data_AF-A0AAV6SJB1-F1
#
_entry.id   AF-A0AAV6SJB1-F1
#
_cell.length_a   1.000
_cell.length_b   1.000
_cell.length_c   1.000
_cell.angle_alpha   90.00
_cell.angle_beta   90.00
_cell.angle_gamma   90.00
#
_symmetry.space_group_name_H-M   'P 1'
#
loop_
_entity.id
_entity.type
_entity.pdbx_description
1 polymer ?
#
loop_
_entity_poly.entity_id
_entity_poly.type
_entity_poly.pdbx_seq_one_letter_code
_entity_poly.pdbx_strand_id
1 'polypeptide(L)'
;MIAGQELHSEIQFPQEADAQLSSDTDLEDPDGKNAKAGKGMAGKKGRKALGEKAKGGGAGRGLGLGWMNGHHQENGMENMTLFEVVKTGKSATQSVVDDWIEAYKHDRDVALLDLINFFIQCSGCKGAVSGEMFSHMQNSEIIRKMTEEFDEDSGDYPLSMSGPQWKKFKISFCDFIAVLVRQCQYSIIYDEYMMDTVISLLTGLSDSQVRAFRHTSTLGAMKLMTALVNVALNLSINMDNTQRQYEAERNKVAAKRANDRLELLLQKRKELQENQDEIENMMNAIFKGVFVHRYRDAIAEIRAICIEEIGVWMKLYSDAFLNDSYLKYVGWTMHDKQGEVRLKCLTALQGLFYSRDLGVRLELFTSRFKDRIVSMTLDKEYDVAVQAIKLLTLVLQSSDEILTAEDCESVYHLVYSAHRPIAVSAGEFLFKKLFSHRGPEEEGLPRRGRQSLNGSLIKTTVFFFLESELHEHGAYLVDSLWECASELLKDWETMISLLLDEPMQGEEALTDRQETALVEIMLCAIRQACECHPPVGRATGKRVLTAKEKKTQLDDRTRITEMFAVALPLLLAKYCVDIDKVTNLLQIPKYFDLDIYTTGRLEKHLDALLRQIWEVVDKHTDSEVLEACSTTYHYLCNEEFTIYNRVDIARSQLLDELVDKFNRLLEDFLQEGEEPDDDDVYQVLSTIKKISAFHNAHDLSKWDLFTSNYRLLNTGLQNGDMPEQIVVQAMQCTHYVILWHLAKVSEGSSLKGDTVTLRKQMRAYSLMCQRYLNSVNTAVKEQAFTILCDLLLIFSHQIMSSGREQLETLVYTPDSSLQAELLNFILDQVFIDQDDDNNSTDGHHDDEASKIEALHKRRNLLAAYCKLIVYNVVEINTGADIFKQYMRYYNDYGDIIKETMSKTRQIDKIQYAKTLILSLQKLFNEMLSELGFNIDRSSSAFCGIKELARRFSLTFGLDQMKTREAIAMLHKDGIEFAFKEPSPQGEGSPPLHLAFLDVLSEFSSKLLRQDKRTVHMYLERFMTFQMSLQREDCWLPLISYRNSLQAGGDDDTMSVISGISSRGSTMRSKKSKPATASKRKPPEEENSCSSSDGMWMNREQNVQTPVMMPSPHLTSTVLRDPKKMRPDDSYTTAYTMPTDQHPHQPVPPQQQSHQHHQAAIDYNTQVTWMLTQRQQAEARQQQERVNMQYTKMRNHMQQAIRRGSGLMEDDEEPIVEDVMMSSEDRLEDINEGMDFDTMDIDLPASKNRRERTELKPDYFDPSSIMDDSVLNVSMY
;
A
#
# COMPACT_ATOMS: atom_id res chain seq x y z
N MET A 1 -0.06 -62.94 -12.22
CA MET A 1 -1.44 -62.76 -12.73
C MET A 1 -1.63 -61.24 -12.78
N ILE A 2 -1.58 -60.57 -13.94
CA ILE A 2 -2.47 -60.71 -15.12
C ILE A 2 -3.89 -60.31 -14.74
N ALA A 3 -4.50 -59.25 -15.29
CA ALA A 3 -3.98 -58.16 -16.12
C ALA A 3 -4.96 -56.95 -16.05
N GLY A 4 -4.52 -55.76 -16.51
CA GLY A 4 -5.40 -54.64 -16.84
C GLY A 4 -5.35 -54.35 -18.34
N GLN A 5 -6.44 -53.83 -18.90
CA GLN A 5 -6.50 -53.29 -20.27
C GLN A 5 -7.08 -51.87 -20.23
N GLU A 6 -6.67 -51.04 -21.19
CA GLU A 6 -7.14 -49.65 -21.32
C GLU A 6 -8.57 -49.58 -21.87
N LEU A 7 -9.21 -48.41 -21.69
CA LEU A 7 -10.07 -47.81 -22.71
C LEU A 7 -10.26 -46.31 -22.46
N HIS A 8 -10.43 -45.54 -23.53
CA HIS A 8 -10.48 -44.08 -23.52
C HIS A 8 -11.78 -43.53 -22.91
N SER A 9 -11.73 -42.28 -22.44
CA SER A 9 -12.90 -41.39 -22.41
C SER A 9 -12.49 -39.97 -22.79
N GLU A 10 -12.82 -39.56 -24.01
CA GLU A 10 -12.68 -38.18 -24.49
C GLU A 10 -13.79 -37.32 -23.87
N ILE A 11 -13.46 -36.11 -23.42
CA ILE A 11 -14.47 -35.13 -22.98
C ILE A 11 -14.71 -34.14 -24.10
N GLN A 12 -15.78 -34.38 -24.87
CA GLN A 12 -16.24 -33.43 -25.89
C GLN A 12 -16.94 -32.24 -25.23
N PHE A 13 -16.55 -31.02 -25.62
CA PHE A 13 -17.32 -29.82 -25.33
C PHE A 13 -18.54 -29.76 -26.25
N PRO A 14 -19.73 -29.33 -25.78
CA PRO A 14 -20.92 -29.25 -26.63
C PRO A 14 -20.76 -28.19 -27.72
N GLN A 15 -21.00 -28.58 -28.97
CA GLN A 15 -21.09 -27.69 -30.11
C GLN A 15 -22.54 -27.16 -30.20
N GLU A 16 -22.73 -25.84 -30.12
CA GLU A 16 -24.06 -25.23 -30.25
C GLU A 16 -24.59 -25.42 -31.68
N ALA A 17 -25.88 -25.78 -31.81
CA ALA A 17 -26.49 -26.21 -33.07
C ALA A 17 -27.46 -25.16 -33.64
N ASP A 18 -27.53 -25.08 -34.97
CA ASP A 18 -28.25 -24.05 -35.72
C ASP A 18 -29.74 -23.88 -35.32
N ALA A 19 -30.09 -22.68 -34.86
CA ALA A 19 -31.48 -22.28 -34.67
C ALA A 19 -32.11 -21.84 -36.00
N GLN A 20 -32.65 -22.79 -36.77
CA GLN A 20 -33.39 -22.46 -38.00
C GLN A 20 -34.74 -21.81 -37.70
N LEU A 21 -34.88 -20.53 -38.07
CA LEU A 21 -36.16 -19.84 -38.14
C LEU A 21 -36.96 -20.30 -39.38
N SER A 22 -38.24 -20.62 -39.18
CA SER A 22 -39.23 -20.90 -40.23
C SER A 22 -40.54 -20.22 -39.88
N SER A 23 -41.30 -19.76 -40.88
CA SER A 23 -42.43 -18.84 -40.70
C SER A 23 -43.81 -19.45 -40.97
N ASP A 24 -44.82 -18.74 -40.46
CA ASP A 24 -46.19 -18.55 -40.99
C ASP A 24 -47.31 -19.60 -40.85
N THR A 25 -48.37 -19.12 -40.16
CA THR A 25 -49.82 -19.23 -40.44
C THR A 25 -50.62 -20.54 -40.22
N ASP A 26 -51.56 -20.43 -39.27
CA ASP A 26 -53.00 -20.72 -39.33
C ASP A 26 -53.56 -21.99 -40.02
N LEU A 27 -54.25 -22.85 -39.26
CA LEU A 27 -55.74 -22.94 -39.23
C LEU A 27 -56.28 -24.09 -38.34
N GLU A 28 -57.48 -23.85 -37.78
CA GLU A 28 -58.55 -24.79 -37.33
C GLU A 28 -58.28 -26.01 -36.39
N ASP A 29 -58.93 -25.97 -35.21
CA ASP A 29 -59.32 -27.14 -34.38
C ASP A 29 -60.69 -27.67 -34.85
N PRO A 30 -60.93 -29.00 -34.85
CA PRO A 30 -62.06 -29.48 -34.02
C PRO A 30 -61.94 -30.89 -33.36
N ASP A 31 -62.14 -30.91 -32.03
CA ASP A 31 -62.99 -31.83 -31.21
C ASP A 31 -62.92 -33.36 -31.47
N GLY A 32 -62.26 -34.13 -30.57
CA GLY A 32 -61.90 -35.55 -30.84
C GLY A 32 -62.02 -36.65 -29.74
N LYS A 33 -62.57 -36.37 -28.54
CA LYS A 33 -63.09 -37.33 -27.50
C LYS A 33 -62.45 -38.73 -27.26
N ASN A 34 -62.20 -38.99 -25.95
CA ASN A 34 -62.43 -40.24 -25.16
C ASN A 34 -61.39 -41.40 -25.03
N ALA A 35 -61.06 -41.67 -23.74
CA ALA A 35 -61.08 -43.00 -23.05
C ALA A 35 -59.96 -44.05 -23.36
N LYS A 36 -59.61 -45.01 -22.48
CA LYS A 36 -59.82 -45.22 -21.01
C LYS A 36 -58.84 -46.30 -20.48
N ALA A 37 -58.47 -46.19 -19.19
CA ALA A 37 -57.91 -47.24 -18.30
C ALA A 37 -56.52 -47.86 -18.64
N GLY A 38 -55.75 -48.38 -17.67
CA GLY A 38 -55.80 -48.16 -16.20
C GLY A 38 -55.44 -49.36 -15.31
N LYS A 39 -54.68 -49.09 -14.23
CA LYS A 39 -54.24 -50.00 -13.12
C LYS A 39 -53.20 -51.06 -13.55
N GLY A 40 -52.27 -51.54 -12.71
CA GLY A 40 -51.92 -51.27 -11.30
C GLY A 40 -50.73 -52.20 -10.89
N MET A 41 -50.31 -52.38 -9.62
CA MET A 41 -50.79 -51.87 -8.33
C MET A 41 -49.78 -52.15 -7.18
N ALA A 42 -49.61 -51.18 -6.26
CA ALA A 42 -49.07 -51.27 -4.87
C ALA A 42 -47.59 -51.68 -4.63
N GLY A 43 -46.92 -51.21 -3.56
CA GLY A 43 -47.27 -50.09 -2.64
C GLY A 43 -46.79 -50.23 -1.17
N LYS A 44 -47.21 -49.27 -0.32
CA LYS A 44 -47.15 -49.23 1.17
C LYS A 44 -45.73 -49.15 1.80
N LYS A 45 -45.47 -48.43 2.90
CA LYS A 45 -46.30 -47.71 3.92
C LYS A 45 -45.73 -46.30 4.20
N GLY A 46 -46.43 -45.47 4.97
CA GLY A 46 -45.90 -44.20 5.50
C GLY A 46 -46.55 -43.73 6.81
N ARG A 47 -45.92 -42.76 7.49
CA ARG A 47 -46.32 -41.99 8.70
C ARG A 47 -45.22 -40.91 8.94
N LYS A 48 -45.44 -39.73 9.54
CA LYS A 48 -46.65 -38.97 9.91
C LYS A 48 -46.22 -37.55 10.35
N ALA A 49 -46.95 -36.50 10.01
CA ALA A 49 -46.84 -35.18 10.66
C ALA A 49 -48.21 -34.47 10.71
N LEU A 50 -48.37 -33.53 11.65
CA LEU A 50 -49.47 -32.55 11.73
C LEU A 50 -48.81 -31.16 11.90
N GLY A 51 -49.40 -30.01 11.53
CA GLY A 51 -50.73 -29.78 10.96
C GLY A 51 -51.57 -28.82 11.83
N GLU A 52 -52.37 -27.95 11.21
CA GLU A 52 -53.19 -26.95 11.93
C GLU A 52 -54.66 -26.92 11.46
N LYS A 53 -55.55 -26.21 12.17
CA LYS A 53 -57.01 -26.44 12.14
C LYS A 53 -57.82 -25.29 11.53
N ALA A 54 -58.90 -25.65 10.83
CA ALA A 54 -59.85 -24.73 10.19
C ALA A 54 -61.16 -24.52 10.99
N LYS A 55 -61.86 -23.41 10.68
CA LYS A 55 -63.30 -23.13 10.83
C LYS A 55 -63.69 -21.99 9.87
N GLY A 56 -64.86 -21.94 9.22
CA GLY A 56 -65.87 -22.98 9.04
C GLY A 56 -67.30 -22.45 8.80
N GLY A 57 -67.78 -22.44 7.54
CA GLY A 57 -69.17 -22.16 7.14
C GLY A 57 -69.52 -20.66 6.95
N GLY A 58 -70.60 -20.29 6.25
CA GLY A 58 -71.52 -21.11 5.44
C GLY A 58 -72.87 -20.43 5.11
N ALA A 59 -73.49 -20.83 3.99
CA ALA A 59 -74.79 -20.37 3.45
C ALA A 59 -74.87 -18.93 2.91
N GLY A 60 -75.81 -18.69 1.96
CA GLY A 60 -76.00 -17.38 1.31
C GLY A 60 -77.29 -17.25 0.50
N ARG A 61 -77.58 -16.02 0.06
CA ARG A 61 -78.61 -15.54 -0.90
C ARG A 61 -78.10 -14.19 -1.46
N GLY A 62 -78.35 -13.75 -2.68
CA GLY A 62 -79.05 -14.34 -3.83
C GLY A 62 -78.75 -13.49 -5.10
N LEU A 63 -79.31 -13.86 -6.25
CA LEU A 63 -79.06 -13.17 -7.55
C LEU A 63 -79.66 -11.75 -7.61
N GLY A 64 -78.98 -10.83 -8.30
CA GLY A 64 -79.47 -9.48 -8.59
C GLY A 64 -78.50 -8.65 -9.44
N LEU A 65 -78.58 -8.78 -10.77
CA LEU A 65 -77.88 -7.89 -11.71
C LEU A 65 -78.60 -6.55 -11.80
N GLY A 66 -77.85 -5.45 -11.75
CA GLY A 66 -78.37 -4.09 -11.92
C GLY A 66 -77.26 -3.13 -12.34
N TRP A 67 -77.22 -2.81 -13.64
CA TRP A 67 -76.31 -1.80 -14.21
C TRP A 67 -76.93 -0.42 -14.05
N MET A 68 -76.17 0.58 -13.57
CA MET A 68 -76.01 1.90 -14.22
C MET A 68 -75.05 2.80 -13.43
N ASN A 69 -74.21 3.52 -14.20
CA ASN A 69 -73.28 4.60 -13.89
C ASN A 69 -73.09 5.09 -12.43
N GLY A 70 -71.82 5.17 -12.03
CA GLY A 70 -71.12 6.46 -12.19
C GLY A 70 -70.58 7.12 -10.94
N HIS A 71 -69.25 7.11 -10.82
CA HIS A 71 -68.47 8.34 -10.55
C HIS A 71 -67.03 8.13 -11.04
N HIS A 72 -66.47 9.11 -11.76
CA HIS A 72 -65.02 9.17 -11.98
C HIS A 72 -64.33 9.54 -10.66
N GLN A 73 -63.13 8.98 -10.46
CA GLN A 73 -62.12 9.56 -9.58
C GLN A 73 -60.85 9.70 -10.42
N GLU A 74 -60.53 10.93 -10.79
CA GLU A 74 -59.32 11.24 -11.56
C GLU A 74 -58.10 11.09 -10.65
N ASN A 75 -57.25 10.11 -10.93
CA ASN A 75 -55.89 10.11 -10.41
C ASN A 75 -55.06 11.02 -11.32
N GLY A 76 -54.58 12.15 -10.78
CA GLY A 76 -53.59 12.97 -11.45
C GLY A 76 -52.29 12.17 -11.59
N MET A 77 -52.02 11.73 -12.82
CA MET A 77 -50.76 11.12 -13.22
C MET A 77 -50.06 12.13 -14.12
N GLU A 78 -49.03 12.78 -13.60
CA GLU A 78 -48.22 13.72 -14.38
C GLU A 78 -47.51 12.94 -15.49
N ASN A 79 -47.50 13.50 -16.71
CA ASN A 79 -46.82 12.90 -17.86
C ASN A 79 -45.31 13.01 -17.66
N MET A 80 -44.70 12.02 -17.01
CA MET A 80 -43.25 11.94 -16.80
C MET A 80 -42.51 11.99 -18.13
N THR A 81 -41.43 12.77 -18.21
CA THR A 81 -40.66 12.85 -19.46
C THR A 81 -39.87 11.57 -19.71
N LEU A 82 -39.50 11.32 -20.97
CA LEU A 82 -38.67 10.18 -21.35
C LEU A 82 -37.35 10.12 -20.55
N PHE A 83 -36.78 11.29 -20.19
CA PHE A 83 -35.61 11.39 -19.32
C PHE A 83 -35.89 10.87 -17.90
N GLU A 84 -37.04 11.22 -17.30
CA GLU A 84 -37.42 10.75 -15.96
C GLU A 84 -37.70 9.24 -15.91
N VAL A 85 -38.33 8.71 -16.96
CA VAL A 85 -38.58 7.28 -17.12
C VAL A 85 -37.25 6.51 -17.17
N VAL A 86 -36.29 6.94 -18.00
CA VAL A 86 -34.96 6.32 -18.12
C VAL A 86 -34.12 6.52 -16.85
N LYS A 87 -34.15 7.72 -16.22
CA LYS A 87 -33.42 8.05 -14.98
C LYS A 87 -33.91 7.28 -13.76
N THR A 88 -35.21 7.02 -13.66
CA THR A 88 -35.75 6.16 -12.59
C THR A 88 -35.50 4.68 -12.92
N GLY A 89 -35.62 4.28 -14.18
CA GLY A 89 -35.38 2.92 -14.66
C GLY A 89 -36.23 1.89 -13.92
N LYS A 90 -37.53 2.20 -13.74
CA LYS A 90 -38.52 1.30 -13.11
C LYS A 90 -39.16 0.34 -14.12
N SER A 91 -39.34 0.80 -15.35
CA SER A 91 -39.81 0.02 -16.49
C SER A 91 -38.65 -0.73 -17.16
N ALA A 92 -38.95 -1.81 -17.88
CA ALA A 92 -37.98 -2.44 -18.76
C ALA A 92 -37.70 -1.53 -19.96
N THR A 93 -36.43 -1.30 -20.31
CA THR A 93 -36.01 -0.37 -21.37
C THR A 93 -36.70 -0.64 -22.71
N GLN A 94 -36.92 -1.91 -23.05
CA GLN A 94 -37.65 -2.27 -24.26
C GLN A 94 -39.10 -1.78 -24.26
N SER A 95 -39.83 -1.82 -23.14
CA SER A 95 -41.21 -1.29 -23.09
C SER A 95 -41.24 0.17 -23.50
N VAL A 96 -40.34 0.98 -22.92
CA VAL A 96 -40.25 2.42 -23.18
C VAL A 96 -39.90 2.71 -24.66
N VAL A 97 -39.11 1.84 -25.28
CA VAL A 97 -38.81 1.90 -26.72
C VAL A 97 -40.01 1.48 -27.57
N ASP A 98 -40.68 0.38 -27.23
CA ASP A 98 -41.84 -0.14 -27.96
C ASP A 98 -43.02 0.86 -27.88
N ASP A 99 -43.23 1.49 -26.72
CA ASP A 99 -44.18 2.59 -26.47
C ASP A 99 -43.84 3.83 -27.34
N TRP A 100 -42.57 4.25 -27.40
CA TRP A 100 -42.12 5.36 -28.25
C TRP A 100 -42.26 5.03 -29.76
N ILE A 101 -42.03 3.78 -30.15
CA ILE A 101 -42.21 3.30 -31.53
C ILE A 101 -43.69 3.28 -31.93
N GLU A 102 -44.62 3.02 -31.01
CA GLU A 102 -46.06 3.19 -31.27
C GLU A 102 -46.42 4.68 -31.42
N ALA A 103 -45.89 5.56 -30.58
CA ALA A 103 -46.05 7.01 -30.72
C ALA A 103 -45.53 7.53 -32.08
N TYR A 104 -44.33 7.13 -32.51
CA TYR A 104 -43.74 7.52 -33.80
C TYR A 104 -44.54 7.02 -35.01
N LYS A 105 -45.24 5.88 -34.89
CA LYS A 105 -46.18 5.38 -35.92
C LYS A 105 -47.49 6.16 -35.96
N HIS A 106 -47.85 6.88 -34.88
CA HIS A 106 -49.04 7.72 -34.82
C HIS A 106 -48.75 9.14 -35.30
N ASP A 107 -47.71 9.78 -34.76
CA ASP A 107 -47.22 11.11 -35.14
C ASP A 107 -45.68 11.14 -35.03
N ARG A 108 -45.02 11.34 -36.17
CA ARG A 108 -43.55 11.33 -36.27
C ARG A 108 -42.92 12.56 -35.62
N ASP A 109 -43.53 13.72 -35.80
CA ASP A 109 -42.96 15.01 -35.43
C ASP A 109 -43.04 15.18 -33.90
N VAL A 110 -44.15 14.77 -33.29
CA VAL A 110 -44.31 14.75 -31.83
C VAL A 110 -43.34 13.76 -31.18
N ALA A 111 -43.23 12.53 -31.69
CA ALA A 111 -42.33 11.53 -31.12
C ALA A 111 -40.84 11.90 -31.28
N LEU A 112 -40.46 12.53 -32.40
CA LEU A 112 -39.10 13.08 -32.56
C LEU A 112 -38.84 14.28 -31.65
N LEU A 113 -39.82 15.15 -31.43
CA LEU A 113 -39.68 16.26 -30.48
C LEU A 113 -39.41 15.77 -29.05
N ASP A 114 -40.07 14.70 -28.61
CA ASP A 114 -39.79 14.05 -27.33
C ASP A 114 -38.39 13.42 -27.27
N LEU A 115 -37.92 12.83 -28.38
CA LEU A 115 -36.58 12.24 -28.47
C LEU A 115 -35.46 13.30 -28.50
N ILE A 116 -35.70 14.44 -29.16
CA ILE A 116 -34.82 15.62 -29.14
C ILE A 116 -34.72 16.16 -27.71
N ASN A 117 -35.86 16.39 -27.06
CA ASN A 117 -35.92 16.85 -25.67
C ASN A 117 -35.26 15.86 -24.70
N PHE A 118 -35.37 14.55 -24.93
CA PHE A 118 -34.65 13.54 -24.14
C PHE A 118 -33.13 13.73 -24.19
N PHE A 119 -32.52 13.96 -25.36
CA PHE A 119 -31.07 14.20 -25.44
C PHE A 119 -30.65 15.53 -24.79
N ILE A 120 -31.47 16.57 -24.89
CA ILE A 120 -31.25 17.87 -24.20
C ILE A 120 -31.32 17.69 -22.67
N GLN A 121 -32.37 17.04 -22.15
CA GLN A 121 -32.57 16.80 -20.70
C GLN A 121 -31.54 15.82 -20.13
N CYS A 122 -31.12 14.80 -20.89
CA CYS A 122 -30.00 13.92 -20.51
C CYS A 122 -28.68 14.68 -20.35
N SER A 123 -28.55 15.85 -20.99
CA SER A 123 -27.40 16.73 -20.85
C SER A 123 -27.49 17.67 -19.63
N GLY A 124 -28.59 17.64 -18.86
CA GLY A 124 -28.79 18.48 -17.66
C GLY A 124 -29.48 19.82 -17.92
N CYS A 125 -29.68 20.20 -19.18
CA CYS A 125 -30.44 21.38 -19.58
C CYS A 125 -31.91 21.25 -19.11
N LYS A 126 -32.45 22.27 -18.44
CA LYS A 126 -33.86 22.33 -18.02
C LYS A 126 -34.77 22.93 -19.10
N GLY A 127 -34.21 23.63 -20.09
CA GLY A 127 -34.91 24.14 -21.26
C GLY A 127 -35.53 23.04 -22.12
N ALA A 128 -36.53 23.40 -22.92
CA ALA A 128 -37.26 22.47 -23.77
C ALA A 128 -37.45 23.02 -25.19
N VAL A 129 -37.18 22.17 -26.19
CA VAL A 129 -37.46 22.46 -27.60
C VAL A 129 -38.97 22.34 -27.81
N SER A 130 -39.58 23.37 -28.39
CA SER A 130 -41.01 23.37 -28.74
C SER A 130 -41.24 22.96 -30.20
N GLY A 131 -42.47 22.56 -30.53
CA GLY A 131 -42.84 22.21 -31.91
C GLY A 131 -42.62 23.37 -32.90
N GLU A 132 -42.88 24.61 -32.48
CA GLU A 132 -42.59 25.78 -33.33
C GLU A 132 -41.10 25.92 -33.65
N MET A 133 -40.21 25.61 -32.70
CA MET A 133 -38.77 25.60 -32.92
C MET A 133 -38.36 24.47 -33.86
N PHE A 134 -38.86 23.25 -33.63
CA PHE A 134 -38.55 22.08 -34.45
C PHE A 134 -38.96 22.25 -35.92
N SER A 135 -40.11 22.88 -36.19
CA SER A 135 -40.57 23.12 -37.57
C SER A 135 -39.89 24.30 -38.30
N HIS A 136 -39.19 25.20 -37.60
CA HIS A 136 -38.73 26.47 -38.21
C HIS A 136 -37.26 26.87 -37.94
N MET A 137 -36.58 26.26 -36.95
CA MET A 137 -35.20 26.60 -36.58
C MET A 137 -34.23 25.48 -36.99
N GLN A 138 -32.98 25.85 -37.33
CA GLN A 138 -31.93 24.86 -37.55
C GLN A 138 -31.33 24.37 -36.22
N ASN A 139 -30.75 23.17 -36.21
CA ASN A 139 -30.14 22.58 -35.01
C ASN A 139 -29.11 23.50 -34.34
N SER A 140 -28.32 24.27 -35.11
CA SER A 140 -27.40 25.28 -34.59
C SER A 140 -28.09 26.40 -33.79
N GLU A 141 -29.27 26.83 -34.22
CA GLU A 141 -30.09 27.85 -33.56
C GLU A 141 -30.80 27.28 -32.33
N ILE A 142 -31.30 26.04 -32.43
CA ILE A 142 -31.92 25.30 -31.31
C ILE A 142 -30.87 25.08 -30.20
N ILE A 143 -29.66 24.63 -30.53
CA ILE A 143 -28.59 24.39 -29.57
C ILE A 143 -28.14 25.70 -28.90
N ARG A 144 -28.04 26.81 -29.65
CA ARG A 144 -27.80 28.13 -29.05
C ARG A 144 -28.92 28.49 -28.09
N LYS A 145 -30.18 28.27 -28.47
CA LYS A 145 -31.34 28.61 -27.63
C LYS A 145 -31.42 27.75 -26.35
N MET A 146 -31.11 26.46 -26.43
CA MET A 146 -31.00 25.56 -25.27
C MET A 146 -29.72 25.79 -24.43
N THR A 147 -28.75 26.54 -24.95
CA THR A 147 -27.62 27.07 -24.16
C THR A 147 -28.03 28.34 -23.41
N GLU A 148 -28.86 29.20 -24.01
CA GLU A 148 -29.46 30.38 -23.35
C GLU A 148 -30.50 30.01 -22.27
N GLU A 149 -31.12 28.83 -22.39
CA GLU A 149 -32.15 28.30 -21.48
C GLU A 149 -31.69 27.02 -20.76
N PHE A 150 -30.38 26.89 -20.50
CA PHE A 150 -29.84 25.72 -19.80
C PHE A 150 -30.28 25.68 -18.32
N ASP A 151 -30.32 26.84 -17.67
CA ASP A 151 -30.80 27.08 -16.29
C ASP A 151 -30.08 26.21 -15.23
N GLU A 152 -28.76 26.14 -15.28
CA GLU A 152 -27.95 25.35 -14.34
C GLU A 152 -27.86 25.96 -12.92
N ASP A 153 -27.91 25.10 -11.90
CA ASP A 153 -27.65 25.48 -10.49
C ASP A 153 -26.16 25.29 -10.10
N SER A 154 -25.40 24.49 -10.86
CA SER A 154 -23.95 24.27 -10.73
C SER A 154 -23.36 23.80 -12.09
N GLY A 155 -22.04 23.64 -12.18
CA GLY A 155 -21.39 23.05 -13.37
C GLY A 155 -21.64 21.55 -13.58
N ASP A 156 -22.51 20.90 -12.80
CA ASP A 156 -22.80 19.47 -12.89
C ASP A 156 -23.86 19.13 -13.92
N TYR A 157 -23.75 17.93 -14.49
CA TYR A 157 -24.72 17.36 -15.41
C TYR A 157 -24.81 15.84 -15.23
N PRO A 158 -25.87 15.16 -15.72
CA PRO A 158 -26.18 13.76 -15.39
C PRO A 158 -25.08 12.71 -15.64
N LEU A 159 -24.02 13.03 -16.38
CA LEU A 159 -22.84 12.18 -16.61
C LEU A 159 -21.60 12.53 -15.76
N SER A 160 -21.53 13.74 -15.16
CA SER A 160 -20.49 14.09 -14.17
C SER A 160 -20.89 13.69 -12.75
N MET A 161 -22.19 13.72 -12.44
CA MET A 161 -22.70 13.50 -11.09
C MET A 161 -22.35 12.10 -10.54
N SER A 162 -21.84 12.07 -9.31
CA SER A 162 -21.39 10.87 -8.65
C SER A 162 -22.52 10.14 -7.89
N GLY A 163 -22.32 8.84 -7.65
CA GLY A 163 -23.25 7.98 -6.88
C GLY A 163 -23.99 6.90 -7.70
N PRO A 164 -24.66 5.95 -7.03
CA PRO A 164 -25.22 4.76 -7.68
C PRO A 164 -26.35 5.07 -8.68
N GLN A 165 -27.18 6.09 -8.40
CA GLN A 165 -28.32 6.43 -9.25
C GLN A 165 -27.87 7.01 -10.60
N TRP A 166 -26.85 7.87 -10.62
CA TRP A 166 -26.30 8.42 -11.86
C TRP A 166 -25.48 7.39 -12.65
N LYS A 167 -24.77 6.49 -11.96
CA LYS A 167 -24.18 5.29 -12.61
C LYS A 167 -25.25 4.41 -13.27
N LYS A 168 -26.41 4.19 -12.63
CA LYS A 168 -27.54 3.48 -13.24
C LYS A 168 -28.09 4.25 -14.44
N PHE A 169 -28.32 5.57 -14.32
CA PHE A 169 -28.80 6.40 -15.43
C PHE A 169 -27.87 6.33 -16.65
N LYS A 170 -26.54 6.43 -16.48
CA LYS A 170 -25.58 6.31 -17.58
C LYS A 170 -25.71 4.97 -18.32
N ILE A 171 -25.95 3.87 -17.60
CA ILE A 171 -26.22 2.55 -18.19
C ILE A 171 -27.57 2.57 -18.94
N SER A 172 -28.66 2.99 -18.29
CA SER A 172 -30.00 3.00 -18.88
C SER A 172 -30.13 3.94 -20.10
N PHE A 173 -29.38 5.05 -20.15
CA PHE A 173 -29.24 5.92 -21.32
C PHE A 173 -28.57 5.19 -22.50
N CYS A 174 -27.47 4.48 -22.25
CA CYS A 174 -26.79 3.68 -23.27
C CYS A 174 -27.69 2.53 -23.78
N ASP A 175 -28.36 1.83 -22.86
CA ASP A 175 -29.27 0.73 -23.19
C ASP A 175 -30.47 1.21 -24.01
N PHE A 176 -31.05 2.37 -23.68
CA PHE A 176 -32.19 2.94 -24.42
C PHE A 176 -31.85 3.15 -25.90
N ILE A 177 -30.71 3.79 -26.19
CA ILE A 177 -30.25 4.03 -27.56
C ILE A 177 -30.00 2.71 -28.30
N ALA A 178 -29.35 1.75 -27.64
CA ALA A 178 -29.02 0.45 -28.24
C ALA A 178 -30.26 -0.41 -28.52
N VAL A 179 -31.31 -0.33 -27.68
CA VAL A 179 -32.58 -1.04 -27.89
C VAL A 179 -33.45 -0.34 -28.93
N LEU A 180 -33.50 1.00 -28.93
CA LEU A 180 -34.24 1.81 -29.90
C LEU A 180 -33.86 1.45 -31.35
N VAL A 181 -32.56 1.54 -31.66
CA VAL A 181 -32.03 1.21 -33.00
C VAL A 181 -32.31 -0.25 -33.36
N ARG A 182 -32.19 -1.17 -32.39
CA ARG A 182 -32.43 -2.60 -32.59
C ARG A 182 -33.89 -2.91 -32.94
N GLN A 183 -34.86 -2.23 -32.35
CA GLN A 183 -36.28 -2.42 -32.71
C GLN A 183 -36.65 -1.74 -34.04
N CYS A 184 -36.01 -0.62 -34.37
CA CYS A 184 -36.20 0.05 -35.66
C CYS A 184 -35.53 -0.65 -36.85
N GLN A 185 -34.60 -1.61 -36.62
CA GLN A 185 -33.65 -2.14 -37.62
C GLN A 185 -34.24 -2.77 -38.90
N TYR A 186 -35.54 -3.09 -38.90
CA TYR A 186 -36.24 -3.76 -40.00
C TYR A 186 -37.25 -2.86 -40.74
N SER A 187 -37.42 -1.60 -40.32
CA SER A 187 -38.36 -0.66 -40.99
C SER A 187 -38.00 0.81 -40.75
N ILE A 188 -38.29 1.34 -39.56
CA ILE A 188 -38.17 2.77 -39.22
C ILE A 188 -36.75 3.31 -39.46
N ILE A 189 -35.70 2.49 -39.31
CA ILE A 189 -34.32 2.93 -39.53
C ILE A 189 -34.02 3.36 -40.98
N TYR A 190 -34.84 2.94 -41.95
CA TYR A 190 -34.70 3.27 -43.38
C TYR A 190 -35.78 4.25 -43.87
N ASP A 191 -36.41 5.04 -42.98
CA ASP A 191 -37.55 5.89 -43.33
C ASP A 191 -37.20 7.32 -43.78
N GLU A 192 -35.91 7.56 -44.05
CA GLU A 192 -35.31 8.83 -44.48
C GLU A 192 -35.60 10.03 -43.55
N TYR A 193 -36.00 9.79 -42.28
CA TYR A 193 -36.42 10.86 -41.38
C TYR A 193 -35.95 10.70 -39.93
N MET A 194 -36.16 9.52 -39.31
CA MET A 194 -35.89 9.31 -37.89
C MET A 194 -34.40 9.42 -37.57
N MET A 195 -33.57 8.70 -38.31
CA MET A 195 -32.12 8.61 -38.06
C MET A 195 -31.39 9.91 -38.43
N ASP A 196 -31.73 10.53 -39.55
CA ASP A 196 -31.14 11.81 -40.00
C ASP A 196 -31.36 12.93 -38.97
N THR A 197 -32.58 13.02 -38.43
CA THR A 197 -32.91 13.99 -37.38
C THR A 197 -32.03 13.80 -36.13
N VAL A 198 -31.90 12.54 -35.67
CA VAL A 198 -31.11 12.18 -34.49
C VAL A 198 -29.60 12.38 -34.71
N ILE A 199 -29.06 11.93 -35.86
CA ILE A 199 -27.64 12.08 -36.20
C ILE A 199 -27.27 13.55 -36.39
N SER A 200 -28.13 14.35 -37.03
CA SER A 200 -27.94 15.80 -37.19
C SER A 200 -27.92 16.54 -35.84
N LEU A 201 -28.86 16.23 -34.94
CA LEU A 201 -28.88 16.80 -33.59
C LEU A 201 -27.62 16.42 -32.80
N LEU A 202 -27.29 15.13 -32.73
CA LEU A 202 -26.16 14.64 -31.93
C LEU A 202 -24.83 15.17 -32.46
N THR A 203 -24.65 15.23 -33.78
CA THR A 203 -23.48 15.86 -34.41
C THR A 203 -23.36 17.33 -34.00
N GLY A 204 -24.43 18.12 -34.13
CA GLY A 204 -24.44 19.53 -33.75
C GLY A 204 -24.16 19.75 -32.26
N LEU A 205 -24.77 18.95 -31.38
CA LEU A 205 -24.50 18.99 -29.93
C LEU A 205 -23.05 18.60 -29.62
N SER A 206 -22.45 17.70 -30.41
CA SER A 206 -21.05 17.27 -30.23
C SER A 206 -20.01 18.31 -30.64
N ASP A 207 -20.40 19.38 -31.35
CA ASP A 207 -19.52 20.51 -31.63
C ASP A 207 -19.76 21.72 -30.71
N SER A 208 -20.75 21.63 -29.82
CA SER A 208 -21.02 22.67 -28.82
C SER A 208 -19.84 22.86 -27.86
N GLN A 209 -19.51 24.12 -27.56
CA GLN A 209 -18.51 24.45 -26.55
C GLN A 209 -18.95 24.02 -25.14
N VAL A 210 -20.27 23.94 -24.89
CA VAL A 210 -20.87 23.48 -23.63
C VAL A 210 -20.49 22.02 -23.38
N ARG A 211 -19.67 21.76 -22.34
CA ARG A 211 -19.18 20.42 -21.99
C ARG A 211 -20.32 19.42 -21.76
N ALA A 212 -21.40 19.85 -21.13
CA ALA A 212 -22.54 19.00 -20.78
C ALA A 212 -23.25 18.42 -22.02
N PHE A 213 -23.60 19.28 -22.99
CA PHE A 213 -24.09 18.84 -24.30
C PHE A 213 -23.07 17.97 -25.02
N ARG A 214 -21.81 18.41 -25.12
CA ARG A 214 -20.79 17.72 -25.92
C ARG A 214 -20.42 16.33 -25.40
N HIS A 215 -20.30 16.14 -24.08
CA HIS A 215 -20.05 14.82 -23.49
C HIS A 215 -21.27 13.91 -23.74
N THR A 216 -22.48 14.38 -23.44
CA THR A 216 -23.71 13.58 -23.54
C THR A 216 -24.04 13.17 -24.98
N SER A 217 -23.93 14.10 -25.93
CA SER A 217 -24.15 13.79 -27.35
C SER A 217 -23.08 12.90 -27.94
N THR A 218 -21.80 13.05 -27.54
CA THR A 218 -20.74 12.13 -27.96
C THR A 218 -21.02 10.72 -27.45
N LEU A 219 -21.39 10.55 -26.17
CA LEU A 219 -21.77 9.25 -25.63
C LEU A 219 -22.97 8.65 -26.39
N GLY A 220 -24.00 9.47 -26.65
CA GLY A 220 -25.17 9.05 -27.42
C GLY A 220 -24.81 8.62 -28.85
N ALA A 221 -24.01 9.41 -29.54
CA ALA A 221 -23.55 9.15 -30.91
C ALA A 221 -22.67 7.91 -31.01
N MET A 222 -21.75 7.68 -30.06
CA MET A 222 -20.92 6.47 -30.07
C MET A 222 -21.76 5.21 -29.78
N LYS A 223 -22.77 5.29 -28.90
CA LYS A 223 -23.72 4.17 -28.67
C LYS A 223 -24.65 3.93 -29.87
N LEU A 224 -25.08 4.99 -30.55
CA LEU A 224 -25.83 4.94 -31.80
C LEU A 224 -25.01 4.24 -32.91
N MET A 225 -23.73 4.60 -33.06
CA MET A 225 -22.78 3.93 -33.94
C MET A 225 -22.61 2.44 -33.57
N THR A 226 -22.38 2.11 -32.30
CA THR A 226 -22.30 0.71 -31.83
C THR A 226 -23.55 -0.09 -32.17
N ALA A 227 -24.74 0.51 -32.11
CA ALA A 227 -25.97 -0.13 -32.49
C ALA A 227 -26.10 -0.31 -34.02
N LEU A 228 -25.71 0.69 -34.82
CA LEU A 228 -25.65 0.58 -36.30
C LEU A 228 -24.69 -0.52 -36.77
N VAL A 229 -23.53 -0.69 -36.11
CA VAL A 229 -22.58 -1.79 -36.40
C VAL A 229 -23.22 -3.18 -36.19
N ASN A 230 -24.12 -3.33 -35.19
CA ASN A 230 -24.90 -4.56 -35.04
C ASN A 230 -25.88 -4.77 -36.21
N VAL A 231 -26.53 -3.70 -36.71
CA VAL A 231 -27.45 -3.78 -37.86
C VAL A 231 -26.69 -4.13 -39.14
N ALA A 232 -25.53 -3.52 -39.40
CA ALA A 232 -24.67 -3.85 -40.53
C ALA A 232 -24.22 -5.32 -40.51
N LEU A 233 -23.80 -5.84 -39.35
CA LEU A 233 -23.47 -7.26 -39.17
C LEU A 233 -24.67 -8.17 -39.46
N ASN A 234 -25.86 -7.82 -38.95
CA ASN A 234 -27.10 -8.56 -39.23
C ASN A 234 -27.48 -8.53 -40.72
N LEU A 235 -27.27 -7.41 -41.41
CA LEU A 235 -27.49 -7.29 -42.87
C LEU A 235 -26.52 -8.17 -43.65
N SER A 236 -25.21 -8.12 -43.33
CA SER A 236 -24.18 -8.97 -43.95
C SER A 236 -24.50 -10.45 -43.82
N ILE A 237 -24.87 -10.92 -42.62
CA ILE A 237 -25.26 -12.32 -42.37
C ILE A 237 -26.52 -12.70 -43.19
N ASN A 238 -27.50 -11.80 -43.30
CA ASN A 238 -28.70 -12.02 -44.10
C ASN A 238 -28.43 -11.99 -45.61
N MET A 239 -27.49 -11.17 -46.07
CA MET A 239 -27.02 -11.13 -47.45
C MET A 239 -26.33 -12.44 -47.83
N ASP A 240 -25.41 -12.96 -47.00
CA ASP A 240 -24.76 -14.25 -47.21
C ASP A 240 -25.75 -15.42 -47.19
N ASN A 241 -26.71 -15.40 -46.26
CA ASN A 241 -27.79 -16.41 -46.23
C ASN A 241 -28.63 -16.36 -47.51
N THR A 242 -28.95 -15.16 -48.02
CA THR A 242 -29.72 -14.96 -49.25
C THR A 242 -28.91 -15.36 -50.49
N GLN A 243 -27.61 -15.06 -50.53
CA GLN A 243 -26.68 -15.47 -51.59
C GLN A 243 -26.55 -17.00 -51.65
N ARG A 244 -26.36 -17.67 -50.50
CA ARG A 244 -26.34 -19.15 -50.42
C ARG A 244 -27.66 -19.77 -50.87
N GLN A 245 -28.81 -19.18 -50.54
CA GLN A 245 -30.12 -19.64 -51.05
C GLN A 245 -30.26 -19.45 -52.57
N TYR A 246 -29.81 -18.31 -53.11
CA TYR A 246 -29.82 -18.03 -54.54
C TYR A 246 -28.94 -19.02 -55.31
N GLU A 247 -27.72 -19.30 -54.82
CA GLU A 247 -26.83 -20.30 -55.43
C GLU A 247 -27.39 -21.72 -55.35
N ALA A 248 -27.98 -22.12 -54.21
CA ALA A 248 -28.61 -23.42 -54.05
C ALA A 248 -29.79 -23.64 -55.00
N GLU A 249 -30.61 -22.60 -55.25
CA GLU A 249 -31.70 -22.65 -56.23
C GLU A 249 -31.17 -22.63 -57.67
N ARG A 250 -30.11 -21.84 -57.95
CA ARG A 250 -29.47 -21.71 -59.27
C ARG A 250 -28.81 -23.02 -59.71
N ASN A 251 -28.15 -23.70 -58.78
CA ASN A 251 -27.41 -24.94 -59.03
C ASN A 251 -28.33 -26.17 -59.21
N LYS A 252 -29.65 -26.04 -59.03
CA LYS A 252 -30.58 -27.11 -59.40
C LYS A 252 -30.57 -27.37 -60.90
N VAL A 253 -30.78 -28.64 -61.26
CA VAL A 253 -31.04 -29.10 -62.62
C VAL A 253 -32.24 -28.33 -63.20
N ALA A 254 -32.16 -27.88 -64.45
CA ALA A 254 -33.10 -26.92 -65.05
C ALA A 254 -34.60 -27.31 -64.90
N ALA A 255 -34.94 -28.60 -64.96
CA ALA A 255 -36.31 -29.08 -64.78
C ALA A 255 -36.84 -29.04 -63.32
N LYS A 256 -36.03 -28.60 -62.36
CA LYS A 256 -36.36 -28.43 -60.93
C LYS A 256 -36.00 -27.04 -60.38
N ARG A 257 -35.62 -26.10 -61.24
CA ARG A 257 -35.23 -24.73 -60.88
C ARG A 257 -36.45 -23.81 -60.94
N ALA A 258 -36.78 -23.13 -59.84
CA ALA A 258 -37.81 -22.11 -59.84
C ALA A 258 -37.20 -20.75 -60.24
N ASN A 259 -37.42 -20.30 -61.47
CA ASN A 259 -36.89 -19.02 -61.96
C ASN A 259 -37.48 -17.82 -61.19
N ASP A 260 -38.78 -17.84 -60.93
CA ASP A 260 -39.49 -16.80 -60.18
C ASP A 260 -38.92 -16.64 -58.75
N ARG A 261 -38.46 -17.75 -58.15
CA ARG A 261 -37.76 -17.75 -56.86
C ARG A 261 -36.33 -17.18 -56.97
N LEU A 262 -35.63 -17.39 -58.08
CA LEU A 262 -34.33 -16.78 -58.33
C LEU A 262 -34.45 -15.26 -58.52
N GLU A 263 -35.50 -14.80 -59.19
CA GLU A 263 -35.81 -13.38 -59.36
C GLU A 263 -36.16 -12.73 -58.00
N LEU A 264 -37.02 -13.37 -57.20
CA LEU A 264 -37.32 -12.92 -55.84
C LEU A 264 -36.08 -12.87 -54.92
N LEU A 265 -35.18 -13.87 -55.01
CA LEU A 265 -33.94 -13.89 -54.24
C LEU A 265 -32.93 -12.83 -54.71
N LEU A 266 -32.88 -12.52 -56.01
CA LEU A 266 -32.08 -11.41 -56.54
C LEU A 266 -32.62 -10.05 -56.09
N GLN A 267 -33.93 -9.86 -56.13
CA GLN A 267 -34.60 -8.64 -55.68
C GLN A 267 -34.38 -8.43 -54.17
N LYS A 268 -34.62 -9.46 -53.34
CA LYS A 268 -34.33 -9.39 -51.90
C LYS A 268 -32.85 -9.12 -51.60
N ARG A 269 -31.92 -9.67 -52.38
CA ARG A 269 -30.48 -9.38 -52.22
C ARG A 269 -30.15 -7.93 -52.61
N LYS A 270 -30.84 -7.36 -53.60
CA LYS A 270 -30.71 -5.94 -53.96
C LYS A 270 -31.23 -5.03 -52.84
N GLU A 271 -32.41 -5.34 -52.28
CA GLU A 271 -32.98 -4.62 -51.13
C GLU A 271 -32.05 -4.68 -49.90
N LEU A 272 -31.44 -5.84 -49.62
CA LEU A 272 -30.45 -5.97 -48.53
C LEU A 272 -29.17 -5.16 -48.78
N GLN A 273 -28.72 -5.02 -50.03
CA GLN A 273 -27.59 -4.16 -50.39
C GLN A 273 -27.94 -2.67 -50.23
N GLU A 274 -29.10 -2.24 -50.74
CA GLU A 274 -29.55 -0.85 -50.62
C GLU A 274 -29.74 -0.45 -49.15
N ASN A 275 -30.25 -1.35 -48.31
CA ASN A 275 -30.27 -1.17 -46.86
C ASN A 275 -28.87 -1.10 -46.23
N GLN A 276 -27.91 -1.93 -46.68
CA GLN A 276 -26.55 -1.92 -46.16
C GLN A 276 -25.80 -0.63 -46.51
N ASP A 277 -25.90 -0.19 -47.76
CA ASP A 277 -25.33 1.08 -48.24
C ASP A 277 -25.81 2.25 -47.35
N GLU A 278 -27.08 2.23 -46.93
CA GLU A 278 -27.66 3.27 -46.08
C GLU A 278 -27.25 3.19 -44.59
N ILE A 279 -27.12 1.98 -44.01
CA ILE A 279 -26.48 1.84 -42.69
C ILE A 279 -25.02 2.32 -42.75
N GLU A 280 -24.30 2.05 -43.84
CA GLU A 280 -22.94 2.53 -44.04
C GLU A 280 -22.87 4.06 -44.23
N ASN A 281 -23.86 4.71 -44.85
CA ASN A 281 -24.00 6.17 -44.90
C ASN A 281 -24.14 6.76 -43.48
N MET A 282 -25.09 6.27 -42.68
CA MET A 282 -25.29 6.71 -41.29
C MET A 282 -24.04 6.50 -40.42
N MET A 283 -23.39 5.34 -40.53
CA MET A 283 -22.13 5.05 -39.82
C MET A 283 -21.02 6.02 -40.24
N ASN A 284 -20.89 6.31 -41.55
CA ASN A 284 -19.94 7.30 -42.05
C ASN A 284 -20.23 8.71 -41.52
N ALA A 285 -21.51 9.11 -41.43
CA ALA A 285 -21.92 10.41 -40.92
C ALA A 285 -21.52 10.59 -39.44
N ILE A 286 -21.80 9.62 -38.57
CA ILE A 286 -21.39 9.67 -37.16
C ILE A 286 -19.86 9.62 -37.03
N PHE A 287 -19.18 8.79 -37.82
CA PHE A 287 -17.73 8.65 -37.73
C PHE A 287 -17.00 9.95 -38.15
N LYS A 288 -17.42 10.57 -39.26
CA LYS A 288 -16.82 11.80 -39.80
C LYS A 288 -17.29 13.07 -39.08
N GLY A 289 -18.54 13.12 -38.63
CA GLY A 289 -19.10 14.25 -37.89
C GLY A 289 -18.69 14.30 -36.43
N VAL A 290 -18.65 13.15 -35.74
CA VAL A 290 -18.41 13.07 -34.30
C VAL A 290 -17.06 12.45 -33.97
N PHE A 291 -16.83 11.17 -34.33
CA PHE A 291 -15.68 10.41 -33.81
C PHE A 291 -14.34 11.09 -34.12
N VAL A 292 -14.07 11.45 -35.39
CA VAL A 292 -12.78 12.04 -35.81
C VAL A 292 -12.51 13.44 -35.23
N HIS A 293 -13.48 14.06 -34.57
CA HIS A 293 -13.32 15.30 -33.83
C HIS A 293 -13.23 15.05 -32.30
N ARG A 294 -14.04 14.13 -31.77
CA ARG A 294 -14.18 13.90 -30.32
C ARG A 294 -13.17 12.91 -29.71
N TYR A 295 -12.56 12.02 -30.49
CA TYR A 295 -11.43 11.19 -30.00
C TYR A 295 -10.24 12.03 -29.52
N ARG A 296 -10.18 13.30 -29.94
CA ARG A 296 -9.15 14.31 -29.62
C ARG A 296 -9.74 15.56 -28.95
N ASP A 297 -10.84 15.41 -28.22
CA ASP A 297 -11.39 16.49 -27.37
C ASP A 297 -10.39 16.96 -26.30
N ALA A 298 -10.53 18.19 -25.79
CA ALA A 298 -9.77 18.63 -24.63
C ALA A 298 -10.11 17.80 -23.37
N ILE A 299 -11.38 17.39 -23.23
CA ILE A 299 -11.88 16.61 -22.09
C ILE A 299 -11.54 15.12 -22.25
N ALA A 300 -10.81 14.56 -21.28
CA ALA A 300 -10.29 13.19 -21.33
C ALA A 300 -11.38 12.10 -21.31
N GLU A 301 -12.42 12.26 -20.48
CA GLU A 301 -13.63 11.41 -20.48
C GLU A 301 -14.23 11.22 -21.88
N ILE A 302 -14.26 12.28 -22.70
CA ILE A 302 -14.83 12.26 -24.04
C ILE A 302 -13.92 11.46 -25.00
N ARG A 303 -12.60 11.64 -24.91
CA ARG A 303 -11.62 10.83 -25.65
C ARG A 303 -11.71 9.35 -25.27
N ALA A 304 -11.81 9.07 -23.96
CA ALA A 304 -11.95 7.72 -23.42
C ALA A 304 -13.21 7.00 -23.96
N ILE A 305 -14.35 7.69 -24.04
CA ILE A 305 -15.59 7.16 -24.62
C ILE A 305 -15.42 6.79 -26.10
N CYS A 306 -14.80 7.65 -26.91
CA CYS A 306 -14.54 7.34 -28.32
C CYS A 306 -13.62 6.12 -28.48
N ILE A 307 -12.55 6.03 -27.68
CA ILE A 307 -11.58 4.92 -27.72
C ILE A 307 -12.19 3.59 -27.23
N GLU A 308 -13.09 3.64 -26.25
CA GLU A 308 -13.82 2.46 -25.80
C GLU A 308 -14.72 1.88 -26.91
N GLU A 309 -15.55 2.72 -27.53
CA GLU A 309 -16.53 2.24 -28.52
C GLU A 309 -15.89 1.83 -29.86
N ILE A 310 -14.82 2.47 -30.33
CA ILE A 310 -14.09 1.96 -31.51
C ILE A 310 -13.46 0.58 -31.25
N GLY A 311 -13.03 0.31 -30.00
CA GLY A 311 -12.63 -1.02 -29.56
C GLY A 311 -13.77 -2.04 -29.64
N VAL A 312 -14.99 -1.64 -29.27
CA VAL A 312 -16.20 -2.46 -29.42
C VAL A 312 -16.51 -2.74 -30.90
N TRP A 313 -16.44 -1.75 -31.80
CA TRP A 313 -16.73 -1.94 -33.23
C TRP A 313 -15.74 -2.93 -33.88
N MET A 314 -14.44 -2.77 -33.62
CA MET A 314 -13.39 -3.66 -34.12
C MET A 314 -13.52 -5.10 -33.59
N LYS A 315 -14.07 -5.29 -32.38
CA LYS A 315 -14.34 -6.61 -31.80
C LYS A 315 -15.63 -7.24 -32.33
N LEU A 316 -16.67 -6.44 -32.54
CA LEU A 316 -18.01 -6.88 -32.91
C LEU A 316 -18.11 -7.27 -34.38
N TYR A 317 -17.58 -6.42 -35.27
CA TYR A 317 -17.61 -6.65 -36.72
C TYR A 317 -16.21 -6.46 -37.30
N SER A 318 -15.30 -7.36 -36.89
CA SER A 318 -13.88 -7.33 -37.23
C SER A 318 -13.60 -7.23 -38.73
N ASP A 319 -14.45 -7.81 -39.57
CA ASP A 319 -14.16 -7.91 -41.01
C ASP A 319 -14.38 -6.58 -41.74
N ALA A 320 -15.17 -5.67 -41.15
CA ALA A 320 -15.31 -4.28 -41.59
C ALA A 320 -14.38 -3.31 -40.83
N PHE A 321 -14.18 -3.51 -39.52
CA PHE A 321 -13.53 -2.52 -38.65
C PHE A 321 -12.10 -2.87 -38.21
N LEU A 322 -11.68 -4.13 -38.15
CA LEU A 322 -10.34 -4.51 -37.70
C LEU A 322 -9.29 -4.33 -38.81
N ASN A 323 -8.91 -3.07 -39.04
CA ASN A 323 -7.88 -2.68 -40.00
C ASN A 323 -7.21 -1.35 -39.60
N ASP A 324 -6.07 -1.05 -40.22
CA ASP A 324 -5.23 0.14 -39.95
C ASP A 324 -5.98 1.48 -39.99
N SER A 325 -7.05 1.59 -40.79
CA SER A 325 -7.82 2.84 -40.91
C SER A 325 -8.52 3.22 -39.60
N TYR A 326 -8.85 2.23 -38.76
CA TYR A 326 -9.43 2.37 -37.43
C TYR A 326 -8.40 2.17 -36.31
N LEU A 327 -7.54 1.14 -36.42
CA LEU A 327 -6.52 0.83 -35.40
C LEU A 327 -5.56 1.99 -35.12
N LYS A 328 -5.24 2.82 -36.12
CA LYS A 328 -4.36 4.00 -35.97
C LYS A 328 -4.82 4.96 -34.86
N TYR A 329 -6.13 5.09 -34.62
CA TYR A 329 -6.65 5.99 -33.58
C TYR A 329 -6.31 5.47 -32.17
N VAL A 330 -6.36 4.14 -31.96
CA VAL A 330 -5.89 3.53 -30.72
C VAL A 330 -4.36 3.62 -30.61
N GLY A 331 -3.63 3.36 -31.71
CA GLY A 331 -2.17 3.49 -31.79
C GLY A 331 -1.64 4.87 -31.38
N TRP A 332 -2.23 5.94 -31.93
CA TRP A 332 -1.90 7.31 -31.52
C TRP A 332 -2.28 7.57 -30.06
N THR A 333 -3.48 7.17 -29.64
CA THR A 333 -4.04 7.56 -28.34
C THR A 333 -3.42 6.82 -27.14
N MET A 334 -2.63 5.75 -27.36
CA MET A 334 -1.71 5.21 -26.34
C MET A 334 -0.65 6.21 -25.85
N HIS A 335 -0.50 7.36 -26.51
CA HIS A 335 0.40 8.46 -26.15
C HIS A 335 -0.29 9.62 -25.41
N ASP A 336 -1.58 9.46 -25.05
CA ASP A 336 -2.36 10.45 -24.29
C ASP A 336 -1.72 10.78 -22.94
N LYS A 337 -1.90 12.01 -22.46
CA LYS A 337 -1.36 12.47 -21.18
C LYS A 337 -2.16 11.96 -19.97
N GLN A 338 -3.43 11.61 -20.14
CA GLN A 338 -4.30 11.11 -19.07
C GLN A 338 -4.43 9.57 -19.13
N GLY A 339 -4.18 8.89 -18.02
CA GLY A 339 -4.15 7.43 -18.00
C GLY A 339 -5.50 6.77 -18.14
N GLU A 340 -6.61 7.42 -17.81
CA GLU A 340 -7.95 6.89 -18.13
C GLU A 340 -8.11 6.60 -19.63
N VAL A 341 -7.52 7.44 -20.50
CA VAL A 341 -7.58 7.29 -21.95
C VAL A 341 -6.63 6.19 -22.41
N ARG A 342 -5.40 6.17 -21.86
CA ARG A 342 -4.41 5.10 -22.11
C ARG A 342 -4.92 3.72 -21.68
N LEU A 343 -5.66 3.65 -20.56
CA LEU A 343 -6.31 2.46 -20.05
C LEU A 343 -7.35 1.93 -21.05
N LYS A 344 -8.20 2.79 -21.59
CA LYS A 344 -9.17 2.40 -22.63
C LYS A 344 -8.49 1.84 -23.88
N CYS A 345 -7.40 2.46 -24.35
CA CYS A 345 -6.61 1.92 -25.46
C CYS A 345 -6.16 0.49 -25.21
N LEU A 346 -5.58 0.20 -24.04
CA LEU A 346 -5.11 -1.13 -23.68
C LEU A 346 -6.27 -2.14 -23.57
N THR A 347 -7.37 -1.78 -22.90
CA THR A 347 -8.53 -2.68 -22.76
C THR A 347 -9.21 -2.98 -24.10
N ALA A 348 -9.21 -2.01 -25.04
CA ALA A 348 -9.69 -2.23 -26.40
C ALA A 348 -8.83 -3.27 -27.13
N LEU A 349 -7.49 -3.15 -27.06
CA LEU A 349 -6.57 -4.11 -27.67
C LEU A 349 -6.67 -5.51 -27.04
N GLN A 350 -6.71 -5.61 -25.71
CA GLN A 350 -6.95 -6.88 -24.99
C GLN A 350 -8.26 -7.55 -25.46
N GLY A 351 -9.30 -6.74 -25.69
CA GLY A 351 -10.59 -7.20 -26.18
C GLY A 351 -10.51 -7.91 -27.54
N LEU A 352 -9.55 -7.55 -28.39
CA LEU A 352 -9.29 -8.16 -29.70
C LEU A 352 -8.41 -9.41 -29.58
N PHE A 353 -7.30 -9.32 -28.83
CA PHE A 353 -6.36 -10.44 -28.65
C PHE A 353 -6.94 -11.68 -27.98
N TYR A 354 -8.08 -11.57 -27.27
CA TYR A 354 -8.77 -12.72 -26.68
C TYR A 354 -9.25 -13.75 -27.73
N SER A 355 -9.34 -13.36 -29.02
CA SER A 355 -9.55 -14.30 -30.13
C SER A 355 -8.25 -14.50 -30.91
N ARG A 356 -7.80 -15.76 -31.04
CA ARG A 356 -6.56 -16.12 -31.74
C ARG A 356 -6.58 -15.67 -33.21
N ASP A 357 -7.73 -15.79 -33.87
CA ASP A 357 -7.92 -15.43 -35.28
C ASP A 357 -7.92 -13.90 -35.52
N LEU A 358 -8.17 -13.12 -34.47
CA LEU A 358 -8.02 -11.66 -34.48
C LEU A 358 -6.58 -11.24 -34.14
N GLY A 359 -5.89 -11.99 -33.28
CA GLY A 359 -4.48 -11.76 -32.92
C GLY A 359 -3.55 -11.75 -34.14
N VAL A 360 -3.71 -12.71 -35.07
CA VAL A 360 -2.92 -12.76 -36.32
C VAL A 360 -3.15 -11.50 -37.19
N ARG A 361 -4.37 -10.95 -37.19
CA ARG A 361 -4.67 -9.68 -37.90
C ARG A 361 -4.07 -8.44 -37.22
N LEU A 362 -3.56 -8.56 -36.00
CA LEU A 362 -2.93 -7.46 -35.25
C LEU A 362 -1.41 -7.45 -35.33
N GLU A 363 -0.75 -8.44 -35.95
CA GLU A 363 0.72 -8.57 -35.96
C GLU A 363 1.44 -7.30 -36.45
N LEU A 364 0.99 -6.70 -37.56
CA LEU A 364 1.57 -5.47 -38.11
C LEU A 364 1.43 -4.27 -37.18
N PHE A 365 0.24 -4.06 -36.62
CA PHE A 365 -0.02 -3.01 -35.63
C PHE A 365 0.85 -3.22 -34.38
N THR A 366 0.93 -4.46 -33.91
CA THR A 366 1.61 -4.82 -32.68
C THR A 366 3.11 -4.66 -32.83
N SER A 367 3.70 -5.17 -33.92
CA SER A 367 5.10 -4.94 -34.27
C SER A 367 5.44 -3.44 -34.29
N ARG A 368 4.56 -2.60 -34.85
CA ARG A 368 4.74 -1.14 -34.92
C ARG A 368 4.64 -0.42 -33.56
N PHE A 369 3.82 -0.90 -32.64
CA PHE A 369 3.56 -0.24 -31.35
C PHE A 369 4.09 -0.99 -30.11
N LYS A 370 4.78 -2.12 -30.30
CA LYS A 370 5.33 -3.00 -29.25
C LYS A 370 6.14 -2.21 -28.23
N ASP A 371 7.13 -1.42 -28.67
CA ASP A 371 7.99 -0.62 -27.79
C ASP A 371 7.18 0.36 -26.90
N ARG A 372 6.08 0.92 -27.43
CA ARG A 372 5.19 1.77 -26.65
C ARG A 372 4.44 0.95 -25.60
N ILE A 373 3.89 -0.21 -25.96
CA ILE A 373 3.17 -1.09 -25.00
C ILE A 373 4.13 -1.58 -23.91
N VAL A 374 5.36 -1.96 -24.25
CA VAL A 374 6.41 -2.33 -23.30
C VAL A 374 6.77 -1.15 -22.39
N SER A 375 6.92 0.07 -22.93
CA SER A 375 7.15 1.26 -22.08
C SER A 375 6.00 1.58 -21.12
N MET A 376 4.78 1.10 -21.39
CA MET A 376 3.59 1.32 -20.54
C MET A 376 3.54 0.37 -19.35
N THR A 377 4.39 -0.67 -19.27
CA THR A 377 4.52 -1.48 -18.03
C THR A 377 5.15 -0.68 -16.89
N LEU A 378 5.81 0.44 -17.21
CA LEU A 378 6.33 1.45 -16.29
C LEU A 378 5.56 2.78 -16.38
N ASP A 379 4.28 2.75 -16.75
CA ASP A 379 3.42 3.95 -16.75
C ASP A 379 3.29 4.56 -15.34
N LYS A 380 3.05 5.87 -15.27
CA LYS A 380 2.90 6.62 -14.01
C LYS A 380 1.65 6.21 -13.23
N GLU A 381 0.62 5.72 -13.94
CA GLU A 381 -0.64 5.28 -13.36
C GLU A 381 -0.67 3.75 -13.33
N TYR A 382 -0.63 3.16 -12.13
CA TYR A 382 -0.40 1.73 -11.98
C TYR A 382 -1.44 0.84 -12.66
N ASP A 383 -2.70 1.27 -12.78
CA ASP A 383 -3.74 0.51 -13.50
C ASP A 383 -3.43 0.40 -15.00
N VAL A 384 -2.82 1.43 -15.60
CA VAL A 384 -2.36 1.40 -17.00
C VAL A 384 -1.24 0.38 -17.14
N ALA A 385 -0.29 0.35 -16.21
CA ALA A 385 0.79 -0.63 -16.19
C ALA A 385 0.30 -2.07 -16.03
N VAL A 386 -0.68 -2.32 -15.16
CA VAL A 386 -1.35 -3.63 -15.03
C VAL A 386 -1.95 -4.09 -16.36
N GLN A 387 -2.66 -3.21 -17.08
CA GLN A 387 -3.25 -3.56 -18.36
C GLN A 387 -2.21 -3.70 -19.49
N ALA A 388 -1.08 -3.00 -19.43
CA ALA A 388 0.01 -3.12 -20.38
C ALA A 388 0.67 -4.50 -20.28
N ILE A 389 0.98 -4.94 -19.05
CA ILE A 389 1.53 -6.28 -18.80
C ILE A 389 0.53 -7.36 -19.24
N LYS A 390 -0.75 -7.23 -18.88
CA LYS A 390 -1.80 -8.18 -19.31
C LYS A 390 -2.00 -8.21 -20.82
N LEU A 391 -1.81 -7.08 -21.52
CA LEU A 391 -1.81 -7.06 -22.98
C LEU A 391 -0.60 -7.81 -23.55
N LEU A 392 0.61 -7.61 -23.01
CA LEU A 392 1.81 -8.36 -23.41
C LEU A 392 1.66 -9.87 -23.14
N THR A 393 1.00 -10.26 -22.04
CA THR A 393 0.65 -11.66 -21.76
C THR A 393 -0.26 -12.26 -22.83
N LEU A 394 -1.20 -11.48 -23.39
CA LEU A 394 -2.04 -11.94 -24.51
C LEU A 394 -1.29 -11.95 -25.85
N VAL A 395 -0.43 -10.96 -26.11
CA VAL A 395 0.47 -10.94 -27.29
C VAL A 395 1.33 -12.21 -27.30
N LEU A 396 1.98 -12.51 -26.18
CA LEU A 396 2.78 -13.72 -25.94
C LEU A 396 1.99 -15.01 -26.25
N GLN A 397 0.72 -15.11 -25.84
CA GLN A 397 -0.12 -16.27 -26.12
C GLN A 397 -0.61 -16.33 -27.58
N SER A 398 -0.56 -15.23 -28.33
CA SER A 398 -0.92 -15.18 -29.75
C SER A 398 0.26 -15.50 -30.68
N SER A 399 1.45 -14.96 -30.39
CA SER A 399 2.71 -15.23 -31.08
C SER A 399 3.91 -14.96 -30.15
N ASP A 400 4.75 -15.97 -29.95
CA ASP A 400 5.95 -15.89 -29.10
C ASP A 400 7.08 -15.06 -29.74
N GLU A 401 7.05 -14.90 -31.08
CA GLU A 401 8.11 -14.27 -31.89
C GLU A 401 8.08 -12.73 -31.87
N ILE A 402 6.99 -12.10 -31.39
CA ILE A 402 6.82 -10.64 -31.40
C ILE A 402 7.64 -9.95 -30.28
N LEU A 403 7.88 -10.64 -29.17
CA LEU A 403 8.57 -10.09 -28.00
C LEU A 403 10.02 -10.57 -27.96
N THR A 404 10.97 -9.63 -27.89
CA THR A 404 12.40 -9.95 -27.75
C THR A 404 12.73 -10.38 -26.32
N ALA A 405 13.96 -10.87 -26.12
CA ALA A 405 14.47 -11.14 -24.78
C ALA A 405 14.46 -9.87 -23.89
N GLU A 406 14.92 -8.73 -24.43
CA GLU A 406 14.95 -7.43 -23.74
C GLU A 406 13.54 -6.95 -23.34
N ASP A 407 12.53 -7.17 -24.19
CA ASP A 407 11.14 -6.87 -23.87
C ASP A 407 10.66 -7.72 -22.68
N CYS A 408 10.93 -9.04 -22.72
CA CYS A 408 10.53 -9.97 -21.66
C CYS A 408 11.22 -9.65 -20.33
N GLU A 409 12.55 -9.40 -20.36
CA GLU A 409 13.37 -9.03 -19.22
C GLU A 409 12.86 -7.75 -18.54
N SER A 410 12.44 -6.75 -19.32
CA SER A 410 11.84 -5.52 -18.79
C SER A 410 10.54 -5.76 -18.01
N VAL A 411 9.78 -6.81 -18.36
CA VAL A 411 8.57 -7.24 -17.64
C VAL A 411 8.93 -8.12 -16.45
N TYR A 412 9.95 -8.97 -16.57
CA TYR A 412 10.42 -9.85 -15.50
C TYR A 412 10.82 -9.07 -14.24
N HIS A 413 11.56 -7.96 -14.39
CA HIS A 413 11.93 -7.10 -13.27
C HIS A 413 10.72 -6.59 -12.45
N LEU A 414 9.52 -6.54 -13.05
CA LEU A 414 8.32 -6.05 -12.38
C LEU A 414 7.72 -7.05 -11.38
N VAL A 415 8.15 -8.32 -11.35
CA VAL A 415 7.77 -9.26 -10.27
C VAL A 415 8.28 -8.83 -8.91
N TYR A 416 9.25 -7.90 -8.85
CA TYR A 416 9.76 -7.30 -7.63
C TYR A 416 9.05 -5.98 -7.26
N SER A 417 8.13 -5.48 -8.10
CA SER A 417 7.40 -4.22 -7.83
C SER A 417 6.69 -4.21 -6.48
N ALA A 418 6.84 -3.13 -5.72
CA ALA A 418 6.10 -2.90 -4.48
C ALA A 418 4.57 -2.85 -4.70
N HIS A 419 4.12 -2.44 -5.89
CA HIS A 419 2.68 -2.42 -6.22
C HIS A 419 2.20 -3.83 -6.65
N ARG A 420 1.72 -4.62 -5.68
CA ARG A 420 1.34 -6.03 -5.87
C ARG A 420 0.52 -6.35 -7.13
N PRO A 421 -0.50 -5.56 -7.57
CA PRO A 421 -1.21 -5.82 -8.83
C PRO A 421 -0.34 -5.84 -10.08
N ILE A 422 0.74 -5.03 -10.13
CA ILE A 422 1.74 -5.07 -11.20
C ILE A 422 2.56 -6.34 -11.07
N ALA A 423 3.04 -6.63 -9.86
CA ALA A 423 3.93 -7.75 -9.60
C ALA A 423 3.30 -9.12 -9.89
N VAL A 424 2.03 -9.32 -9.52
CA VAL A 424 1.26 -10.54 -9.86
C VAL A 424 0.96 -10.62 -11.36
N SER A 425 0.71 -9.49 -12.03
CA SER A 425 0.51 -9.48 -13.50
C SER A 425 1.80 -9.85 -14.24
N ALA A 426 2.96 -9.41 -13.73
CA ALA A 426 4.27 -9.82 -14.23
C ALA A 426 4.59 -11.28 -13.89
N GLY A 427 4.15 -11.76 -12.73
CA GLY A 427 4.21 -13.18 -12.36
C GLY A 427 3.43 -14.08 -13.32
N GLU A 428 2.23 -13.66 -13.73
CA GLU A 428 1.45 -14.36 -14.76
C GLU A 428 2.15 -14.39 -16.13
N PHE A 429 2.79 -13.28 -16.53
CA PHE A 429 3.60 -13.20 -17.76
C PHE A 429 4.81 -14.15 -17.69
N LEU A 430 5.58 -14.09 -16.60
CA LEU A 430 6.74 -14.92 -16.32
C LEU A 430 6.37 -16.42 -16.34
N PHE A 431 5.26 -16.78 -15.67
CA PHE A 431 4.72 -18.14 -15.64
C PHE A 431 4.35 -18.65 -17.05
N LYS A 432 3.73 -17.80 -17.87
CA LYS A 432 3.39 -18.16 -19.25
C LYS A 432 4.61 -18.28 -20.17
N LYS A 433 5.62 -17.40 -20.04
CA LYS A 433 6.83 -17.46 -20.88
C LYS A 433 7.73 -18.66 -20.52
N LEU A 434 8.08 -18.83 -19.25
CA LEU A 434 9.12 -19.80 -18.83
C LEU A 434 8.58 -21.17 -18.38
N PHE A 435 7.33 -21.26 -17.92
CA PHE A 435 6.81 -22.48 -17.26
C PHE A 435 5.74 -23.22 -18.08
N SER A 436 5.14 -22.54 -19.07
CA SER A 436 4.01 -23.09 -19.87
C SER A 436 4.40 -23.64 -21.24
N HIS A 437 5.56 -23.26 -21.80
CA HIS A 437 6.04 -23.82 -23.07
C HIS A 437 6.66 -25.21 -22.86
N ARG A 438 6.08 -26.24 -23.50
CA ARG A 438 6.55 -27.63 -23.43
C ARG A 438 6.60 -28.29 -24.81
N GLY A 439 7.70 -28.97 -25.10
CA GLY A 439 7.78 -29.93 -26.20
C GLY A 439 7.02 -31.23 -25.87
N PRO A 440 6.55 -31.99 -26.87
CA PRO A 440 5.69 -33.16 -26.68
C PRO A 440 6.42 -34.44 -26.24
N GLU A 441 7.60 -34.36 -25.62
CA GLU A 441 8.50 -35.52 -25.41
C GLU A 441 8.57 -36.05 -23.96
N GLU A 442 7.85 -35.46 -23.00
CA GLU A 442 7.86 -35.90 -21.58
C GLU A 442 6.71 -36.87 -21.18
N GLU A 443 6.16 -37.67 -22.11
CA GLU A 443 5.29 -38.80 -21.75
C GLU A 443 6.08 -39.99 -21.16
N GLY A 444 6.70 -39.74 -20.00
CA GLY A 444 7.46 -40.73 -19.23
C GLY A 444 6.65 -41.38 -18.10
N LEU A 445 7.27 -42.37 -17.45
CA LEU A 445 6.78 -42.96 -16.19
C LEU A 445 6.54 -41.86 -15.12
N PRO A 446 5.58 -42.03 -14.19
CA PRO A 446 5.27 -41.03 -13.16
C PRO A 446 6.44 -40.85 -12.17
N ARG A 447 7.32 -39.89 -12.47
CA ARG A 447 8.44 -39.45 -11.62
C ARG A 447 7.93 -38.70 -10.38
N ARG A 448 8.65 -38.79 -9.26
CA ARG A 448 8.34 -38.12 -7.97
C ARG A 448 9.59 -37.46 -7.38
N GLY A 449 9.39 -36.61 -6.36
CA GLY A 449 10.46 -35.90 -5.67
C GLY A 449 11.35 -35.14 -6.65
N ARG A 450 12.66 -35.26 -6.51
CA ARG A 450 13.70 -34.62 -7.36
C ARG A 450 13.45 -34.76 -8.87
N GLN A 451 12.86 -35.87 -9.29
CA GLN A 451 12.63 -36.21 -10.70
C GLN A 451 11.26 -35.74 -11.21
N SER A 452 10.40 -35.18 -10.35
CA SER A 452 9.06 -34.73 -10.71
C SER A 452 9.09 -33.62 -11.78
N LEU A 453 7.96 -33.41 -12.44
CA LEU A 453 7.78 -32.33 -13.41
C LEU A 453 8.04 -30.95 -12.78
N ASN A 454 7.65 -30.81 -11.51
CA ASN A 454 7.87 -29.63 -10.68
C ASN A 454 9.35 -29.46 -10.31
N GLY A 455 10.15 -30.53 -10.24
CA GLY A 455 11.58 -30.45 -9.92
C GLY A 455 12.37 -29.63 -10.94
N SER A 456 12.05 -29.76 -12.22
CA SER A 456 12.61 -28.91 -13.28
C SER A 456 12.18 -27.45 -13.13
N LEU A 457 10.88 -27.21 -12.90
CA LEU A 457 10.30 -25.87 -12.77
C LEU A 457 10.76 -25.13 -11.49
N ILE A 458 10.99 -25.85 -10.39
CA ILE A 458 11.61 -25.32 -9.17
C ILE A 458 13.05 -24.88 -9.47
N LYS A 459 13.84 -25.70 -10.19
CA LYS A 459 15.17 -25.28 -10.66
C LYS A 459 15.08 -24.01 -11.52
N THR A 460 14.15 -23.93 -12.48
CA THR A 460 13.93 -22.71 -13.29
C THR A 460 13.59 -21.48 -12.43
N THR A 461 12.82 -21.65 -11.36
CA THR A 461 12.51 -20.56 -10.41
C THR A 461 13.75 -20.09 -9.65
N VAL A 462 14.61 -21.03 -9.23
CA VAL A 462 15.90 -20.74 -8.58
C VAL A 462 16.88 -20.04 -9.53
N PHE A 463 16.99 -20.49 -10.79
CA PHE A 463 17.79 -19.80 -11.81
C PHE A 463 17.30 -18.37 -12.02
N PHE A 464 15.99 -18.19 -12.27
CA PHE A 464 15.39 -16.87 -12.47
C PHE A 464 15.67 -15.91 -11.30
N PHE A 465 15.53 -16.38 -10.06
CA PHE A 465 15.83 -15.58 -8.87
C PHE A 465 17.30 -15.15 -8.82
N LEU A 466 18.23 -16.08 -9.07
CA LEU A 466 19.67 -15.80 -9.05
C LEU A 466 20.16 -14.93 -10.22
N GLU A 467 19.51 -15.02 -11.38
CA GLU A 467 19.81 -14.20 -12.57
C GLU A 467 19.16 -12.81 -12.51
N SER A 468 18.18 -12.60 -11.63
CA SER A 468 17.49 -11.31 -11.50
C SER A 468 18.37 -10.18 -10.95
N GLU A 469 19.29 -10.50 -10.03
CA GLU A 469 20.19 -9.58 -9.30
C GLU A 469 19.56 -8.30 -8.69
N LEU A 470 18.23 -8.23 -8.58
CA LEU A 470 17.45 -7.09 -8.03
C LEU A 470 17.04 -7.24 -6.56
N HIS A 471 17.04 -8.46 -6.00
CA HIS A 471 16.70 -8.74 -4.61
C HIS A 471 17.51 -9.92 -4.08
N GLU A 472 17.90 -9.83 -2.81
CA GLU A 472 18.67 -10.86 -2.11
C GLU A 472 17.77 -11.94 -1.47
N HIS A 473 16.46 -11.69 -1.36
CA HIS A 473 15.47 -12.58 -0.74
C HIS A 473 14.27 -12.91 -1.66
N GLY A 474 13.71 -14.11 -1.53
CA GLY A 474 12.68 -14.66 -2.42
C GLY A 474 11.25 -14.14 -2.18
N ALA A 475 11.00 -13.45 -1.06
CA ALA A 475 9.66 -13.10 -0.59
C ALA A 475 8.74 -12.43 -1.64
N TYR A 476 9.27 -11.47 -2.40
CA TYR A 476 8.50 -10.73 -3.40
C TYR A 476 8.28 -11.53 -4.70
N LEU A 477 9.21 -12.42 -5.06
CA LEU A 477 9.04 -13.33 -6.20
C LEU A 477 7.95 -14.38 -5.89
N VAL A 478 8.00 -14.97 -4.69
CA VAL A 478 7.01 -15.97 -4.23
C VAL A 478 5.60 -15.37 -4.20
N ASP A 479 5.41 -14.16 -3.68
CA ASP A 479 4.09 -13.50 -3.67
C ASP A 479 3.57 -13.16 -5.08
N SER A 480 4.45 -12.77 -6.00
CA SER A 480 4.09 -12.49 -7.40
C SER A 480 3.62 -13.74 -8.14
N LEU A 481 4.24 -14.88 -7.84
CA LEU A 481 3.88 -16.18 -8.41
C LEU A 481 2.76 -16.90 -7.63
N TRP A 482 2.34 -16.37 -6.47
CA TRP A 482 1.42 -17.05 -5.54
C TRP A 482 0.06 -17.42 -6.15
N GLU A 483 -0.47 -16.57 -7.04
CA GLU A 483 -1.79 -16.78 -7.65
C GLU A 483 -1.76 -17.67 -8.89
N CYS A 484 -0.67 -17.68 -9.66
CA CYS A 484 -0.54 -18.47 -10.88
C CYS A 484 0.20 -19.81 -10.70
N ALA A 485 1.06 -19.92 -9.68
CA ALA A 485 1.96 -21.05 -9.47
C ALA A 485 1.88 -21.68 -8.06
N SER A 486 0.77 -21.49 -7.31
CA SER A 486 0.62 -22.05 -5.95
C SER A 486 0.84 -23.58 -5.86
N GLU A 487 0.60 -24.34 -6.92
CA GLU A 487 0.84 -25.80 -6.92
C GLU A 487 2.35 -26.12 -6.99
N LEU A 488 3.14 -25.30 -7.68
CA LEU A 488 4.59 -25.40 -7.76
C LEU A 488 5.24 -24.96 -6.44
N LEU A 489 4.79 -23.81 -5.91
CA LEU A 489 5.35 -23.20 -4.69
C LEU A 489 5.05 -24.01 -3.42
N LYS A 490 4.04 -24.90 -3.45
CA LYS A 490 3.68 -25.78 -2.33
C LYS A 490 4.11 -27.24 -2.50
N ASP A 491 4.91 -27.54 -3.54
CA ASP A 491 5.54 -28.86 -3.71
C ASP A 491 6.82 -28.97 -2.86
N TRP A 492 6.64 -28.88 -1.54
CA TRP A 492 7.73 -29.00 -0.57
C TRP A 492 8.38 -30.39 -0.59
N GLU A 493 7.69 -31.43 -1.07
CA GLU A 493 8.25 -32.79 -1.20
C GLU A 493 9.36 -32.79 -2.26
N THR A 494 9.10 -32.18 -3.42
CA THR A 494 10.11 -31.98 -4.46
C THR A 494 11.24 -31.05 -4.01
N MET A 495 10.95 -29.97 -3.27
CA MET A 495 11.98 -29.07 -2.73
C MET A 495 12.93 -29.77 -1.75
N ILE A 496 12.38 -30.54 -0.80
CA ILE A 496 13.17 -31.35 0.15
C ILE A 496 14.02 -32.39 -0.60
N SER A 497 13.43 -33.11 -1.56
CA SER A 497 14.16 -34.07 -2.40
C SER A 497 15.29 -33.42 -3.21
N LEU A 498 15.11 -32.21 -3.75
CA LEU A 498 16.15 -31.49 -4.48
C LEU A 498 17.37 -31.15 -3.60
N LEU A 499 17.14 -30.92 -2.31
CA LEU A 499 18.17 -30.60 -1.30
C LEU A 499 18.79 -31.85 -0.65
N LEU A 500 18.07 -32.97 -0.54
CA LEU A 500 18.55 -34.17 0.16
C LEU A 500 18.95 -35.35 -0.74
N ASP A 501 18.27 -35.58 -1.87
CA ASP A 501 18.50 -36.76 -2.71
C ASP A 501 19.70 -36.55 -3.66
N GLU A 502 20.56 -37.55 -3.77
CA GLU A 502 21.68 -37.55 -4.73
C GLU A 502 21.18 -37.45 -6.19
N PRO A 503 21.85 -36.66 -7.06
CA PRO A 503 21.50 -36.57 -8.47
C PRO A 503 21.75 -37.89 -9.21
N MET A 504 20.93 -38.18 -10.22
CA MET A 504 21.14 -39.37 -11.06
C MET A 504 22.37 -39.22 -11.97
N GLN A 505 22.88 -40.36 -12.47
CA GLN A 505 23.99 -40.35 -13.44
C GLN A 505 23.60 -39.58 -14.70
N GLY A 506 24.24 -38.41 -14.90
CA GLY A 506 23.95 -37.47 -15.99
C GLY A 506 23.01 -36.32 -15.63
N GLU A 507 22.51 -36.24 -14.39
CA GLU A 507 21.84 -35.05 -13.87
C GLU A 507 22.87 -34.12 -13.22
N GLU A 508 22.79 -32.81 -13.48
CA GLU A 508 23.61 -31.83 -12.77
C GLU A 508 23.09 -31.60 -11.35
N ALA A 509 24.02 -31.65 -10.39
CA ALA A 509 23.78 -31.27 -9.00
C ALA A 509 23.40 -29.79 -8.89
N LEU A 510 22.73 -29.40 -7.81
CA LEU A 510 22.59 -27.99 -7.48
C LEU A 510 23.96 -27.44 -7.07
N THR A 511 24.26 -26.21 -7.47
CA THR A 511 25.40 -25.46 -6.92
C THR A 511 25.04 -24.90 -5.55
N ASP A 512 26.02 -24.60 -4.71
CA ASP A 512 25.78 -24.11 -3.34
C ASP A 512 24.88 -22.85 -3.31
N ARG A 513 25.11 -21.88 -4.21
CA ARG A 513 24.26 -20.68 -4.38
C ARG A 513 22.80 -21.03 -4.79
N GLN A 514 22.60 -22.12 -5.54
CA GLN A 514 21.26 -22.64 -5.87
C GLN A 514 20.62 -23.36 -4.68
N GLU A 515 21.40 -24.01 -3.81
CA GLU A 515 20.89 -24.60 -2.57
C GLU A 515 20.45 -23.51 -1.57
N THR A 516 21.21 -22.42 -1.39
CA THR A 516 20.77 -21.24 -0.61
C THR A 516 19.48 -20.65 -1.15
N ALA A 517 19.43 -20.36 -2.47
CA ALA A 517 18.24 -19.81 -3.12
C ALA A 517 17.01 -20.72 -3.03
N LEU A 518 17.18 -22.04 -3.12
CA LEU A 518 16.09 -22.99 -2.95
C LEU A 518 15.58 -23.03 -1.50
N VAL A 519 16.47 -22.95 -0.50
CA VAL A 519 16.08 -22.85 0.91
C VAL A 519 15.31 -21.55 1.20
N GLU A 520 15.75 -20.42 0.64
CA GLU A 520 15.07 -19.12 0.75
C GLU A 520 13.67 -19.11 0.09
N ILE A 521 13.56 -19.60 -1.14
CA ILE A 521 12.26 -19.72 -1.85
C ILE A 521 11.32 -20.66 -1.10
N MET A 522 11.83 -21.78 -0.58
CA MET A 522 11.08 -22.76 0.21
C MET A 522 10.56 -22.14 1.52
N LEU A 523 11.40 -21.43 2.28
CA LEU A 523 11.00 -20.71 3.49
C LEU A 523 9.93 -19.66 3.19
N CYS A 524 10.11 -18.87 2.13
CA CYS A 524 9.13 -17.85 1.73
C CYS A 524 7.76 -18.46 1.38
N ALA A 525 7.73 -19.60 0.69
CA ALA A 525 6.49 -20.30 0.38
C ALA A 525 5.82 -20.93 1.62
N ILE A 526 6.61 -21.45 2.57
CA ILE A 526 6.12 -21.93 3.88
C ILE A 526 5.50 -20.77 4.66
N ARG A 527 6.19 -19.64 4.76
CA ARG A 527 5.73 -18.41 5.43
C ARG A 527 4.39 -17.96 4.86
N GLN A 528 4.30 -17.74 3.55
CA GLN A 528 3.08 -17.23 2.92
C GLN A 528 1.91 -18.23 2.98
N ALA A 529 2.18 -19.55 3.04
CA ALA A 529 1.15 -20.56 3.30
C ALA A 529 0.58 -20.47 4.72
N CYS A 530 1.43 -20.38 5.74
CA CYS A 530 0.99 -20.38 7.13
C CYS A 530 0.45 -19.01 7.61
N GLU A 531 1.02 -17.90 7.16
CA GLU A 531 0.56 -16.53 7.51
C GLU A 531 -0.67 -16.10 6.70
N CYS A 532 -0.81 -16.59 5.46
CA CYS A 532 -1.90 -16.26 4.53
C CYS A 532 -2.08 -14.75 4.22
N HIS A 533 -1.02 -13.95 4.36
CA HIS A 533 -0.94 -12.58 3.83
C HIS A 533 0.31 -12.39 2.95
N PRO A 534 0.31 -11.42 2.01
CA PRO A 534 1.52 -11.01 1.30
C PRO A 534 2.63 -10.50 2.26
N PRO A 535 3.88 -10.35 1.79
CA PRO A 535 4.93 -9.63 2.52
C PRO A 535 4.57 -8.14 2.75
N VAL A 536 5.40 -7.46 3.55
CA VAL A 536 5.31 -6.02 3.82
C VAL A 536 5.29 -5.19 2.53
N GLY A 537 4.63 -4.04 2.56
CA GLY A 537 4.37 -3.19 1.38
C GLY A 537 3.29 -3.71 0.42
N ARG A 538 3.01 -5.03 0.41
CA ARG A 538 2.10 -5.67 -0.55
C ARG A 538 0.71 -6.05 -0.02
N ALA A 539 0.50 -6.02 1.30
CA ALA A 539 -0.78 -6.35 1.93
C ALA A 539 -1.77 -5.16 1.90
N THR A 540 -3.02 -5.40 1.47
CA THR A 540 -4.10 -4.40 1.44
C THR A 540 -4.84 -4.28 2.77
N GLY A 541 -4.10 -3.93 3.83
CA GLY A 541 -4.62 -3.76 5.19
C GLY A 541 -5.00 -5.08 5.87
N LYS A 542 -5.69 -4.99 7.02
CA LYS A 542 -6.10 -6.15 7.85
C LYS A 542 -7.29 -6.92 7.22
N ARG A 543 -7.05 -7.60 6.09
CA ARG A 543 -8.03 -8.46 5.40
C ARG A 543 -8.38 -9.68 6.26
N VAL A 544 -9.67 -9.98 6.38
CA VAL A 544 -10.16 -11.19 7.08
C VAL A 544 -10.18 -12.39 6.11
N LEU A 545 -9.55 -13.50 6.51
CA LEU A 545 -9.55 -14.76 5.76
C LEU A 545 -10.93 -15.42 5.72
N THR A 546 -11.34 -15.90 4.54
CA THR A 546 -12.57 -16.67 4.36
C THR A 546 -12.48 -18.06 5.00
N ALA A 547 -13.63 -18.72 5.20
CA ALA A 547 -13.68 -20.09 5.73
C ALA A 547 -12.95 -21.12 4.84
N LYS A 548 -12.84 -20.87 3.52
CA LYS A 548 -12.05 -21.72 2.61
C LYS A 548 -10.55 -21.51 2.86
N GLU A 549 -10.11 -20.25 2.88
CA GLU A 549 -8.69 -19.89 3.10
C GLU A 549 -8.20 -20.37 4.46
N LYS A 550 -8.99 -20.20 5.54
CA LYS A 550 -8.65 -20.74 6.87
C LYS A 550 -8.54 -22.26 6.92
N LYS A 551 -9.32 -22.99 6.09
CA LYS A 551 -9.15 -24.44 5.97
C LYS A 551 -7.85 -24.78 5.26
N THR A 552 -7.58 -24.14 4.13
CA THR A 552 -6.33 -24.34 3.37
C THR A 552 -5.10 -24.00 4.21
N GLN A 553 -5.13 -22.92 4.99
CA GLN A 553 -4.09 -22.54 5.96
C GLN A 553 -3.79 -23.66 6.96
N LEU A 554 -4.83 -24.31 7.51
CA LEU A 554 -4.67 -25.43 8.44
C LEU A 554 -4.21 -26.72 7.71
N ASP A 555 -4.82 -27.07 6.59
CA ASP A 555 -4.46 -28.24 5.75
C ASP A 555 -2.99 -28.16 5.26
N ASP A 556 -2.48 -26.95 4.99
CA ASP A 556 -1.09 -26.69 4.62
C ASP A 556 -0.17 -26.70 5.85
N ARG A 557 -0.54 -26.04 6.96
CA ARG A 557 0.23 -26.04 8.23
C ARG A 557 0.45 -27.47 8.76
N THR A 558 -0.58 -28.32 8.72
CA THR A 558 -0.47 -29.74 9.07
C THR A 558 0.57 -30.43 8.20
N ARG A 559 0.48 -30.28 6.87
CA ARG A 559 1.39 -30.93 5.90
C ARG A 559 2.84 -30.46 6.06
N ILE A 560 3.06 -29.16 6.21
CA ILE A 560 4.39 -28.57 6.50
C ILE A 560 4.97 -29.22 7.76
N THR A 561 4.18 -29.33 8.83
CA THR A 561 4.65 -29.91 10.08
C THR A 561 5.01 -31.39 9.93
N GLU A 562 4.13 -32.22 9.34
CA GLU A 562 4.37 -33.65 9.14
C GLU A 562 5.65 -33.92 8.32
N MET A 563 5.91 -33.10 7.29
CA MET A 563 7.06 -33.25 6.40
C MET A 563 8.36 -32.70 7.03
N PHE A 564 8.36 -31.44 7.47
CA PHE A 564 9.57 -30.80 7.96
C PHE A 564 9.96 -31.24 9.37
N ALA A 565 9.04 -31.75 10.20
CA ALA A 565 9.43 -32.41 11.46
C ALA A 565 10.40 -33.58 11.20
N VAL A 566 10.25 -34.30 10.08
CA VAL A 566 11.15 -35.40 9.68
C VAL A 566 12.37 -34.90 8.91
N ALA A 567 12.19 -33.96 7.97
CA ALA A 567 13.24 -33.52 7.06
C ALA A 567 14.20 -32.46 7.63
N LEU A 568 13.73 -31.55 8.48
CA LEU A 568 14.53 -30.43 8.99
C LEU A 568 15.81 -30.86 9.75
N PRO A 569 15.80 -31.92 10.60
CA PRO A 569 17.04 -32.41 11.21
C PRO A 569 18.06 -32.91 10.18
N LEU A 570 17.62 -33.42 9.02
CA LEU A 570 18.52 -33.90 7.96
C LEU A 570 19.09 -32.73 7.15
N LEU A 571 18.26 -31.72 6.87
CA LEU A 571 18.69 -30.47 6.21
C LEU A 571 19.70 -29.71 7.08
N LEU A 572 19.42 -29.52 8.37
CA LEU A 572 20.36 -28.91 9.31
C LEU A 572 21.66 -29.73 9.41
N ALA A 573 21.61 -31.06 9.47
CA ALA A 573 22.82 -31.89 9.48
C ALA A 573 23.68 -31.73 8.21
N LYS A 574 23.06 -31.64 7.02
CA LYS A 574 23.76 -31.42 5.75
C LYS A 574 24.41 -30.03 5.70
N TYR A 575 23.70 -28.98 6.11
CA TYR A 575 24.13 -27.59 5.91
C TYR A 575 24.69 -26.91 7.18
N CYS A 576 24.96 -27.65 8.27
CA CYS A 576 25.26 -27.11 9.62
C CYS A 576 26.41 -26.09 9.75
N VAL A 577 27.22 -25.86 8.72
CA VAL A 577 28.33 -24.89 8.69
C VAL A 577 28.03 -23.62 7.87
N ASP A 578 26.86 -23.57 7.22
CA ASP A 578 26.46 -22.51 6.31
C ASP A 578 25.50 -21.52 7.01
N ILE A 579 25.82 -20.23 7.00
CA ILE A 579 25.07 -19.20 7.74
C ILE A 579 23.67 -19.03 7.13
N ASP A 580 23.58 -18.60 5.87
CA ASP A 580 22.34 -18.29 5.17
C ASP A 580 21.34 -19.46 5.19
N LYS A 581 21.82 -20.67 4.85
CA LYS A 581 20.98 -21.87 4.81
C LYS A 581 20.50 -22.26 6.20
N VAL A 582 21.33 -22.16 7.24
CA VAL A 582 20.96 -22.54 8.62
C VAL A 582 20.01 -21.53 9.24
N THR A 583 20.28 -20.22 9.12
CA THR A 583 19.38 -19.15 9.59
C THR A 583 17.98 -19.34 9.01
N ASN A 584 17.88 -19.56 7.69
CA ASN A 584 16.58 -19.79 7.05
C ASN A 584 15.91 -21.13 7.43
N LEU A 585 16.66 -22.23 7.52
CA LEU A 585 16.10 -23.52 7.95
C LEU A 585 15.57 -23.47 9.40
N LEU A 586 16.26 -22.75 10.28
CA LEU A 586 15.84 -22.54 11.66
C LEU A 586 14.54 -21.74 11.79
N GLN A 587 14.16 -20.92 10.80
CA GLN A 587 12.89 -20.18 10.83
C GLN A 587 11.66 -21.06 10.56
N ILE A 588 11.82 -22.34 10.16
CA ILE A 588 10.70 -23.22 9.77
C ILE A 588 9.81 -23.68 10.96
N PRO A 589 10.32 -24.10 12.13
CA PRO A 589 9.50 -24.65 13.20
C PRO A 589 8.45 -23.70 13.81
N LYS A 590 8.63 -22.38 13.69
CA LYS A 590 7.64 -21.40 14.19
C LYS A 590 6.29 -21.49 13.46
N TYR A 591 6.29 -22.06 12.26
CA TYR A 591 5.06 -22.29 11.49
C TYR A 591 4.40 -23.66 11.80
N PHE A 592 5.00 -24.52 12.63
CA PHE A 592 4.48 -25.87 12.92
C PHE A 592 3.23 -25.85 13.81
N ASP A 593 2.39 -26.89 13.69
CA ASP A 593 1.38 -27.25 14.69
C ASP A 593 1.99 -28.27 15.67
N LEU A 594 2.39 -27.81 16.86
CA LEU A 594 3.24 -28.56 17.77
C LEU A 594 2.56 -29.79 18.40
N ASP A 595 1.22 -29.88 18.38
CA ASP A 595 0.49 -31.08 18.78
C ASP A 595 0.80 -32.28 17.87
N ILE A 596 1.19 -32.04 16.61
CA ILE A 596 1.53 -33.10 15.64
C ILE A 596 2.78 -33.88 16.08
N TYR A 597 3.71 -33.27 16.82
CA TYR A 597 4.85 -34.00 17.39
C TYR A 597 4.41 -35.15 18.30
N THR A 598 3.37 -34.93 19.11
CA THR A 598 2.87 -35.92 20.07
C THR A 598 1.82 -36.83 19.44
N THR A 599 0.87 -36.29 18.68
CA THR A 599 -0.21 -37.07 18.06
C THR A 599 0.29 -37.93 16.89
N GLY A 600 1.24 -37.43 16.10
CA GLY A 600 1.91 -38.13 15.01
C GLY A 600 3.06 -39.06 15.43
N ARG A 601 3.45 -39.07 16.72
CA ARG A 601 4.59 -39.84 17.27
C ARG A 601 5.94 -39.49 16.64
N LEU A 602 6.18 -38.19 16.45
CA LEU A 602 7.38 -37.63 15.84
C LEU A 602 8.40 -37.17 16.89
N GLU A 603 8.25 -37.54 18.16
CA GLU A 603 9.07 -37.03 19.27
C GLU A 603 10.56 -37.43 19.10
N LYS A 604 10.84 -38.55 18.43
CA LYS A 604 12.21 -38.94 18.03
C LYS A 604 12.86 -37.99 17.04
N HIS A 605 12.07 -37.33 16.21
CA HIS A 605 12.55 -36.33 15.26
C HIS A 605 12.70 -34.96 15.93
N LEU A 606 11.88 -34.64 16.94
CA LEU A 606 12.16 -33.53 17.87
C LEU A 606 13.49 -33.75 18.60
N ASP A 607 13.75 -34.96 19.12
CA ASP A 607 15.05 -35.31 19.73
C ASP A 607 16.22 -35.19 18.74
N ALA A 608 15.99 -35.33 17.43
CA ALA A 608 17.00 -35.10 16.40
C ALA A 608 17.19 -33.60 16.13
N LEU A 609 16.09 -32.85 16.01
CA LEU A 609 16.09 -31.40 15.80
C LEU A 609 16.85 -30.67 16.92
N LEU A 610 16.51 -30.93 18.19
CA LEU A 610 17.15 -30.26 19.34
C LEU A 610 18.67 -30.48 19.39
N ARG A 611 19.14 -31.69 19.01
CA ARG A 611 20.58 -31.97 18.89
C ARG A 611 21.24 -31.28 17.71
N GLN A 612 20.55 -31.11 16.58
CA GLN A 612 21.09 -30.34 15.45
C GLN A 612 21.11 -28.83 15.73
N ILE A 613 20.13 -28.29 16.46
CA ILE A 613 20.18 -26.89 16.93
C ILE A 613 21.35 -26.71 17.90
N TRP A 614 21.60 -27.67 18.81
CA TRP A 614 22.79 -27.67 19.68
C TRP A 614 24.09 -27.68 18.85
N GLU A 615 24.24 -28.60 17.90
CA GLU A 615 25.41 -28.66 17.02
C GLU A 615 25.64 -27.36 16.22
N VAL A 616 24.58 -26.64 15.84
CA VAL A 616 24.68 -25.31 15.23
C VAL A 616 25.17 -24.27 16.25
N VAL A 617 24.57 -24.22 17.45
CA VAL A 617 24.99 -23.30 18.52
C VAL A 617 26.46 -23.52 18.90
N ASP A 618 26.97 -24.75 18.88
CA ASP A 618 28.39 -25.02 19.12
C ASP A 618 29.29 -24.48 18.00
N LYS A 619 28.95 -24.76 16.74
CA LYS A 619 29.78 -24.44 15.56
C LYS A 619 29.81 -22.96 15.19
N HIS A 620 28.73 -22.21 15.46
CA HIS A 620 28.57 -20.83 14.99
C HIS A 620 28.90 -19.75 16.04
N THR A 621 29.25 -18.57 15.56
CA THR A 621 29.41 -17.32 16.32
C THR A 621 28.77 -16.11 15.63
N ASP A 622 28.06 -16.36 14.53
CA ASP A 622 27.21 -15.38 13.85
C ASP A 622 26.00 -14.99 14.70
N SER A 623 25.50 -13.77 14.52
CA SER A 623 24.42 -13.23 15.36
C SER A 623 23.04 -13.70 14.91
N GLU A 624 22.79 -13.80 13.60
CA GLU A 624 21.49 -14.22 13.05
C GLU A 624 21.26 -15.71 13.26
N VAL A 625 22.30 -16.55 13.09
CA VAL A 625 22.23 -17.99 13.39
C VAL A 625 21.91 -18.22 14.87
N LEU A 626 22.53 -17.46 15.78
CA LEU A 626 22.30 -17.61 17.22
C LEU A 626 20.94 -17.06 17.66
N GLU A 627 20.45 -15.96 17.07
CA GLU A 627 19.09 -15.47 17.27
C GLU A 627 18.05 -16.48 16.75
N ALA A 628 18.25 -17.05 15.56
CA ALA A 628 17.37 -18.08 15.00
C ALA A 628 17.36 -19.35 15.87
N CYS A 629 18.51 -19.79 16.39
CA CYS A 629 18.60 -20.89 17.36
C CYS A 629 17.80 -20.60 18.64
N SER A 630 17.98 -19.41 19.24
CA SER A 630 17.28 -19.02 20.46
C SER A 630 15.77 -18.91 20.24
N THR A 631 15.35 -18.21 19.19
CA THR A 631 13.93 -17.99 18.89
C THR A 631 13.23 -19.30 18.55
N THR A 632 13.91 -20.25 17.89
CA THR A 632 13.37 -21.59 17.64
C THR A 632 13.28 -22.45 18.91
N TYR A 633 14.24 -22.33 19.84
CA TYR A 633 14.05 -22.88 21.18
C TYR A 633 12.86 -22.23 21.90
N HIS A 634 12.60 -20.93 21.71
CA HIS A 634 11.46 -20.24 22.32
C HIS A 634 10.13 -20.79 21.81
N TYR A 635 9.92 -20.85 20.49
CA TYR A 635 8.69 -21.42 19.92
C TYR A 635 8.44 -22.88 20.34
N LEU A 636 9.50 -23.69 20.46
CA LEU A 636 9.42 -25.07 20.93
C LEU A 636 9.21 -25.20 22.45
N CYS A 637 9.52 -24.15 23.22
CA CYS A 637 9.30 -24.03 24.67
C CYS A 637 7.96 -23.37 25.04
N ASN A 638 6.91 -23.49 24.22
CA ASN A 638 5.56 -23.08 24.61
C ASN A 638 4.92 -24.08 25.61
N GLU A 639 4.51 -23.60 26.79
CA GLU A 639 3.93 -24.40 27.89
C GLU A 639 2.54 -25.01 27.55
N GLU A 640 1.81 -24.50 26.55
CA GLU A 640 0.52 -25.05 26.13
C GLU A 640 0.63 -26.46 25.53
N PHE A 641 1.80 -26.84 25.02
CA PHE A 641 2.02 -28.09 24.29
C PHE A 641 2.75 -29.15 25.12
N THR A 642 2.37 -30.41 24.94
CA THR A 642 2.95 -31.56 25.68
C THR A 642 4.45 -31.80 25.42
N ILE A 643 5.04 -31.13 24.43
CA ILE A 643 6.48 -31.18 24.16
C ILE A 643 7.33 -30.35 25.13
N TYR A 644 6.74 -29.36 25.84
CA TYR A 644 7.47 -28.38 26.65
C TYR A 644 8.59 -28.98 27.51
N ASN A 645 8.25 -29.94 28.37
CA ASN A 645 9.19 -30.56 29.32
C ASN A 645 10.38 -31.27 28.65
N ARG A 646 10.23 -31.71 27.39
CA ARG A 646 11.32 -32.34 26.61
C ARG A 646 12.28 -31.30 26.05
N VAL A 647 11.74 -30.18 25.57
CA VAL A 647 12.51 -29.06 25.03
C VAL A 647 13.23 -28.29 26.15
N ASP A 648 12.56 -28.04 27.28
CA ASP A 648 13.13 -27.34 28.44
C ASP A 648 14.33 -28.07 29.06
N ILE A 649 14.33 -29.41 29.06
CA ILE A 649 15.50 -30.20 29.49
C ILE A 649 16.68 -29.97 28.56
N ALA A 650 16.49 -30.03 27.24
CA ALA A 650 17.56 -29.78 26.27
C ALA A 650 18.07 -28.33 26.34
N ARG A 651 17.16 -27.35 26.44
CA ARG A 651 17.47 -25.93 26.65
C ARG A 651 18.29 -25.72 27.92
N SER A 652 17.86 -26.28 29.05
CA SER A 652 18.55 -26.11 30.33
C SER A 652 19.95 -26.71 30.29
N GLN A 653 20.12 -27.90 29.68
CA GLN A 653 21.43 -28.55 29.51
C GLN A 653 22.41 -27.72 28.66
N LEU A 654 21.93 -27.14 27.55
CA LEU A 654 22.74 -26.25 26.70
C LEU A 654 23.18 -24.99 27.48
N LEU A 655 22.27 -24.41 28.26
CA LEU A 655 22.54 -23.21 29.05
C LEU A 655 23.49 -23.47 30.21
N ASP A 656 23.36 -24.60 30.92
CA ASP A 656 24.30 -25.01 31.95
C ASP A 656 25.73 -25.11 31.39
N GLU A 657 25.94 -25.78 30.24
CA GLU A 657 27.27 -25.91 29.63
C GLU A 657 27.84 -24.56 29.13
N LEU A 658 27.02 -23.71 28.51
CA LEU A 658 27.45 -22.38 28.06
C LEU A 658 27.85 -21.48 29.23
N VAL A 659 27.07 -21.46 30.31
CA VAL A 659 27.34 -20.63 31.50
C VAL A 659 28.56 -21.14 32.28
N ASP A 660 28.69 -22.46 32.46
CA ASP A 660 29.88 -23.04 33.12
C ASP A 660 31.14 -22.90 32.25
N LYS A 661 31.02 -22.80 30.91
CA LYS A 661 32.14 -22.39 30.04
C LYS A 661 32.48 -20.91 30.23
N PHE A 662 31.48 -20.02 30.20
CA PHE A 662 31.70 -18.57 30.30
C PHE A 662 32.33 -18.16 31.64
N ASN A 663 31.86 -18.70 32.77
CA ASN A 663 32.41 -18.35 34.07
C ASN A 663 33.89 -18.77 34.23
N ARG A 664 34.29 -19.93 33.69
CA ARG A 664 35.70 -20.36 33.69
C ARG A 664 36.56 -19.43 32.83
N LEU A 665 36.17 -19.21 31.58
CA LEU A 665 36.88 -18.28 30.68
C LEU A 665 37.01 -16.88 31.29
N LEU A 666 35.99 -16.41 32.02
CA LEU A 666 36.01 -15.10 32.66
C LEU A 666 36.90 -15.03 33.92
N GLU A 667 37.16 -16.15 34.59
CA GLU A 667 38.11 -16.20 35.71
C GLU A 667 39.56 -16.14 35.19
N ASP A 668 39.86 -16.85 34.10
CA ASP A 668 41.16 -16.80 33.44
C ASP A 668 41.41 -15.42 32.77
N PHE A 669 40.44 -14.93 31.97
CA PHE A 669 40.53 -13.67 31.20
C PHE A 669 40.60 -12.38 32.06
N LEU A 670 40.28 -12.46 33.35
CA LEU A 670 40.36 -11.32 34.29
C LEU A 670 41.48 -11.47 35.33
N GLN A 671 42.44 -12.39 35.11
CA GLN A 671 43.54 -12.63 36.05
C GLN A 671 44.56 -11.48 36.05
N GLU A 672 44.83 -10.90 37.23
CA GLU A 672 45.78 -9.77 37.36
C GLU A 672 47.22 -10.18 37.02
N GLY A 673 47.72 -9.75 35.87
CA GLY A 673 49.14 -9.83 35.49
C GLY A 673 49.45 -10.65 34.24
N GLU A 674 48.43 -11.25 33.61
CA GLU A 674 48.53 -11.89 32.30
C GLU A 674 47.65 -11.11 31.31
N GLU A 675 48.19 -10.76 30.14
CA GLU A 675 47.43 -10.10 29.06
C GLU A 675 46.76 -11.19 28.23
N PRO A 676 45.42 -11.20 28.07
CA PRO A 676 44.72 -12.23 27.30
C PRO A 676 45.05 -12.12 25.81
N ASP A 677 45.18 -13.25 25.13
CA ASP A 677 45.50 -13.27 23.69
C ASP A 677 44.24 -13.25 22.79
N ASP A 678 44.46 -13.22 21.46
CA ASP A 678 43.37 -13.17 20.48
C ASP A 678 42.44 -14.41 20.54
N ASP A 679 42.96 -15.58 20.93
CA ASP A 679 42.16 -16.80 21.10
C ASP A 679 41.33 -16.73 22.38
N ASP A 680 41.87 -16.23 23.49
CA ASP A 680 41.12 -15.99 24.73
C ASP A 680 39.98 -14.96 24.52
N VAL A 681 40.30 -13.84 23.87
CA VAL A 681 39.32 -12.82 23.43
C VAL A 681 38.22 -13.47 22.59
N TYR A 682 38.57 -14.32 21.61
CA TYR A 682 37.60 -15.00 20.78
C TYR A 682 36.75 -16.01 21.56
N GLN A 683 37.31 -16.77 22.51
CA GLN A 683 36.56 -17.73 23.32
C GLN A 683 35.55 -17.04 24.25
N VAL A 684 35.94 -15.93 24.89
CA VAL A 684 35.01 -15.11 25.70
C VAL A 684 33.91 -14.53 24.82
N LEU A 685 34.27 -13.90 23.69
CA LEU A 685 33.32 -13.30 22.75
C LEU A 685 32.33 -14.32 22.15
N SER A 686 32.84 -15.48 21.72
CA SER A 686 32.05 -16.60 21.20
C SER A 686 31.02 -17.08 22.23
N THR A 687 31.44 -17.24 23.49
CA THR A 687 30.57 -17.79 24.53
C THR A 687 29.56 -16.76 25.02
N ILE A 688 29.94 -15.48 25.16
CA ILE A 688 29.01 -14.43 25.59
C ILE A 688 27.98 -14.07 24.51
N LYS A 689 28.31 -14.14 23.20
CA LYS A 689 27.32 -14.01 22.11
C LYS A 689 26.22 -15.07 22.23
N LYS A 690 26.61 -16.34 22.44
CA LYS A 690 25.66 -17.46 22.61
C LYS A 690 24.74 -17.26 23.81
N ILE A 691 25.29 -16.86 24.96
CA ILE A 691 24.49 -16.54 26.16
C ILE A 691 23.57 -15.33 25.92
N SER A 692 24.08 -14.25 25.31
CA SER A 692 23.32 -13.02 25.02
C SER A 692 22.11 -13.30 24.14
N ALA A 693 22.30 -14.02 23.03
CA ALA A 693 21.23 -14.42 22.13
C ALA A 693 20.15 -15.27 22.83
N PHE A 694 20.55 -16.24 23.67
CA PHE A 694 19.59 -17.04 24.43
C PHE A 694 18.90 -16.27 25.57
N HIS A 695 19.56 -15.29 26.19
CA HIS A 695 18.97 -14.47 27.27
C HIS A 695 17.94 -13.46 26.75
N ASN A 696 17.95 -13.12 25.46
CA ASN A 696 16.88 -12.35 24.84
C ASN A 696 15.53 -13.09 25.00
N ALA A 697 15.40 -14.31 24.47
CA ALA A 697 14.12 -15.02 24.38
C ALA A 697 13.82 -16.00 25.54
N HIS A 698 14.66 -16.06 26.59
CA HIS A 698 14.51 -16.98 27.72
C HIS A 698 14.92 -16.38 29.08
N ASP A 699 14.20 -16.77 30.14
CA ASP A 699 14.61 -16.46 31.53
C ASP A 699 15.85 -17.26 31.96
N LEU A 700 17.00 -16.58 31.99
CA LEU A 700 18.25 -17.12 32.55
C LEU A 700 18.48 -16.68 34.01
N SER A 701 17.47 -16.17 34.73
CA SER A 701 17.57 -15.78 36.16
C SER A 701 17.87 -16.93 37.15
N LYS A 702 18.07 -18.16 36.65
CA LYS A 702 18.62 -19.30 37.42
C LYS A 702 20.15 -19.17 37.61
N TRP A 703 20.83 -18.46 36.70
CA TRP A 703 22.29 -18.31 36.65
C TRP A 703 22.69 -16.85 36.95
N ASP A 704 23.71 -16.60 37.80
CA ASP A 704 24.13 -15.22 38.16
C ASP A 704 25.02 -14.57 37.09
N LEU A 705 24.40 -14.26 35.95
CA LEU A 705 25.05 -13.54 34.86
C LEU A 705 25.27 -12.05 35.16
N PHE A 706 24.58 -11.47 36.16
CA PHE A 706 24.83 -10.08 36.54
C PHE A 706 26.24 -9.91 37.08
N THR A 707 26.66 -10.73 38.04
CA THR A 707 27.97 -10.61 38.69
C THR A 707 29.12 -10.84 37.71
N SER A 708 28.94 -11.71 36.71
CA SER A 708 29.94 -11.96 35.67
C SER A 708 30.01 -10.81 34.65
N ASN A 709 28.90 -10.39 34.05
CA ASN A 709 28.91 -9.30 33.07
C ASN A 709 29.29 -7.94 33.70
N TYR A 710 28.87 -7.67 34.95
CA TYR A 710 29.23 -6.43 35.65
C TYR A 710 30.73 -6.34 35.95
N ARG A 711 31.39 -7.47 36.29
CA ARG A 711 32.86 -7.52 36.44
C ARG A 711 33.54 -7.14 35.11
N LEU A 712 33.17 -7.83 34.03
CA LEU A 712 33.72 -7.65 32.68
C LEU A 712 33.62 -6.20 32.19
N LEU A 713 32.43 -5.59 32.30
CA LEU A 713 32.19 -4.19 31.92
C LEU A 713 32.90 -3.19 32.85
N ASN A 714 32.97 -3.45 34.16
CA ASN A 714 33.71 -2.59 35.08
C ASN A 714 35.22 -2.60 34.78
N THR A 715 35.82 -3.76 34.48
CA THR A 715 37.23 -3.84 34.07
C THR A 715 37.46 -3.10 32.76
N GLY A 716 36.58 -3.25 31.77
CA GLY A 716 36.69 -2.52 30.50
C GLY A 716 36.64 -0.98 30.66
N LEU A 717 35.89 -0.46 31.63
CA LEU A 717 35.91 0.96 31.99
C LEU A 717 37.13 1.41 32.81
N GLN A 718 37.89 0.48 33.40
CA GLN A 718 39.09 0.79 34.19
C GLN A 718 40.36 0.76 33.33
N ASN A 719 40.46 -0.20 32.42
CA ASN A 719 41.63 -0.38 31.55
C ASN A 719 41.50 0.39 30.23
N GLY A 720 40.31 0.43 29.63
CA GLY A 720 40.03 1.13 28.36
C GLY A 720 40.45 0.37 27.08
N ASP A 721 40.87 -0.88 27.21
CA ASP A 721 41.39 -1.77 26.16
C ASP A 721 40.40 -2.87 25.70
N MET A 722 39.33 -3.10 26.47
CA MET A 722 38.34 -4.16 26.26
C MET A 722 37.73 -4.13 24.83
N PRO A 723 37.79 -5.25 24.07
CA PRO A 723 37.25 -5.32 22.71
C PRO A 723 35.77 -4.92 22.59
N GLU A 724 35.45 -4.11 21.58
CA GLU A 724 34.13 -3.49 21.38
C GLU A 724 32.97 -4.49 21.40
N GLN A 725 33.11 -5.65 20.77
CA GLN A 725 32.04 -6.64 20.69
C GLN A 725 31.80 -7.34 22.03
N ILE A 726 32.83 -7.49 22.87
CA ILE A 726 32.68 -8.02 24.23
C ILE A 726 31.89 -7.01 25.07
N VAL A 727 32.20 -5.71 24.97
CA VAL A 727 31.45 -4.64 25.64
C VAL A 727 29.99 -4.64 25.18
N VAL A 728 29.72 -4.61 23.86
CA VAL A 728 28.35 -4.60 23.30
C VAL A 728 27.54 -5.81 23.79
N GLN A 729 28.11 -7.02 23.73
CA GLN A 729 27.42 -8.25 24.13
C GLN A 729 27.22 -8.38 25.64
N ALA A 730 28.20 -7.97 26.45
CA ALA A 730 28.04 -7.91 27.90
C ALA A 730 26.99 -6.86 28.32
N MET A 731 26.87 -5.75 27.59
CA MET A 731 25.81 -4.76 27.79
C MET A 731 24.43 -5.33 27.43
N GLN A 732 24.25 -5.92 26.23
CA GLN A 732 23.01 -6.58 25.83
C GLN A 732 22.58 -7.65 26.87
N CYS A 733 23.47 -8.57 27.20
CA CYS A 733 23.20 -9.63 28.18
C CYS A 733 22.85 -9.08 29.58
N THR A 734 23.50 -8.00 30.05
CA THR A 734 23.15 -7.35 31.34
C THR A 734 21.80 -6.64 31.29
N HIS A 735 21.40 -6.09 30.15
CA HIS A 735 20.07 -5.51 29.95
C HIS A 735 18.99 -6.60 30.07
N TYR A 736 19.17 -7.75 29.41
CA TYR A 736 18.26 -8.89 29.53
C TYR A 736 18.14 -9.42 30.97
N VAL A 737 19.25 -9.54 31.72
CA VAL A 737 19.23 -9.88 33.16
C VAL A 737 18.29 -8.97 33.96
N ILE A 738 18.36 -7.65 33.71
CA ILE A 738 17.55 -6.66 34.45
C ILE A 738 16.07 -6.77 34.08
N LEU A 739 15.76 -7.09 32.82
CA LEU A 739 14.38 -7.20 32.34
C LEU A 739 13.69 -8.50 32.78
N TRP A 740 14.37 -9.65 32.75
CA TRP A 740 13.82 -10.90 33.31
C TRP A 740 13.63 -10.82 34.83
N HIS A 741 14.57 -10.18 35.53
CA HIS A 741 14.41 -9.89 36.96
C HIS A 741 13.22 -8.93 37.23
N LEU A 742 12.95 -7.96 36.34
CA LEU A 742 11.77 -7.10 36.43
C LEU A 742 10.46 -7.86 36.16
N ALA A 743 10.41 -8.77 35.18
CA ALA A 743 9.24 -9.60 34.89
C ALA A 743 8.84 -10.41 36.14
N LYS A 744 9.80 -11.16 36.69
CA LYS A 744 9.66 -11.96 37.93
C LYS A 744 9.25 -11.15 39.15
N VAL A 745 9.71 -9.89 39.28
CA VAL A 745 9.27 -8.99 40.35
C VAL A 745 7.83 -8.49 40.11
N SER A 746 7.44 -8.28 38.86
CA SER A 746 6.11 -7.76 38.47
C SER A 746 4.98 -8.76 38.70
N GLU A 747 5.24 -10.07 38.56
CA GLU A 747 4.27 -11.16 38.81
C GLU A 747 3.85 -11.32 40.28
N GLY A 748 4.55 -10.66 41.22
CA GLY A 748 4.22 -10.73 42.65
C GLY A 748 4.63 -12.03 43.35
N SER A 749 5.35 -12.93 42.66
CA SER A 749 5.96 -14.16 43.20
C SER A 749 7.26 -13.89 43.99
N SER A 750 7.86 -12.70 43.81
CA SER A 750 9.15 -12.30 44.37
C SER A 750 9.17 -12.03 45.89
N LEU A 751 10.35 -12.20 46.50
CA LEU A 751 10.62 -11.80 47.87
C LEU A 751 10.93 -10.29 47.93
N LYS A 752 10.65 -9.65 49.07
CA LYS A 752 10.94 -8.21 49.29
C LYS A 752 12.42 -7.82 49.19
N GLY A 753 13.34 -8.79 49.14
CA GLY A 753 14.75 -8.53 48.85
C GLY A 753 15.01 -8.27 47.38
N ASP A 754 14.28 -8.95 46.49
CA ASP A 754 14.54 -9.02 45.05
C ASP A 754 14.36 -7.65 44.41
N THR A 755 13.25 -6.95 44.74
CA THR A 755 12.99 -5.56 44.33
C THR A 755 14.10 -4.58 44.77
N VAL A 756 14.79 -4.84 45.88
CA VAL A 756 15.91 -4.00 46.37
C VAL A 756 17.20 -4.34 45.62
N THR A 757 17.41 -5.61 45.28
CA THR A 757 18.53 -6.07 44.44
C THR A 757 18.40 -5.52 43.03
N LEU A 758 17.24 -5.69 42.38
CA LEU A 758 16.91 -5.15 41.06
C LEU A 758 17.17 -3.63 40.99
N ARG A 759 16.71 -2.86 41.97
CA ARG A 759 16.93 -1.40 42.03
C ARG A 759 18.41 -1.03 42.12
N LYS A 760 19.24 -1.83 42.80
CA LYS A 760 20.69 -1.62 42.86
C LYS A 760 21.36 -1.96 41.54
N GLN A 761 21.02 -3.12 40.96
CA GLN A 761 21.52 -3.60 39.68
C GLN A 761 21.23 -2.60 38.55
N MET A 762 19.95 -2.22 38.38
CA MET A 762 19.52 -1.24 37.38
C MET A 762 20.22 0.12 37.52
N ARG A 763 20.38 0.66 38.75
CA ARG A 763 21.05 1.96 38.95
C ARG A 763 22.55 1.91 38.73
N ALA A 764 23.22 0.83 39.16
CA ALA A 764 24.64 0.62 38.89
C ALA A 764 24.90 0.44 37.39
N TYR A 765 24.03 -0.31 36.71
CA TYR A 765 24.11 -0.54 35.27
C TYR A 765 23.82 0.73 34.46
N SER A 766 22.80 1.52 34.82
CA SER A 766 22.49 2.80 34.15
C SER A 766 23.68 3.77 34.19
N LEU A 767 24.37 3.87 35.34
CA LEU A 767 25.59 4.67 35.48
C LEU A 767 26.76 4.12 34.65
N MET A 768 26.82 2.80 34.45
CA MET A 768 27.81 2.15 33.59
C MET A 768 27.55 2.42 32.11
N CYS A 769 26.29 2.35 31.66
CA CYS A 769 25.90 2.76 30.32
C CYS A 769 26.19 4.25 30.05
N GLN A 770 25.93 5.15 31.01
CA GLN A 770 26.26 6.58 30.87
C GLN A 770 27.76 6.83 30.67
N ARG A 771 28.63 6.01 31.29
CA ARG A 771 30.07 6.07 31.02
C ARG A 771 30.41 5.59 29.61
N TYR A 772 29.80 4.49 29.15
CA TYR A 772 30.00 3.97 27.79
C TYR A 772 29.41 4.85 26.69
N LEU A 773 28.39 5.67 26.98
CA LEU A 773 27.89 6.72 26.07
C LEU A 773 28.97 7.75 25.69
N ASN A 774 29.98 7.90 26.55
CA ASN A 774 31.13 8.77 26.36
C ASN A 774 32.38 8.01 25.82
N SER A 775 32.21 6.78 25.30
CA SER A 775 33.26 6.01 24.62
C SER A 775 33.78 6.70 23.36
N VAL A 776 34.99 6.35 22.91
CA VAL A 776 35.49 6.75 21.57
C VAL A 776 34.86 5.92 20.44
N ASN A 777 34.30 4.74 20.75
CA ASN A 777 33.79 3.80 19.77
C ASN A 777 32.28 3.99 19.52
N THR A 778 31.89 4.22 18.26
CA THR A 778 30.50 4.50 17.85
C THR A 778 29.53 3.38 18.21
N ALA A 779 29.85 2.11 17.92
CA ALA A 779 28.96 0.98 18.21
C ALA A 779 28.70 0.84 19.72
N VAL A 780 29.73 1.05 20.55
CA VAL A 780 29.58 1.08 22.02
C VAL A 780 28.72 2.27 22.47
N LYS A 781 28.88 3.47 21.89
CA LYS A 781 28.00 4.62 22.18
C LYS A 781 26.54 4.32 21.84
N GLU A 782 26.28 3.83 20.63
CA GLU A 782 24.93 3.53 20.12
C GLU A 782 24.24 2.45 20.96
N GLN A 783 24.98 1.41 21.34
CA GLN A 783 24.45 0.35 22.20
C GLN A 783 24.13 0.87 23.60
N ALA A 784 25.00 1.71 24.17
CA ALA A 784 24.79 2.36 25.46
C ALA A 784 23.60 3.33 25.42
N PHE A 785 23.47 4.12 24.37
CA PHE A 785 22.38 5.06 24.15
C PHE A 785 21.03 4.37 24.07
N THR A 786 20.94 3.30 23.27
CA THR A 786 19.70 2.53 23.06
C THR A 786 19.23 1.93 24.39
N ILE A 787 20.10 1.18 25.06
CA ILE A 787 19.83 0.57 26.38
C ILE A 787 19.46 1.64 27.43
N LEU A 788 20.08 2.82 27.41
CA LEU A 788 19.70 3.93 28.30
C LEU A 788 18.28 4.41 28.02
N CYS A 789 17.89 4.60 26.75
CA CYS A 789 16.53 5.02 26.40
C CYS A 789 15.49 3.98 26.85
N ASP A 790 15.74 2.70 26.62
CA ASP A 790 14.80 1.64 26.98
C ASP A 790 14.70 1.47 28.50
N LEU A 791 15.82 1.47 29.23
CA LEU A 791 15.79 1.45 30.70
C LEU A 791 15.11 2.69 31.29
N LEU A 792 15.34 3.89 30.73
CA LEU A 792 14.69 5.12 31.19
C LEU A 792 13.19 5.10 30.94
N LEU A 793 12.73 4.52 29.82
CA LEU A 793 11.30 4.38 29.51
C LEU A 793 10.63 3.33 30.40
N ILE A 794 11.23 2.14 30.51
CA ILE A 794 10.72 0.98 31.28
C ILE A 794 10.67 1.29 32.79
N PHE A 795 11.72 1.89 33.35
CA PHE A 795 11.80 2.28 34.76
C PHE A 795 11.31 3.72 35.02
N SER A 796 10.60 4.34 34.07
CA SER A 796 9.96 5.64 34.27
C SER A 796 8.80 5.57 35.27
N HIS A 797 8.18 6.72 35.56
CA HIS A 797 6.93 6.80 36.32
C HIS A 797 5.77 5.98 35.70
N GLN A 798 5.85 5.62 34.42
CA GLN A 798 4.84 4.77 33.75
C GLN A 798 4.85 3.32 34.26
N ILE A 799 5.91 2.86 34.94
CA ILE A 799 5.99 1.50 35.52
C ILE A 799 4.91 1.25 36.59
N MET A 800 4.40 2.32 37.22
CA MET A 800 3.31 2.28 38.22
C MET A 800 1.91 2.25 37.58
N SER A 801 1.81 2.45 36.26
CA SER A 801 0.52 2.50 35.56
C SER A 801 -0.25 1.18 35.68
N SER A 802 -1.55 1.22 35.35
CA SER A 802 -2.43 0.04 35.39
C SER A 802 -2.49 -0.67 36.77
N GLY A 803 -2.26 0.07 37.86
CA GLY A 803 -2.36 -0.43 39.24
C GLY A 803 -1.11 -1.09 39.81
N ARG A 804 0.06 -0.93 39.18
CA ARG A 804 1.34 -1.52 39.62
C ARG A 804 2.06 -0.67 40.70
N GLU A 805 1.32 -0.11 41.65
CA GLU A 805 1.84 0.84 42.66
C GLU A 805 3.02 0.27 43.49
N GLN A 806 3.07 -1.05 43.72
CA GLN A 806 4.20 -1.71 44.39
C GLN A 806 5.56 -1.52 43.69
N LEU A 807 5.57 -1.14 42.41
CA LEU A 807 6.78 -0.88 41.63
C LEU A 807 7.30 0.56 41.75
N GLU A 808 6.62 1.46 42.49
CA GLU A 808 7.06 2.85 42.75
C GLU A 808 8.55 2.94 43.11
N THR A 809 9.01 2.02 43.96
CA THR A 809 10.37 2.06 44.47
C THR A 809 11.45 1.72 43.43
N LEU A 810 11.07 1.16 42.27
CA LEU A 810 11.95 0.93 41.13
C LEU A 810 12.11 2.16 40.23
N VAL A 811 11.25 3.18 40.36
CA VAL A 811 11.26 4.36 39.49
C VAL A 811 12.64 5.02 39.46
N TYR A 812 13.06 5.34 38.24
CA TYR A 812 14.26 6.06 37.90
C TYR A 812 13.90 7.30 37.08
N THR A 813 14.72 8.33 37.15
CA THR A 813 14.49 9.60 36.47
C THR A 813 15.86 10.16 36.09
N PRO A 814 16.09 10.53 34.82
CA PRO A 814 17.40 10.98 34.38
C PRO A 814 17.68 12.38 34.95
N ASP A 815 18.88 12.58 35.49
CA ASP A 815 19.31 13.90 35.92
C ASP A 815 19.63 14.82 34.72
N SER A 816 19.88 16.09 34.99
CA SER A 816 20.16 17.08 33.94
C SER A 816 21.48 16.84 33.19
N SER A 817 22.40 16.01 33.71
CA SER A 817 23.60 15.59 32.96
C SER A 817 23.21 14.54 31.94
N LEU A 818 22.57 13.46 32.37
CA LEU A 818 22.14 12.37 31.49
C LEU A 818 21.16 12.84 30.42
N GLN A 819 20.24 13.76 30.74
CA GLN A 819 19.33 14.35 29.74
C GLN A 819 20.08 15.15 28.65
N ALA A 820 21.16 15.84 29.01
CA ALA A 820 22.00 16.60 28.08
C ALA A 820 22.95 15.69 27.28
N GLU A 821 23.56 14.69 27.91
CA GLU A 821 24.42 13.70 27.25
C GLU A 821 23.65 12.91 26.17
N LEU A 822 22.42 12.47 26.48
CA LEU A 822 21.53 11.81 25.51
C LEU A 822 21.08 12.77 24.38
N LEU A 823 20.85 14.06 24.67
CA LEU A 823 20.52 15.04 23.63
C LEU A 823 21.71 15.31 22.70
N ASN A 824 22.91 15.46 23.26
CA ASN A 824 24.14 15.67 22.50
C ASN A 824 24.42 14.48 21.58
N PHE A 825 24.25 13.24 22.05
CA PHE A 825 24.36 12.06 21.20
C PHE A 825 23.43 12.13 19.98
N ILE A 826 22.16 12.56 20.15
CA ILE A 826 21.23 12.74 19.03
C ILE A 826 21.70 13.83 18.06
N LEU A 827 22.23 14.94 18.57
CA LEU A 827 22.77 16.01 17.73
C LEU A 827 24.00 15.54 16.93
N ASP A 828 24.90 14.80 17.58
CA ASP A 828 26.16 14.34 16.99
C ASP A 828 25.99 13.15 16.01
N GLN A 829 24.95 12.32 16.16
CA GLN A 829 24.84 11.04 15.43
C GLN A 829 23.62 10.92 14.50
N VAL A 830 22.59 11.77 14.66
CA VAL A 830 21.38 11.74 13.80
C VAL A 830 21.39 12.90 12.80
N PHE A 831 21.71 14.11 13.23
CA PHE A 831 21.60 15.33 12.43
C PHE A 831 22.94 15.73 11.76
N ILE A 832 23.43 14.82 10.90
CA ILE A 832 24.66 14.96 10.11
C ILE A 832 24.30 15.49 8.70
N ASP A 833 25.15 16.29 8.05
CA ASP A 833 24.89 16.76 6.68
C ASP A 833 25.25 15.70 5.63
N GLN A 834 24.31 15.39 4.73
CA GLN A 834 24.42 14.30 3.75
C GLN A 834 25.50 14.53 2.65
N ASP A 835 26.00 15.75 2.51
CA ASP A 835 27.02 16.06 1.49
C ASP A 835 28.42 15.55 1.88
N ASP A 836 28.74 15.44 3.17
CA ASP A 836 30.07 15.00 3.66
C ASP A 836 30.29 13.48 3.50
N ASP A 837 29.21 12.68 3.52
CA ASP A 837 29.28 11.23 3.24
C ASP A 837 29.79 10.93 1.80
N ASN A 838 29.77 11.90 0.87
CA ASN A 838 30.33 11.74 -0.49
C ASN A 838 31.86 11.89 -0.57
N ASN A 839 32.55 12.16 0.56
CA ASN A 839 34.02 12.28 0.62
C ASN A 839 34.73 11.00 1.09
N SER A 840 34.04 9.86 1.17
CA SER A 840 34.69 8.55 1.30
C SER A 840 35.65 8.33 0.11
N THR A 841 36.93 8.06 0.40
CA THR A 841 37.99 8.09 -0.63
C THR A 841 38.03 6.85 -1.52
N ASP A 842 37.24 5.81 -1.22
CA ASP A 842 37.08 4.63 -2.06
C ASP A 842 35.91 4.85 -3.01
N GLY A 843 36.21 5.02 -4.31
CA GLY A 843 35.27 5.39 -5.36
C GLY A 843 34.28 4.28 -5.79
N HIS A 844 33.76 3.52 -4.84
CA HIS A 844 32.58 2.70 -5.03
C HIS A 844 31.32 3.58 -5.05
N HIS A 845 30.33 3.19 -5.84
CA HIS A 845 28.98 3.70 -5.63
C HIS A 845 28.44 3.00 -4.38
N ASP A 846 28.48 3.67 -3.22
CA ASP A 846 27.77 3.22 -2.02
C ASP A 846 26.32 2.88 -2.38
N ASP A 847 25.91 1.66 -2.08
CA ASP A 847 24.65 1.14 -2.58
C ASP A 847 23.44 1.82 -1.93
N GLU A 848 22.36 1.95 -2.69
CA GLU A 848 21.14 2.67 -2.27
C GLU A 848 20.54 1.99 -1.02
N ALA A 849 20.64 0.66 -0.95
CA ALA A 849 20.28 -0.15 0.21
C ALA A 849 21.07 0.21 1.49
N SER A 850 22.39 0.38 1.40
CA SER A 850 23.23 0.69 2.58
C SER A 850 22.93 2.08 3.14
N LYS A 851 22.62 3.06 2.27
CA LYS A 851 22.19 4.40 2.69
C LYS A 851 20.81 4.38 3.36
N ILE A 852 19.91 3.51 2.90
CA ILE A 852 18.61 3.26 3.55
C ILE A 852 18.80 2.59 4.93
N GLU A 853 19.68 1.60 5.06
CA GLU A 853 19.98 0.94 6.33
C GLU A 853 20.55 1.91 7.38
N ALA A 854 21.54 2.71 7.00
CA ALA A 854 22.12 3.75 7.85
C ALA A 854 21.06 4.80 8.27
N LEU A 855 20.15 5.16 7.37
CA LEU A 855 19.01 6.02 7.68
C LEU A 855 18.00 5.35 8.62
N HIS A 856 17.68 4.06 8.45
CA HIS A 856 16.83 3.30 9.37
C HIS A 856 17.42 3.27 10.78
N LYS A 857 18.74 3.04 10.89
CA LYS A 857 19.46 3.08 12.17
C LYS A 857 19.37 4.46 12.85
N ARG A 858 19.64 5.55 12.12
CA ARG A 858 19.51 6.93 12.65
C ARG A 858 18.06 7.29 13.02
N ARG A 859 17.06 6.82 12.24
CA ARG A 859 15.62 6.95 12.55
C ARG A 859 15.25 6.24 13.86
N ASN A 860 15.76 5.02 14.10
CA ASN A 860 15.52 4.27 15.32
C ASN A 860 16.08 5.00 16.56
N LEU A 861 17.31 5.51 16.48
CA LEU A 861 17.93 6.31 17.55
C LEU A 861 17.12 7.57 17.87
N LEU A 862 16.68 8.31 16.85
CA LEU A 862 15.83 9.49 17.03
C LEU A 862 14.48 9.14 17.67
N ALA A 863 13.85 8.06 17.22
CA ALA A 863 12.58 7.59 17.78
C ALA A 863 12.72 7.19 19.26
N ALA A 864 13.83 6.55 19.66
CA ALA A 864 14.11 6.20 21.04
C ALA A 864 14.13 7.44 21.96
N TYR A 865 14.84 8.52 21.58
CA TYR A 865 14.82 9.76 22.34
C TYR A 865 13.45 10.46 22.32
N CYS A 866 12.76 10.45 21.17
CA CYS A 866 11.45 11.08 21.02
C CYS A 866 10.39 10.40 21.90
N LYS A 867 10.47 9.09 22.14
CA LYS A 867 9.65 8.39 23.15
C LYS A 867 9.87 8.98 24.55
N LEU A 868 11.11 9.26 24.95
CA LEU A 868 11.40 9.84 26.27
C LEU A 868 10.73 11.23 26.45
N ILE A 869 10.68 12.03 25.39
CA ILE A 869 9.95 13.32 25.38
C ILE A 869 8.43 13.07 25.49
N VAL A 870 7.89 12.19 24.65
CA VAL A 870 6.43 11.93 24.57
C VAL A 870 5.88 11.27 25.84
N TYR A 871 6.67 10.44 26.53
CA TYR A 871 6.28 9.85 27.82
C TYR A 871 6.75 10.67 29.03
N ASN A 872 7.20 11.91 28.82
CA ASN A 872 7.60 12.86 29.87
C ASN A 872 8.65 12.26 30.86
N VAL A 873 9.61 11.53 30.30
CA VAL A 873 10.77 10.96 31.00
C VAL A 873 11.96 11.94 31.00
N VAL A 874 12.07 12.75 29.94
CA VAL A 874 12.94 13.92 29.84
C VAL A 874 12.09 15.19 29.65
N GLU A 875 12.66 16.37 29.89
CA GLU A 875 11.92 17.62 29.73
C GLU A 875 11.47 17.86 28.27
N ILE A 876 10.21 18.26 28.07
CA ILE A 876 9.65 18.68 26.76
C ILE A 876 10.46 19.85 26.14
N ASN A 877 11.30 20.53 26.91
CA ASN A 877 12.25 21.55 26.46
C ASN A 877 13.35 20.99 25.53
N THR A 878 13.81 19.75 25.71
CA THR A 878 14.90 19.16 24.89
C THR A 878 14.46 18.94 23.44
N GLY A 879 13.15 18.76 23.22
CA GLY A 879 12.53 18.74 21.89
C GLY A 879 12.78 20.02 21.08
N ALA A 880 13.22 21.13 21.68
CA ALA A 880 13.50 22.36 20.96
C ALA A 880 14.61 22.19 19.91
N ASP A 881 15.64 21.38 20.20
CA ASP A 881 16.75 21.10 19.28
C ASP A 881 16.42 20.05 18.23
N ILE A 882 15.30 19.34 18.39
CA ILE A 882 14.77 18.36 17.43
C ILE A 882 13.76 19.04 16.49
N PHE A 883 12.80 19.80 17.04
CA PHE A 883 11.78 20.48 16.25
C PHE A 883 12.39 21.50 15.29
N LYS A 884 13.51 22.15 15.64
CA LYS A 884 14.23 23.07 14.74
C LYS A 884 14.70 22.41 13.44
N GLN A 885 14.94 21.09 13.47
CA GLN A 885 15.43 20.30 12.34
C GLN A 885 14.33 19.86 11.37
N TYR A 886 13.04 20.08 11.70
CA TYR A 886 11.87 19.59 10.96
C TYR A 886 11.89 19.88 9.44
N MET A 887 12.43 21.03 9.02
CA MET A 887 12.57 21.37 7.61
C MET A 887 13.89 20.92 6.97
N ARG A 888 15.01 20.93 7.71
CA ARG A 888 16.33 20.53 7.19
C ARG A 888 16.35 19.04 6.85
N TYR A 889 15.74 18.21 7.71
CA TYR A 889 15.69 16.76 7.59
C TYR A 889 14.26 16.24 7.34
N TYR A 890 13.47 16.95 6.52
CA TYR A 890 12.06 16.62 6.30
C TYR A 890 11.84 15.25 5.64
N ASN A 891 12.75 14.84 4.75
CA ASN A 891 12.69 13.54 4.08
C ASN A 891 12.98 12.40 5.07
N ASP A 892 14.13 12.50 5.74
CA ASP A 892 14.75 11.54 6.66
C ASP A 892 13.94 11.32 7.95
N TYR A 893 13.52 12.41 8.60
CA TYR A 893 13.02 12.43 9.98
C TYR A 893 11.72 13.22 10.16
N GLY A 894 11.21 13.86 9.10
CA GLY A 894 10.10 14.81 9.19
C GLY A 894 8.78 14.20 9.69
N ASP A 895 8.56 12.90 9.49
CA ASP A 895 7.44 12.15 10.07
C ASP A 895 7.60 11.92 11.58
N ILE A 896 8.76 11.44 12.02
CA ILE A 896 9.08 11.22 13.45
C ILE A 896 8.98 12.54 14.24
N ILE A 897 9.54 13.62 13.69
CA ILE A 897 9.51 14.96 14.30
C ILE A 897 8.06 15.50 14.34
N LYS A 898 7.28 15.35 13.25
CA LYS A 898 5.87 15.77 13.18
C LYS A 898 5.00 15.06 14.22
N GLU A 899 5.20 13.77 14.47
CA GLU A 899 4.39 13.06 15.45
C GLU A 899 4.84 13.33 16.89
N THR A 900 6.14 13.50 17.14
CA THR A 900 6.65 14.00 18.43
C THR A 900 6.05 15.38 18.77
N MET A 901 5.98 16.29 17.79
CA MET A 901 5.27 17.57 17.90
C MET A 901 3.75 17.39 18.11
N SER A 902 3.13 16.41 17.45
CA SER A 902 1.70 16.12 17.59
C SER A 902 1.33 15.62 18.99
N LYS A 903 2.13 14.69 19.55
CA LYS A 903 1.90 14.07 20.87
C LYS A 903 2.22 15.03 22.01
N THR A 904 3.34 15.77 21.96
CA THR A 904 3.66 16.81 22.96
C THR A 904 2.57 17.89 23.04
N ARG A 905 2.04 18.34 21.90
CA ARG A 905 0.87 19.23 21.79
C ARG A 905 -0.42 18.64 22.39
N GLN A 906 -0.60 17.32 22.39
CA GLN A 906 -1.75 16.66 23.02
C GLN A 906 -1.59 16.61 24.55
N ILE A 907 -0.36 16.44 25.05
CA ILE A 907 -0.02 16.35 26.48
C ILE A 907 -0.07 17.72 27.15
N ASP A 908 0.72 18.69 26.67
CA ASP A 908 0.70 20.08 27.14
C ASP A 908 0.88 21.05 25.97
N LYS A 909 -0.21 21.73 25.61
CA LYS A 909 -0.25 22.74 24.55
C LYS A 909 0.61 23.97 24.85
N ILE A 910 0.68 24.39 26.12
CA ILE A 910 1.42 25.58 26.53
C ILE A 910 2.91 25.27 26.50
N GLN A 911 3.34 24.15 27.09
CA GLN A 911 4.74 23.76 27.05
C GLN A 911 5.20 23.42 25.63
N TYR A 912 4.37 22.75 24.82
CA TYR A 912 4.60 22.58 23.38
C TYR A 912 4.86 23.92 22.67
N ALA A 913 4.03 24.93 22.89
CA ALA A 913 4.18 26.24 22.27
C ALA A 913 5.44 27.00 22.76
N LYS A 914 5.87 26.77 24.01
CA LYS A 914 7.17 27.23 24.52
C LYS A 914 8.34 26.54 23.83
N THR A 915 8.30 25.22 23.66
CA THR A 915 9.33 24.46 22.94
C THR A 915 9.42 24.90 21.47
N LEU A 916 8.29 25.11 20.78
CA LEU A 916 8.29 25.62 19.39
C LEU A 916 8.97 26.98 19.25
N ILE A 917 8.68 27.94 20.15
CA ILE A 917 9.31 29.26 20.06
C ILE A 917 10.78 29.20 20.46
N LEU A 918 11.16 28.33 21.40
CA LEU A 918 12.56 28.06 21.75
C LEU A 918 13.35 27.48 20.57
N SER A 919 12.78 26.59 19.75
CA SER A 919 13.39 26.12 18.50
C SER A 919 13.73 27.27 17.54
N LEU A 920 12.78 28.18 17.34
CA LEU A 920 12.96 29.33 16.45
C LEU A 920 13.96 30.33 17.02
N GLN A 921 13.96 30.54 18.35
CA GLN A 921 14.97 31.36 19.03
C GLN A 921 16.37 30.76 18.89
N LYS A 922 16.52 29.44 18.97
CA LYS A 922 17.80 28.75 18.77
C LYS A 922 18.33 28.93 17.35
N LEU A 923 17.53 28.63 16.31
CA LEU A 923 17.92 28.88 14.91
C LEU A 923 18.30 30.35 14.65
N PHE A 924 17.58 31.28 15.25
CA PHE A 924 17.86 32.71 15.11
C PHE A 924 19.19 33.12 15.78
N ASN A 925 19.56 32.50 16.90
CA ASN A 925 20.86 32.67 17.54
C ASN A 925 21.99 31.99 16.76
N GLU A 926 21.74 30.81 16.20
CA GLU A 926 22.67 30.06 15.34
C GLU A 926 23.02 30.91 14.10
N MET A 927 22.01 31.39 13.36
CA MET A 927 22.15 32.34 12.26
C MET A 927 22.89 33.64 12.66
N LEU A 928 22.61 34.20 13.84
CA LEU A 928 23.31 35.37 14.37
C LEU A 928 24.79 35.10 14.69
N SER A 929 25.15 33.86 15.04
CA SER A 929 26.53 33.48 15.33
C SER A 929 27.38 33.29 14.06
N GLU A 930 26.75 32.84 12.97
CA GLU A 930 27.38 32.65 11.66
C GLU A 930 27.48 33.95 10.86
N LEU A 931 26.38 34.71 10.76
CA LEU A 931 26.27 35.90 9.91
C LEU A 931 26.54 37.22 10.66
N GLY A 932 26.60 37.19 11.99
CA GLY A 932 26.75 38.36 12.83
C GLY A 932 25.48 39.21 12.94
N PHE A 933 25.60 40.35 13.64
CA PHE A 933 24.45 41.14 14.09
C PHE A 933 23.69 41.92 13.00
N ASN A 934 24.22 42.00 11.78
CA ASN A 934 23.61 42.74 10.67
C ASN A 934 22.78 41.80 9.77
N ILE A 935 21.63 41.35 10.29
CA ILE A 935 20.75 40.38 9.59
C ILE A 935 20.18 40.99 8.30
N ASP A 936 20.52 40.40 7.16
CA ASP A 936 19.73 40.55 5.93
C ASP A 936 18.44 39.73 6.05
N ARG A 937 17.30 40.43 6.18
CA ARG A 937 15.97 39.83 6.27
C ARG A 937 15.44 39.26 4.95
N SER A 938 16.19 39.39 3.85
CA SER A 938 15.95 38.70 2.58
C SER A 938 16.83 37.46 2.35
N SER A 939 17.78 37.19 3.26
CA SER A 939 18.64 36.00 3.18
C SER A 939 17.85 34.69 3.24
N SER A 940 18.38 33.64 2.60
CA SER A 940 17.81 32.30 2.61
C SER A 940 17.66 31.72 4.02
N ALA A 941 18.65 31.95 4.90
CA ALA A 941 18.62 31.52 6.30
C ALA A 941 17.43 32.13 7.06
N PHE A 942 17.29 33.46 7.02
CA PHE A 942 16.18 34.14 7.71
C PHE A 942 14.81 33.75 7.12
N CYS A 943 14.72 33.66 5.79
CA CYS A 943 13.51 33.19 5.11
C CYS A 943 13.15 31.75 5.48
N GLY A 944 14.13 30.86 5.67
CA GLY A 944 13.93 29.48 6.11
C GLY A 944 13.37 29.38 7.53
N ILE A 945 13.91 30.14 8.48
CA ILE A 945 13.38 30.25 9.85
C ILE A 945 11.93 30.77 9.83
N LYS A 946 11.64 31.72 8.95
CA LYS A 946 10.29 32.28 8.79
C LYS A 946 9.29 31.29 8.18
N GLU A 947 9.68 30.51 7.17
CA GLU A 947 8.85 29.43 6.61
C GLU A 947 8.60 28.30 7.64
N LEU A 948 9.61 27.96 8.46
CA LEU A 948 9.43 27.02 9.57
C LEU A 948 8.41 27.55 10.59
N ALA A 949 8.49 28.84 10.95
CA ALA A 949 7.52 29.49 11.82
C ALA A 949 6.10 29.49 11.22
N ARG A 950 5.96 29.70 9.91
CA ARG A 950 4.67 29.57 9.21
C ARG A 950 4.13 28.14 9.29
N ARG A 951 4.96 27.11 9.11
CA ARG A 951 4.56 25.70 9.29
C ARG A 951 4.17 25.37 10.73
N PHE A 952 4.91 25.86 11.71
CA PHE A 952 4.56 25.75 13.14
C PHE A 952 3.24 26.46 13.47
N SER A 953 2.95 27.62 12.86
CA SER A 953 1.67 28.32 13.02
C SER A 953 0.48 27.43 12.62
N LEU A 954 0.63 26.59 11.59
CA LEU A 954 -0.42 25.66 11.15
C LEU A 954 -0.73 24.55 12.18
N THR A 955 0.21 24.13 13.03
CA THR A 955 0.00 23.00 13.95
C THR A 955 -1.01 23.30 15.08
N PHE A 956 -1.34 24.57 15.30
CA PHE A 956 -2.42 25.00 16.20
C PHE A 956 -3.84 24.81 15.61
N GLY A 957 -3.96 24.40 14.35
CA GLY A 957 -5.23 24.04 13.71
C GLY A 957 -6.15 25.22 13.38
N LEU A 958 -7.45 24.95 13.29
CA LEU A 958 -8.50 25.94 13.05
C LEU A 958 -9.27 26.34 14.33
N ASP A 959 -9.34 25.46 15.32
CA ASP A 959 -9.99 25.72 16.61
C ASP A 959 -9.11 26.59 17.51
N GLN A 960 -9.16 27.90 17.26
CA GLN A 960 -8.42 28.91 18.03
C GLN A 960 -8.81 28.91 19.52
N MET A 961 -10.02 28.49 19.89
CA MET A 961 -10.46 28.44 21.29
C MET A 961 -9.70 27.37 22.07
N LYS A 962 -9.44 26.19 21.46
CA LYS A 962 -8.67 25.10 22.07
C LYS A 962 -7.15 25.36 22.18
N THR A 963 -6.62 26.41 21.55
CA THR A 963 -5.18 26.74 21.50
C THR A 963 -4.84 28.15 21.98
N ARG A 964 -5.85 28.99 22.26
CA ARG A 964 -5.78 30.38 22.73
C ARG A 964 -4.61 30.70 23.66
N GLU A 965 -4.54 30.02 24.81
CA GLU A 965 -3.57 30.34 25.86
C GLU A 965 -2.14 29.97 25.48
N ALA A 966 -1.96 28.88 24.72
CA ALA A 966 -0.67 28.45 24.21
C ALA A 966 -0.09 29.45 23.19
N ILE A 967 -0.91 29.90 22.25
CA ILE A 967 -0.53 30.92 21.26
C ILE A 967 -0.25 32.26 21.98
N ALA A 968 -1.09 32.65 22.94
CA ALA A 968 -0.87 33.85 23.74
C ALA A 968 0.39 33.79 24.63
N MET A 969 0.87 32.59 24.99
CA MET A 969 2.15 32.40 25.68
C MET A 969 3.33 32.48 24.71
N LEU A 970 3.27 31.79 23.58
CA LEU A 970 4.25 31.85 22.49
C LEU A 970 4.56 33.29 22.07
N HIS A 971 3.54 34.14 21.99
CA HIS A 971 3.71 35.57 21.71
C HIS A 971 4.36 36.39 22.84
N LYS A 972 4.25 35.99 24.11
CA LYS A 972 4.97 36.65 25.22
C LYS A 972 6.44 36.28 25.22
N ASP A 973 6.72 34.99 25.21
CA ASP A 973 8.09 34.45 25.21
C ASP A 973 8.87 34.94 23.97
N GLY A 974 8.22 35.07 22.81
CA GLY A 974 8.82 35.66 21.61
C GLY A 974 9.03 37.19 21.68
N ILE A 975 8.17 37.94 22.37
CA ILE A 975 8.38 39.38 22.65
C ILE A 975 9.56 39.55 23.62
N GLU A 976 9.60 38.77 24.71
CA GLU A 976 10.65 38.83 25.71
C GLU A 976 12.02 38.53 25.09
N PHE A 977 12.12 37.53 24.21
CA PHE A 977 13.33 37.25 23.44
C PHE A 977 13.75 38.42 22.52
N ALA A 978 12.81 39.03 21.79
CA ALA A 978 13.06 40.12 20.85
C ALA A 978 13.63 41.40 21.51
N PHE A 979 13.34 41.60 22.80
CA PHE A 979 13.83 42.73 23.61
C PHE A 979 14.84 42.33 24.70
N LYS A 980 15.30 41.07 24.72
CA LYS A 980 16.19 40.53 25.76
C LYS A 980 17.53 41.26 25.82
N GLU A 981 18.18 41.42 24.68
CA GLU A 981 19.52 42.00 24.57
C GLU A 981 19.44 43.43 23.99
N PRO A 982 20.09 44.43 24.61
CA PRO A 982 20.07 45.82 24.14
C PRO A 982 20.83 45.98 22.81
N SER A 983 20.71 47.16 22.18
CA SER A 983 21.37 47.39 20.90
C SER A 983 22.91 47.40 21.03
N PRO A 984 23.65 46.60 20.25
CA PRO A 984 25.11 46.65 20.23
C PRO A 984 25.67 47.96 19.63
N GLN A 985 24.80 48.78 19.01
CA GLN A 985 25.15 50.05 18.38
C GLN A 985 24.85 51.28 19.26
N GLY A 986 24.35 51.08 20.50
CA GLY A 986 24.11 52.15 21.47
C GLY A 986 22.66 52.63 21.59
N GLU A 987 22.43 53.65 22.43
CA GLU A 987 21.10 54.18 22.73
C GLU A 987 20.43 54.80 21.49
N GLY A 988 19.24 54.30 21.14
CA GLY A 988 18.43 54.77 20.00
C GLY A 988 18.43 53.83 18.79
N SER A 989 19.39 52.91 18.71
CA SER A 989 19.45 51.84 17.70
C SER A 989 18.57 50.63 18.06
N PRO A 990 18.20 49.75 17.10
CA PRO A 990 17.31 48.61 17.36
C PRO A 990 17.95 47.56 18.31
N PRO A 991 17.17 46.94 19.22
CA PRO A 991 17.59 45.78 20.01
C PRO A 991 18.10 44.64 19.14
N LEU A 992 19.04 43.84 19.67
CA LEU A 992 19.76 42.83 18.89
C LEU A 992 18.83 41.81 18.20
N HIS A 993 17.76 41.39 18.88
CA HIS A 993 16.83 40.37 18.39
C HIS A 993 15.57 40.95 17.72
N LEU A 994 15.51 42.25 17.40
CA LEU A 994 14.28 42.89 16.93
C LEU A 994 13.71 42.23 15.64
N ALA A 995 14.57 41.71 14.76
CA ALA A 995 14.17 40.99 13.55
C ALA A 995 13.35 39.72 13.82
N PHE A 996 13.45 39.11 15.01
CA PHE A 996 12.65 37.96 15.41
C PHE A 996 11.14 38.26 15.41
N LEU A 997 10.73 39.53 15.50
CA LEU A 997 9.31 39.91 15.41
C LEU A 997 8.69 39.65 14.02
N ASP A 998 9.47 39.65 12.94
CA ASP A 998 8.98 39.24 11.61
C ASP A 998 8.72 37.72 11.56
N VAL A 999 9.51 36.91 12.28
CA VAL A 999 9.27 35.45 12.44
C VAL A 999 8.05 35.20 13.32
N LEU A 1000 7.93 35.93 14.44
CA LEU A 1000 6.79 35.86 15.35
C LEU A 1000 5.47 36.32 14.71
N SER A 1001 5.54 37.12 13.64
CA SER A 1001 4.34 37.61 12.94
C SER A 1001 3.52 36.49 12.28
N GLU A 1002 4.14 35.37 11.89
CA GLU A 1002 3.46 34.23 11.25
C GLU A 1002 2.43 33.53 12.18
N PHE A 1003 2.63 33.61 13.50
CA PHE A 1003 1.69 33.11 14.52
C PHE A 1003 0.53 34.07 14.80
N SER A 1004 0.68 35.36 14.46
CA SER A 1004 -0.31 36.39 14.78
C SER A 1004 -1.63 36.25 14.01
N SER A 1005 -1.69 35.38 12.99
CA SER A 1005 -2.91 34.96 12.31
C SER A 1005 -3.81 34.04 13.16
N LYS A 1006 -3.23 33.33 14.14
CA LYS A 1006 -3.93 32.37 15.01
C LYS A 1006 -4.42 32.97 16.32
N LEU A 1007 -4.00 34.18 16.69
CA LEU A 1007 -4.52 34.93 17.83
C LEU A 1007 -5.95 35.44 17.57
N LEU A 1008 -6.88 35.17 18.51
CA LEU A 1008 -8.21 35.77 18.48
C LEU A 1008 -8.14 37.30 18.66
N ARG A 1009 -9.13 38.03 18.13
CA ARG A 1009 -9.24 39.51 18.21
C ARG A 1009 -9.12 40.06 19.64
N GLN A 1010 -9.54 39.32 20.66
CA GLN A 1010 -9.35 39.71 22.06
C GLN A 1010 -7.87 39.64 22.48
N ASP A 1011 -7.20 38.54 22.17
CA ASP A 1011 -5.83 38.27 22.63
C ASP A 1011 -4.80 39.06 21.84
N LYS A 1012 -5.09 39.43 20.58
CA LYS A 1012 -4.31 40.44 19.85
C LYS A 1012 -4.16 41.74 20.64
N ARG A 1013 -5.22 42.22 21.31
CA ARG A 1013 -5.18 43.40 22.19
C ARG A 1013 -4.34 43.12 23.44
N THR A 1014 -4.48 41.95 24.06
CA THR A 1014 -3.69 41.54 25.24
C THR A 1014 -2.19 41.46 24.93
N VAL A 1015 -1.81 40.86 23.80
CA VAL A 1015 -0.43 40.76 23.32
C VAL A 1015 0.12 42.14 22.93
N HIS A 1016 -0.68 43.00 22.31
CA HIS A 1016 -0.30 44.40 22.05
C HIS A 1016 0.01 45.16 23.35
N MET A 1017 -0.86 45.04 24.37
CA MET A 1017 -0.62 45.64 25.70
C MET A 1017 0.55 45.01 26.45
N TYR A 1018 1.05 43.85 26.01
CA TYR A 1018 2.30 43.26 26.50
C TYR A 1018 3.52 43.86 25.78
N LEU A 1019 3.46 43.96 24.45
CA LEU A 1019 4.47 44.63 23.61
C LEU A 1019 4.71 46.09 24.04
N GLU A 1020 3.64 46.80 24.42
CA GLU A 1020 3.69 48.18 24.95
C GLU A 1020 4.48 48.33 26.26
N ARG A 1021 4.87 47.24 26.93
CA ARG A 1021 5.75 47.27 28.12
C ARG A 1021 7.24 47.30 27.77
N PHE A 1022 7.62 46.83 26.58
CA PHE A 1022 9.00 46.71 26.12
C PHE A 1022 9.37 47.81 25.12
N MET A 1023 8.42 48.25 24.29
CA MET A 1023 8.67 49.35 23.36
C MET A 1023 8.61 50.72 24.06
N THR A 1024 9.61 51.57 23.85
CA THR A 1024 9.53 52.97 24.28
C THR A 1024 8.71 53.82 23.29
N PHE A 1025 8.24 54.98 23.76
CA PHE A 1025 7.57 55.95 22.88
C PHE A 1025 8.44 56.35 21.68
N GLN A 1026 9.75 56.51 21.88
CA GLN A 1026 10.70 56.84 20.81
C GLN A 1026 10.80 55.72 19.76
N MET A 1027 10.89 54.46 20.19
CA MET A 1027 10.88 53.30 19.28
C MET A 1027 9.60 53.24 18.44
N SER A 1028 8.45 53.62 19.00
CA SER A 1028 7.16 53.65 18.28
C SER A 1028 7.10 54.69 17.14
N LEU A 1029 8.00 55.67 17.15
CA LEU A 1029 8.11 56.75 16.16
C LEU A 1029 9.11 56.46 15.04
N GLN A 1030 10.03 55.50 15.22
CA GLN A 1030 11.04 55.15 14.21
C GLN A 1030 10.41 54.57 12.93
N ARG A 1031 10.98 54.88 11.76
CA ARG A 1031 10.45 54.50 10.44
C ARG A 1031 11.50 53.98 9.46
N GLU A 1032 12.72 53.74 9.92
CA GLU A 1032 13.82 53.16 9.13
C GLU A 1032 13.62 51.65 8.95
N ASP A 1033 14.17 51.05 7.89
CA ASP A 1033 13.93 49.64 7.52
C ASP A 1033 14.42 48.62 8.56
N CYS A 1034 15.33 49.02 9.45
CA CYS A 1034 15.78 48.23 10.59
C CYS A 1034 14.72 48.12 11.72
N TRP A 1035 13.75 49.04 11.77
CA TRP A 1035 12.61 49.02 12.69
C TRP A 1035 11.35 48.38 12.07
N LEU A 1036 11.36 48.04 10.78
CA LEU A 1036 10.23 47.44 10.08
C LEU A 1036 9.65 46.18 10.77
N PRO A 1037 10.43 45.25 11.37
CA PRO A 1037 9.87 44.08 12.06
C PRO A 1037 8.90 44.44 13.20
N LEU A 1038 9.22 45.48 13.97
CA LEU A 1038 8.36 46.00 15.04
C LEU A 1038 7.08 46.64 14.47
N ILE A 1039 7.18 47.31 13.33
CA ILE A 1039 6.04 47.93 12.65
C ILE A 1039 5.11 46.85 12.08
N SER A 1040 5.66 45.86 11.36
CA SER A 1040 4.92 44.71 10.80
C SER A 1040 4.17 43.92 11.88
N TYR A 1041 4.89 43.50 12.92
CA TYR A 1041 4.30 42.72 14.02
C TYR A 1041 3.25 43.50 14.81
N ARG A 1042 3.49 44.80 15.08
CA ARG A 1042 2.47 45.65 15.71
C ARG A 1042 1.24 45.78 14.82
N ASN A 1043 1.42 45.95 13.50
CA ASN A 1043 0.31 46.08 12.56
C ASN A 1043 -0.55 44.81 12.50
N SER A 1044 0.04 43.60 12.52
CA SER A 1044 -0.74 42.35 12.48
C SER A 1044 -1.55 42.08 13.76
N LEU A 1045 -1.14 42.67 14.89
CA LEU A 1045 -1.91 42.75 16.13
C LEU A 1045 -3.00 43.84 16.09
N GLN A 1046 -2.73 44.99 15.44
CA GLN A 1046 -3.70 46.10 15.32
C GLN A 1046 -4.77 45.89 14.22
N ALA A 1047 -4.52 45.05 13.21
CA ALA A 1047 -5.39 44.79 12.05
C ALA A 1047 -6.72 44.05 12.36
N GLY A 1048 -7.14 44.00 13.63
CA GLY A 1048 -8.48 43.59 14.06
C GLY A 1048 -9.26 44.73 14.71
N GLY A 1049 -8.96 45.98 14.33
CA GLY A 1049 -9.51 47.20 14.91
C GLY A 1049 -10.58 47.86 14.03
N ASP A 1050 -11.83 47.46 14.25
CA ASP A 1050 -13.05 48.26 14.05
C ASP A 1050 -13.35 48.76 12.61
N ASP A 1051 -13.83 47.87 11.72
CA ASP A 1051 -14.72 48.28 10.61
C ASP A 1051 -15.78 47.22 10.17
N ASP A 1052 -15.62 45.92 10.48
CA ASP A 1052 -16.53 44.83 10.08
C ASP A 1052 -17.93 44.83 10.75
N THR A 1053 -18.69 45.93 10.66
CA THR A 1053 -20.07 46.02 11.15
C THR A 1053 -21.04 46.71 10.17
N MET A 1054 -20.72 46.78 8.87
CA MET A 1054 -21.71 46.98 7.79
C MET A 1054 -21.27 46.43 6.41
N SER A 1055 -21.56 45.15 6.13
CA SER A 1055 -22.17 44.71 4.85
C SER A 1055 -22.31 43.17 4.77
N VAL A 1056 -23.49 42.65 5.11
CA VAL A 1056 -24.00 41.42 4.49
C VAL A 1056 -25.25 41.81 3.71
N ILE A 1057 -25.07 42.10 2.42
CA ILE A 1057 -26.04 42.25 1.32
C ILE A 1057 -25.29 42.96 0.16
N SER A 1058 -25.61 42.57 -1.08
CA SER A 1058 -25.03 43.07 -2.35
C SER A 1058 -23.61 42.61 -2.69
N GLY A 1059 -23.50 41.80 -3.75
CA GLY A 1059 -22.28 41.69 -4.56
C GLY A 1059 -22.29 42.67 -5.75
N ILE A 1060 -21.60 42.30 -6.84
CA ILE A 1060 -21.48 43.00 -8.14
C ILE A 1060 -20.46 44.17 -8.17
N SER A 1061 -19.22 43.80 -8.54
CA SER A 1061 -18.27 44.49 -9.45
C SER A 1061 -18.19 46.03 -9.51
N SER A 1062 -16.99 46.58 -9.31
CA SER A 1062 -16.31 47.40 -10.35
C SER A 1062 -14.85 47.76 -10.00
N ARG A 1063 -14.04 48.01 -11.03
CA ARG A 1063 -12.63 48.47 -10.93
C ARG A 1063 -12.54 49.95 -10.55
N GLY A 1064 -11.59 50.36 -9.71
CA GLY A 1064 -11.32 51.78 -9.42
C GLY A 1064 -10.09 52.03 -8.54
N SER A 1065 -9.42 53.16 -8.72
CA SER A 1065 -8.13 53.50 -8.07
C SER A 1065 -8.20 54.72 -7.14
N THR A 1066 -7.34 54.69 -6.12
CA THR A 1066 -6.70 55.83 -5.40
C THR A 1066 -7.53 56.89 -4.61
N MET A 1067 -7.19 56.98 -3.31
CA MET A 1067 -6.91 58.21 -2.52
C MET A 1067 -7.99 59.06 -1.78
N ARG A 1068 -7.68 59.33 -0.48
CA ARG A 1068 -7.85 60.58 0.31
C ARG A 1068 -9.18 61.01 1.00
N SER A 1069 -9.31 60.54 2.26
CA SER A 1069 -9.23 61.37 3.52
C SER A 1069 -10.35 62.33 4.02
N LYS A 1070 -10.37 62.52 5.37
CA LYS A 1070 -10.94 63.62 6.23
C LYS A 1070 -12.45 63.52 6.58
N LYS A 1071 -12.83 63.36 7.87
CA LYS A 1071 -13.05 64.38 8.97
C LYS A 1071 -14.37 65.19 8.79
N SER A 1072 -15.19 65.49 9.83
CA SER A 1072 -15.05 65.35 11.31
C SER A 1072 -16.34 65.62 12.12
N LYS A 1073 -16.42 65.04 13.35
CA LYS A 1073 -16.86 65.57 14.70
C LYS A 1073 -17.58 66.96 14.83
N PRO A 1074 -18.28 67.29 15.97
CA PRO A 1074 -18.92 66.45 17.04
C PRO A 1074 -20.20 67.02 17.77
N ALA A 1075 -20.70 66.27 18.79
CA ALA A 1075 -21.41 66.72 20.02
C ALA A 1075 -22.93 67.09 19.95
N THR A 1076 -23.77 67.13 21.01
CA THR A 1076 -23.59 67.12 22.50
C THR A 1076 -24.69 66.34 23.31
N ALA A 1077 -24.25 65.64 24.37
CA ALA A 1077 -24.76 65.51 25.77
C ALA A 1077 -26.27 65.40 26.25
N SER A 1078 -26.51 64.38 27.09
CA SER A 1078 -27.15 64.39 28.46
C SER A 1078 -28.63 64.00 28.76
N LYS A 1079 -28.77 62.92 29.59
CA LYS A 1079 -29.49 62.78 30.90
C LYS A 1079 -30.92 62.20 31.07
N ARG A 1080 -31.01 61.32 32.11
CA ARG A 1080 -32.13 60.93 33.05
C ARG A 1080 -32.93 59.60 32.83
N LYS A 1081 -33.58 59.15 33.93
CA LYS A 1081 -34.08 57.79 34.33
C LYS A 1081 -34.94 57.92 35.63
N PRO A 1082 -35.64 56.88 36.18
CA PRO A 1082 -36.60 55.88 35.66
C PRO A 1082 -38.06 56.37 35.96
N PRO A 1083 -39.04 55.77 36.73
CA PRO A 1083 -39.24 54.50 37.50
C PRO A 1083 -40.51 53.66 37.10
N GLU A 1084 -40.94 52.70 37.95
CA GLU A 1084 -42.30 52.08 38.19
C GLU A 1084 -43.11 51.46 37.01
N GLU A 1085 -43.58 50.18 37.01
CA GLU A 1085 -44.54 49.41 37.88
C GLU A 1085 -46.04 49.65 37.49
N GLU A 1086 -47.00 48.69 37.54
CA GLU A 1086 -47.09 47.36 38.18
C GLU A 1086 -48.21 46.46 37.53
N ASN A 1087 -48.17 45.12 37.72
CA ASN A 1087 -49.30 44.13 37.77
C ASN A 1087 -50.36 44.03 36.63
N SER A 1088 -51.20 42.99 36.50
CA SER A 1088 -51.20 41.51 36.69
C SER A 1088 -52.53 41.00 36.06
N CYS A 1089 -52.94 39.73 35.92
CA CYS A 1089 -52.46 38.35 36.13
C CYS A 1089 -53.19 37.48 35.03
N SER A 1090 -53.19 36.15 34.86
CA SER A 1090 -52.73 34.93 35.57
C SER A 1090 -52.51 33.82 34.50
N SER A 1091 -52.49 32.49 34.69
CA SER A 1091 -52.72 31.56 35.82
C SER A 1091 -52.03 30.19 35.59
N SER A 1092 -51.59 29.60 36.71
CA SER A 1092 -51.47 28.18 37.10
C SER A 1092 -52.10 27.06 36.24
N ASP A 1093 -51.63 25.80 36.29
CA ASP A 1093 -50.75 25.16 37.30
C ASP A 1093 -49.80 24.07 36.72
N GLY A 1094 -48.89 23.52 37.54
CA GLY A 1094 -47.89 22.52 37.14
C GLY A 1094 -47.41 21.58 38.27
N MET A 1095 -46.08 21.47 38.46
CA MET A 1095 -45.36 20.53 39.36
C MET A 1095 -45.27 19.06 38.85
N TRP A 1096 -44.27 18.24 39.19
CA TRP A 1096 -43.38 18.22 40.36
C TRP A 1096 -41.86 18.33 40.07
N MET A 1097 -41.07 18.51 41.14
CA MET A 1097 -39.66 18.93 41.14
C MET A 1097 -38.86 18.26 42.29
N ASN A 1098 -37.52 18.28 42.17
CA ASN A 1098 -36.45 18.30 43.21
C ASN A 1098 -36.74 17.82 44.66
N ARG A 1099 -35.79 17.07 45.27
CA ARG A 1099 -34.64 17.67 46.01
C ARG A 1099 -33.64 16.63 46.58
N GLU A 1100 -32.44 17.11 46.94
CA GLU A 1100 -31.28 16.40 47.52
C GLU A 1100 -31.44 16.02 49.01
N GLN A 1101 -30.68 15.01 49.51
CA GLN A 1101 -29.86 15.13 50.75
C GLN A 1101 -28.95 13.91 51.12
N ASN A 1102 -27.63 14.18 51.21
CA ASN A 1102 -26.72 13.92 52.36
C ASN A 1102 -26.01 12.54 52.67
N VAL A 1103 -24.74 12.66 53.13
CA VAL A 1103 -23.86 11.75 53.94
C VAL A 1103 -23.14 10.49 53.35
N GLN A 1104 -21.81 10.62 53.21
CA GLN A 1104 -20.63 9.74 53.51
C GLN A 1104 -20.55 8.18 53.28
N THR A 1105 -19.31 7.76 52.96
CA THR A 1105 -18.62 6.44 52.94
C THR A 1105 -19.00 5.41 54.05
N PRO A 1106 -18.89 4.05 53.86
CA PRO A 1106 -17.62 3.37 53.45
C PRO A 1106 -17.63 1.98 52.72
N VAL A 1107 -16.45 1.62 52.18
CA VAL A 1107 -15.70 0.33 52.13
C VAL A 1107 -16.42 -1.06 52.22
N MET A 1108 -16.13 -1.91 51.20
CA MET A 1108 -16.12 -3.41 51.10
C MET A 1108 -17.41 -4.28 51.19
N MET A 1109 -17.52 -5.18 50.18
CA MET A 1109 -17.70 -6.66 50.20
C MET A 1109 -18.26 -7.35 51.48
N PRO A 1110 -19.10 -8.44 51.38
CA PRO A 1110 -18.89 -9.53 50.41
C PRO A 1110 -20.15 -10.22 49.79
N SER A 1111 -19.91 -11.09 48.79
CA SER A 1111 -20.89 -12.04 48.25
C SER A 1111 -20.99 -13.34 49.09
N PRO A 1112 -22.19 -13.92 49.33
CA PRO A 1112 -22.36 -15.15 50.11
C PRO A 1112 -22.19 -16.46 49.30
N HIS A 1113 -21.91 -17.56 50.00
CA HIS A 1113 -21.56 -18.89 49.46
C HIS A 1113 -22.69 -19.96 49.56
N LEU A 1114 -22.31 -21.22 49.29
CA LEU A 1114 -22.77 -22.54 49.80
C LEU A 1114 -23.29 -23.47 48.66
N THR A 1115 -23.00 -24.78 48.54
CA THR A 1115 -22.09 -25.79 49.18
C THR A 1115 -22.03 -27.02 48.22
N SER A 1116 -20.91 -27.72 47.93
CA SER A 1116 -19.98 -28.56 48.74
C SER A 1116 -20.41 -30.01 49.04
N THR A 1117 -19.72 -30.99 48.41
CA THR A 1117 -19.32 -32.35 48.88
C THR A 1117 -18.40 -32.94 47.79
N VAL A 1118 -17.12 -33.35 47.94
CA VAL A 1118 -16.31 -34.07 48.97
C VAL A 1118 -16.39 -35.60 48.90
N LEU A 1119 -15.28 -36.24 48.48
CA LEU A 1119 -14.73 -37.61 48.77
C LEU A 1119 -13.54 -37.88 47.78
N ARG A 1120 -12.43 -38.58 48.05
CA ARG A 1120 -11.59 -38.83 49.26
C ARG A 1120 -10.29 -39.58 48.85
N ASP A 1121 -9.13 -39.27 49.43
CA ASP A 1121 -7.85 -40.02 49.26
C ASP A 1121 -7.90 -41.49 49.72
N PRO A 1122 -6.97 -42.36 49.22
CA PRO A 1122 -5.90 -42.82 50.11
C PRO A 1122 -4.50 -43.14 49.49
N LYS A 1123 -3.48 -42.37 49.89
CA LYS A 1123 -2.20 -42.80 50.54
C LYS A 1123 -1.19 -43.75 49.85
N LYS A 1124 0.05 -43.22 49.72
CA LYS A 1124 1.38 -43.75 50.12
C LYS A 1124 1.74 -45.25 49.95
N MET A 1125 2.92 -45.51 49.34
CA MET A 1125 4.07 -46.16 50.02
C MET A 1125 5.44 -45.72 49.44
N ARG A 1126 6.46 -45.65 50.32
CA ARG A 1126 7.92 -45.82 50.05
C ARG A 1126 8.29 -47.27 50.46
N PRO A 1127 9.33 -47.94 49.92
CA PRO A 1127 10.78 -47.70 50.22
C PRO A 1127 11.63 -47.53 48.94
N ASP A 1128 12.75 -46.79 48.89
CA ASP A 1128 14.07 -46.88 49.58
C ASP A 1128 15.06 -47.87 48.89
N ASP A 1129 16.31 -47.41 48.70
CA ASP A 1129 17.60 -48.10 48.48
C ASP A 1129 17.75 -49.19 47.37
N SER A 1130 18.86 -49.29 46.63
CA SER A 1130 20.17 -49.66 47.20
C SER A 1130 21.36 -49.63 46.20
N TYR A 1131 22.47 -49.03 46.62
CA TYR A 1131 23.88 -49.46 46.47
C TYR A 1131 24.56 -49.70 45.07
N THR A 1132 25.61 -48.88 44.82
CA THR A 1132 27.06 -49.22 44.58
C THR A 1132 27.49 -50.32 43.58
N THR A 1133 28.68 -50.33 42.96
CA THR A 1133 29.97 -49.57 43.07
C THR A 1133 30.65 -49.62 41.67
N ALA A 1134 31.42 -48.62 41.20
CA ALA A 1134 32.90 -48.48 41.30
C ALA A 1134 33.75 -49.70 40.81
N TYR A 1135 35.00 -49.58 40.31
CA TYR A 1135 36.12 -48.70 40.73
C TYR A 1135 37.24 -48.62 39.65
N THR A 1136 38.21 -47.70 39.85
CA THR A 1136 39.66 -47.74 39.42
C THR A 1136 39.99 -47.71 37.91
N MET A 1137 40.86 -46.86 37.33
CA MET A 1137 41.98 -45.96 37.77
C MET A 1137 43.18 -46.65 38.46
N PRO A 1138 44.40 -46.08 38.52
CA PRO A 1138 44.93 -44.82 37.95
C PRO A 1138 45.94 -45.13 36.80
N THR A 1139 47.06 -44.45 36.45
CA THR A 1139 47.93 -43.47 37.13
C THR A 1139 48.81 -42.66 36.16
N ASP A 1140 49.37 -41.58 36.69
CA ASP A 1140 50.31 -40.58 36.15
C ASP A 1140 51.73 -41.15 35.87
N GLN A 1141 52.71 -40.45 35.24
CA GLN A 1141 53.43 -39.29 35.79
C GLN A 1141 54.26 -38.50 34.73
N HIS A 1142 54.48 -37.20 35.03
CA HIS A 1142 55.46 -36.25 34.44
C HIS A 1142 56.93 -36.56 34.92
N PRO A 1143 58.02 -35.75 34.74
CA PRO A 1143 58.13 -34.34 34.26
C PRO A 1143 59.38 -33.93 33.41
N HIS A 1144 59.47 -32.62 33.14
CA HIS A 1144 60.66 -31.74 32.99
C HIS A 1144 61.05 -31.11 31.61
N GLN A 1145 61.34 -29.80 31.72
CA GLN A 1145 61.96 -28.81 30.81
C GLN A 1145 63.52 -28.96 30.76
N PRO A 1146 64.32 -28.32 29.86
CA PRO A 1146 64.30 -26.87 29.56
C PRO A 1146 64.60 -26.44 28.09
N VAL A 1147 65.05 -25.19 27.90
CA VAL A 1147 64.82 -24.30 26.73
C VAL A 1147 66.16 -24.00 25.93
N PRO A 1148 66.29 -22.91 25.14
CA PRO A 1148 66.50 -22.80 23.66
C PRO A 1148 68.01 -22.79 23.22
N PRO A 1149 68.51 -22.28 22.04
CA PRO A 1149 67.86 -21.57 20.92
C PRO A 1149 68.35 -21.80 19.45
N GLN A 1150 67.62 -21.17 18.52
CA GLN A 1150 68.04 -20.53 17.24
C GLN A 1150 68.59 -21.33 16.02
N GLN A 1151 68.04 -20.96 14.86
CA GLN A 1151 68.62 -20.89 13.51
C GLN A 1151 69.37 -22.10 12.90
N GLN A 1152 68.84 -22.63 11.79
CA GLN A 1152 69.56 -22.59 10.51
C GLN A 1152 68.67 -22.94 9.30
N SER A 1153 69.05 -22.46 8.13
CA SER A 1153 68.49 -22.82 6.82
C SER A 1153 69.58 -23.37 5.91
N HIS A 1154 69.39 -24.55 5.29
CA HIS A 1154 69.61 -24.79 3.85
C HIS A 1154 69.45 -26.25 3.38
N GLN A 1155 68.88 -26.38 2.16
CA GLN A 1155 69.15 -27.37 1.09
C GLN A 1155 68.69 -28.85 1.18
N HIS A 1156 67.65 -29.14 0.38
CA HIS A 1156 67.49 -30.25 -0.60
C HIS A 1156 68.24 -31.59 -0.41
N HIS A 1157 67.58 -32.76 -0.50
CA HIS A 1157 66.82 -33.25 -1.67
C HIS A 1157 65.59 -34.08 -1.21
N GLN A 1158 64.37 -33.90 -1.74
CA GLN A 1158 63.85 -34.17 -3.11
C GLN A 1158 63.44 -35.63 -3.33
N ALA A 1159 62.12 -35.85 -3.39
CA ALA A 1159 61.44 -37.04 -3.92
C ALA A 1159 60.24 -36.60 -4.79
N ALA A 1160 59.72 -37.48 -5.64
CA ALA A 1160 58.91 -37.11 -6.80
C ALA A 1160 57.56 -36.39 -6.51
N ILE A 1161 57.18 -35.48 -7.41
CA ILE A 1161 55.83 -34.88 -7.54
C ILE A 1161 55.29 -35.27 -8.93
N ASP A 1162 53.98 -35.54 -9.03
CA ASP A 1162 53.33 -35.95 -10.28
C ASP A 1162 53.08 -34.76 -11.23
N TYR A 1163 53.45 -34.96 -12.49
CA TYR A 1163 53.46 -33.97 -13.58
C TYR A 1163 52.06 -33.51 -14.00
N ASN A 1164 51.04 -34.36 -13.87
CA ASN A 1164 49.66 -34.03 -14.28
C ASN A 1164 49.03 -32.90 -13.44
N THR A 1165 49.31 -32.91 -12.13
CA THR A 1165 48.73 -31.96 -11.17
C THR A 1165 49.10 -30.51 -11.51
N GLN A 1166 50.36 -30.29 -11.92
CA GLN A 1166 50.90 -28.95 -12.16
C GLN A 1166 50.38 -28.34 -13.48
N VAL A 1167 50.16 -29.17 -14.50
CA VAL A 1167 49.53 -28.75 -15.77
C VAL A 1167 48.06 -28.37 -15.55
N THR A 1168 47.34 -29.16 -14.76
CA THR A 1168 45.92 -28.90 -14.42
C THR A 1168 45.77 -27.58 -13.66
N TRP A 1169 46.66 -27.30 -12.70
CA TRP A 1169 46.64 -26.06 -11.93
C TRP A 1169 46.89 -24.81 -12.80
N MET A 1170 47.86 -24.88 -13.74
CA MET A 1170 48.13 -23.78 -14.68
C MET A 1170 46.98 -23.55 -15.68
N LEU A 1171 46.30 -24.61 -16.13
CA LEU A 1171 45.10 -24.49 -16.97
C LEU A 1171 43.95 -23.82 -16.20
N THR A 1172 43.74 -24.20 -14.93
CA THR A 1172 42.69 -23.65 -14.06
C THR A 1172 42.93 -22.16 -13.79
N GLN A 1173 44.16 -21.77 -13.41
CA GLN A 1173 44.53 -20.35 -13.25
C GLN A 1173 44.33 -19.56 -14.55
N ARG A 1174 44.67 -20.14 -15.70
CA ARG A 1174 44.49 -19.47 -16.99
C ARG A 1174 43.01 -19.25 -17.33
N GLN A 1175 42.15 -20.24 -17.11
CA GLN A 1175 40.70 -20.07 -17.30
C GLN A 1175 40.12 -19.01 -16.33
N GLN A 1176 40.56 -18.97 -15.07
CA GLN A 1176 40.14 -17.92 -14.13
C GLN A 1176 40.62 -16.51 -14.55
N ALA A 1177 41.83 -16.39 -15.12
CA ALA A 1177 42.33 -15.12 -15.65
C ALA A 1177 41.59 -14.67 -16.91
N GLU A 1178 41.31 -15.60 -17.84
CA GLU A 1178 40.53 -15.32 -19.05
C GLU A 1178 39.07 -14.98 -18.72
N ALA A 1179 38.46 -15.64 -17.72
CA ALA A 1179 37.12 -15.30 -17.19
C ALA A 1179 37.06 -13.91 -16.56
N ARG A 1180 38.05 -13.54 -15.72
CA ARG A 1180 38.12 -12.18 -15.13
C ARG A 1180 38.23 -11.11 -16.22
N GLN A 1181 39.07 -11.31 -17.25
CA GLN A 1181 39.13 -10.37 -18.38
C GLN A 1181 37.83 -10.34 -19.21
N GLN A 1182 37.08 -11.44 -19.28
CA GLN A 1182 35.77 -11.46 -19.93
C GLN A 1182 34.80 -10.57 -19.15
N GLN A 1183 34.76 -10.70 -17.82
CA GLN A 1183 33.86 -9.96 -16.92
C GLN A 1183 34.23 -8.47 -16.82
N GLU A 1184 35.53 -8.12 -16.82
CA GLU A 1184 35.99 -6.71 -16.94
C GLU A 1184 35.52 -6.06 -18.24
N ARG A 1185 35.54 -6.79 -19.37
CA ARG A 1185 35.03 -6.29 -20.66
C ARG A 1185 33.51 -6.14 -20.67
N VAL A 1186 32.79 -7.10 -20.09
CA VAL A 1186 31.33 -7.01 -19.91
C VAL A 1186 30.97 -5.81 -19.04
N ASN A 1187 31.61 -5.63 -17.89
CA ASN A 1187 31.39 -4.46 -17.03
C ASN A 1187 31.74 -3.14 -17.73
N MET A 1188 32.80 -3.09 -18.55
CA MET A 1188 33.09 -1.91 -19.39
C MET A 1188 32.04 -1.66 -20.47
N GLN A 1189 31.47 -2.71 -21.08
CA GLN A 1189 30.38 -2.57 -22.06
C GLN A 1189 29.08 -2.13 -21.38
N TYR A 1190 28.72 -2.73 -20.24
CA TYR A 1190 27.55 -2.36 -19.45
C TYR A 1190 27.66 -0.92 -18.92
N THR A 1191 28.84 -0.51 -18.44
CA THR A 1191 29.12 0.89 -18.04
C THR A 1191 29.00 1.85 -19.24
N LYS A 1192 29.47 1.47 -20.43
CA LYS A 1192 29.29 2.26 -21.67
C LYS A 1192 27.84 2.32 -22.14
N MET A 1193 27.06 1.27 -21.88
CA MET A 1193 25.63 1.18 -22.21
C MET A 1193 24.79 2.03 -21.26
N ARG A 1194 25.00 1.91 -19.94
CA ARG A 1194 24.40 2.78 -18.90
C ARG A 1194 24.70 4.26 -19.14
N ASN A 1195 25.94 4.60 -19.53
CA ASN A 1195 26.31 5.96 -19.93
C ASN A 1195 25.63 6.40 -21.24
N HIS A 1196 25.50 5.53 -22.26
CA HIS A 1196 24.74 5.85 -23.47
C HIS A 1196 23.26 6.07 -23.18
N MET A 1197 22.65 5.24 -22.34
CA MET A 1197 21.24 5.35 -21.94
C MET A 1197 20.99 6.66 -21.18
N GLN A 1198 21.85 7.02 -20.22
CA GLN A 1198 21.78 8.31 -19.53
C GLN A 1198 22.05 9.51 -20.46
N GLN A 1199 22.93 9.37 -21.46
CA GLN A 1199 23.12 10.41 -22.49
C GLN A 1199 21.94 10.51 -23.46
N ALA A 1200 21.28 9.41 -23.81
CA ALA A 1200 20.07 9.39 -24.64
C ALA A 1200 18.90 10.08 -23.91
N ILE A 1201 18.70 9.74 -22.63
CA ILE A 1201 17.71 10.40 -21.75
C ILE A 1201 17.98 11.91 -21.63
N ARG A 1202 19.25 12.35 -21.66
CA ARG A 1202 19.63 13.78 -21.68
C ARG A 1202 19.63 14.42 -23.08
N ARG A 1203 19.58 13.64 -24.18
CA ARG A 1203 19.57 14.13 -25.57
C ARG A 1203 18.22 14.04 -26.28
N GLY A 1204 17.21 13.38 -25.70
CA GLY A 1204 15.82 13.41 -26.19
C GLY A 1204 15.12 14.79 -26.10
N SER A 1205 15.89 15.88 -26.09
CA SER A 1205 15.47 17.27 -25.96
C SER A 1205 16.35 18.18 -26.83
N GLY A 1206 16.53 17.83 -28.11
CA GLY A 1206 17.17 18.73 -29.08
C GLY A 1206 17.57 18.07 -30.40
N LEU A 1207 17.06 18.64 -31.50
CA LEU A 1207 17.55 18.54 -32.89
C LEU A 1207 17.55 17.14 -33.54
N MET A 1208 16.62 16.95 -34.47
CA MET A 1208 16.97 17.09 -35.89
C MET A 1208 15.75 17.49 -36.72
N GLU A 1209 15.95 18.50 -37.58
CA GLU A 1209 15.05 18.92 -38.66
C GLU A 1209 15.51 18.25 -39.98
N ASP A 1210 14.93 18.67 -41.11
CA ASP A 1210 15.33 18.33 -42.50
C ASP A 1210 15.09 16.89 -42.99
N ASP A 1211 13.86 16.63 -43.45
CA ASP A 1211 13.60 16.29 -44.86
C ASP A 1211 12.08 16.44 -45.15
N GLU A 1212 11.69 17.48 -45.90
CA GLU A 1212 10.32 17.71 -46.40
C GLU A 1212 10.06 16.85 -47.67
N GLU A 1213 8.85 16.63 -48.22
CA GLU A 1213 7.68 17.47 -48.54
C GLU A 1213 6.45 16.55 -48.83
N PRO A 1214 5.23 17.05 -49.17
CA PRO A 1214 4.49 18.15 -48.56
C PRO A 1214 2.99 17.80 -48.35
N ILE A 1215 2.39 18.17 -47.20
CA ILE A 1215 0.91 18.24 -47.07
C ILE A 1215 0.51 19.54 -46.35
N VAL A 1216 0.37 20.59 -47.17
CA VAL A 1216 -0.47 21.80 -46.99
C VAL A 1216 -0.75 22.20 -45.54
N GLU A 1217 0.05 23.12 -45.02
CA GLU A 1217 -0.38 24.00 -43.92
C GLU A 1217 -1.51 24.93 -44.40
N ASP A 1218 -2.46 25.26 -43.51
CA ASP A 1218 -3.03 26.61 -43.49
C ASP A 1218 -3.58 26.97 -42.09
N VAL A 1219 -3.37 28.22 -41.68
CA VAL A 1219 -3.91 28.91 -40.49
C VAL A 1219 -3.68 28.26 -39.09
N MET A 1220 -2.53 28.57 -38.47
CA MET A 1220 -2.34 28.56 -37.00
C MET A 1220 -1.56 29.81 -36.56
N MET A 1221 -2.26 30.86 -36.08
CA MET A 1221 -1.62 32.07 -35.54
C MET A 1221 -2.44 32.75 -34.44
N SER A 1222 -1.76 33.08 -33.33
CA SER A 1222 -2.24 33.81 -32.13
C SER A 1222 -3.33 33.10 -31.29
N SER A 1223 -3.43 33.32 -29.97
CA SER A 1223 -2.70 34.28 -29.11
C SER A 1223 -2.22 33.66 -27.78
N GLU A 1224 -1.21 34.27 -27.17
CA GLU A 1224 -0.94 34.17 -25.73
C GLU A 1224 -2.02 34.91 -24.91
N ASP A 1225 -1.79 35.05 -23.60
CA ASP A 1225 -2.63 35.74 -22.61
C ASP A 1225 -4.04 35.16 -22.35
N ARG A 1226 -4.11 34.16 -21.46
CA ARG A 1226 -5.12 34.12 -20.37
C ARG A 1226 -4.77 33.12 -19.25
N LEU A 1227 -4.27 33.67 -18.15
CA LEU A 1227 -4.33 33.06 -16.81
C LEU A 1227 -5.46 33.75 -16.04
N GLU A 1228 -6.48 33.00 -15.60
CA GLU A 1228 -7.32 33.22 -14.41
C GLU A 1228 -8.46 32.17 -14.37
N ASP A 1229 -9.12 32.03 -13.22
CA ASP A 1229 -10.39 31.30 -12.98
C ASP A 1229 -10.49 29.78 -13.29
N ILE A 1230 -9.89 28.95 -12.42
CA ILE A 1230 -10.53 27.72 -11.92
C ILE A 1230 -10.34 27.64 -10.40
N ASN A 1231 -11.42 27.83 -9.63
CA ASN A 1231 -11.44 27.65 -8.19
C ASN A 1231 -12.87 27.37 -7.69
N GLU A 1232 -13.21 26.10 -7.45
CA GLU A 1232 -14.26 25.67 -6.52
C GLU A 1232 -14.23 24.13 -6.35
N GLY A 1233 -14.70 23.61 -5.20
CA GLY A 1233 -14.98 22.18 -5.00
C GLY A 1233 -13.85 21.28 -4.46
N MET A 1234 -13.43 21.47 -3.20
CA MET A 1234 -12.75 20.42 -2.41
C MET A 1234 -13.23 20.41 -0.96
N ASP A 1235 -13.51 19.21 -0.43
CA ASP A 1235 -13.87 19.01 0.99
C ASP A 1235 -12.63 19.06 1.89
N PHE A 1236 -12.55 20.08 2.75
CA PHE A 1236 -11.40 20.35 3.62
C PHE A 1236 -11.40 19.53 4.93
N ASP A 1237 -11.21 18.21 4.84
CA ASP A 1237 -11.01 17.35 6.03
C ASP A 1237 -9.74 16.46 6.00
N THR A 1238 -8.82 16.69 5.05
CA THR A 1238 -7.41 16.27 5.16
C THR A 1238 -6.51 17.22 4.35
N MET A 1239 -5.83 18.16 5.01
CA MET A 1239 -4.77 18.95 4.38
C MET A 1239 -3.41 18.26 4.54
N ASP A 1240 -2.96 17.58 3.49
CA ASP A 1240 -1.51 17.42 3.27
C ASP A 1240 -0.88 18.79 2.94
N ILE A 1241 0.39 18.96 3.28
CA ILE A 1241 1.11 20.22 3.05
C ILE A 1241 1.75 20.16 1.67
N ASP A 1242 1.19 20.90 0.71
CA ASP A 1242 1.73 20.98 -0.64
C ASP A 1242 3.21 21.36 -0.66
N LEU A 1243 3.99 20.48 -1.26
CA LEU A 1243 5.39 20.60 -1.64
C LEU A 1243 5.55 19.94 -3.02
N PRO A 1244 6.53 20.34 -3.84
CA PRO A 1244 6.74 19.73 -5.15
C PRO A 1244 6.90 18.21 -5.02
N ALA A 1245 6.21 17.47 -5.89
CA ALA A 1245 6.10 16.02 -5.79
C ALA A 1245 7.49 15.35 -5.79
N SER A 1246 7.88 14.81 -4.63
CA SER A 1246 9.12 14.06 -4.48
C SER A 1246 9.12 12.83 -5.38
N LYS A 1247 10.23 12.60 -6.08
CA LYS A 1247 10.45 11.39 -6.89
C LYS A 1247 10.47 10.13 -6.01
N ASN A 1248 10.79 10.30 -4.73
CA ASN A 1248 11.08 9.29 -3.73
C ASN A 1248 9.82 8.74 -3.02
N ARG A 1249 8.64 8.87 -3.63
CA ARG A 1249 7.37 8.37 -3.03
C ARG A 1249 7.32 6.84 -2.94
N ARG A 1250 8.28 6.12 -3.53
CA ARG A 1250 8.41 4.66 -3.46
C ARG A 1250 9.07 4.19 -2.14
N GLU A 1251 10.10 4.89 -1.65
CA GLU A 1251 10.84 4.46 -0.44
C GLU A 1251 10.00 4.46 0.84
N ARG A 1252 8.98 5.34 0.94
CA ARG A 1252 8.14 5.43 2.15
C ARG A 1252 7.22 4.22 2.39
N THR A 1253 7.13 3.28 1.45
CA THR A 1253 6.24 2.10 1.57
C THR A 1253 6.85 0.93 2.34
N GLU A 1254 8.16 0.96 2.61
CA GLU A 1254 8.90 -0.13 3.29
C GLU A 1254 9.34 0.25 4.72
N LEU A 1255 9.18 1.52 5.10
CA LEU A 1255 9.39 2.04 6.45
C LEU A 1255 8.24 1.64 7.41
N LYS A 1256 8.56 1.33 8.67
CA LYS A 1256 7.56 1.04 9.72
C LYS A 1256 6.54 2.19 9.84
N PRO A 1257 5.22 1.91 9.78
CA PRO A 1257 4.20 2.95 9.64
C PRO A 1257 3.85 3.74 10.91
N ASP A 1258 4.22 3.26 12.10
CA ASP A 1258 4.18 4.04 13.35
C ASP A 1258 5.34 3.62 14.27
N TYR A 1259 5.95 4.60 14.94
CA TYR A 1259 7.01 4.44 15.95
C TYR A 1259 6.52 4.80 17.38
N PHE A 1260 5.27 5.24 17.50
CA PHE A 1260 4.65 5.83 18.69
C PHE A 1260 3.31 5.18 19.07
N ASP A 1261 3.04 3.97 18.59
CA ASP A 1261 1.91 3.15 19.05
C ASP A 1261 2.22 2.61 20.47
N PRO A 1262 1.35 2.80 21.48
CA PRO A 1262 1.50 2.13 22.77
C PRO A 1262 1.55 0.60 22.68
N SER A 1263 0.99 0.00 21.62
CA SER A 1263 1.12 -1.43 21.32
C SER A 1263 2.57 -1.79 20.97
N SER A 1264 3.23 -0.97 20.15
CA SER A 1264 4.62 -1.20 19.70
C SER A 1264 5.69 -0.84 20.76
N ILE A 1265 5.27 -0.51 21.98
CA ILE A 1265 6.15 -0.53 23.17
C ILE A 1265 6.31 -1.96 23.70
N MET A 1266 5.48 -2.89 23.24
CA MET A 1266 5.56 -4.33 23.49
C MET A 1266 5.64 -5.12 22.16
N ASP A 1267 6.19 -4.50 21.10
CA ASP A 1267 6.64 -5.19 19.90
C ASP A 1267 8.08 -5.69 20.12
N ASP A 1268 8.33 -6.97 19.88
CA ASP A 1268 9.67 -7.57 20.05
C ASP A 1268 10.74 -6.81 19.24
N SER A 1269 10.34 -6.38 18.03
CA SER A 1269 11.14 -5.61 17.06
C SER A 1269 11.32 -4.11 17.42
N VAL A 1270 11.08 -3.74 18.67
CA VAL A 1270 11.31 -2.40 19.23
C VAL A 1270 12.05 -2.46 20.58
N LEU A 1271 11.90 -3.53 21.36
CA LEU A 1271 12.59 -3.72 22.65
C LEU A 1271 13.93 -4.48 22.53
N ASN A 1272 14.21 -5.14 21.40
CA ASN A 1272 15.23 -6.20 21.30
C ASN A 1272 15.05 -7.32 22.35
N VAL A 1273 13.82 -7.50 22.84
CA VAL A 1273 13.43 -8.56 23.76
C VAL A 1273 12.12 -9.14 23.28
N SER A 1274 12.07 -10.47 23.09
CA SER A 1274 10.79 -11.15 22.92
C SER A 1274 10.01 -11.10 24.24
N MET A 1275 8.97 -10.27 24.27
CA MET A 1275 8.23 -9.91 25.49
C MET A 1275 6.71 -10.12 25.35
N TYR A 1276 6.28 -11.08 24.53
CA TYR A 1276 5.07 -11.87 24.78
C TYR A 1276 5.11 -13.30 24.21
#